data_AF-A0A7J6GQM0-F1
#
_entry.id   AF-A0A7J6GQM0-F1
#
_cell.length_a   1.000
_cell.length_b   1.000
_cell.length_c   1.000
_cell.angle_alpha   90.00
_cell.angle_beta   90.00
_cell.angle_gamma   90.00
#
_symmetry.space_group_name_H-M   'P 1'
#
loop_
_entity.id
_entity.type
_entity.pdbx_description
1 polymer ?
#
loop_
_entity_poly.entity_id
_entity_poly.type
_entity_poly.pdbx_seq_one_letter_code
_entity_poly.pdbx_strand_id
1 'polypeptide(L)'
;MRVRKIPFPLLIFFFVALLISYGGGAVDLSEDAATVLSGPESNGLNRAQFPMGFVFGTATSAYQVEGMALKDGRGPSIWDVFINNTPGLIANNGTADVAVDQYHRYREDINIMKKLNFDAYRFSISWSRIFPDGTGKVNWKGVAYYNRLIDYLLKSGITPYANLYHYDLPETLEEKYLGWINKQVIEDFADYAEFCFKTFGDRVKNWMTFNEPRVVAALGYDNGLHAPGRCSKPFGNCTAGNSATEPYIAAHNLILSHAAAVQRYRQKFQAEQKGRIGILLDFSWYEPLTRSKADNYAAQRARDFHVGWFIHPIVYGEYPRTMEEIVGKRLPKFTEEEIKMVKGSMDFVGINQYTAYYIYDPHQPKSKDLGYQQDWNVGYAFEKNGVPIGPRANSYWLYQVPWGLYKCLTYIKHHYGNPTVILSENGMDDPGNVTLPDGLHDSTRINYYKSYIAELKKAVDEGVNVVGYFAWSLLDNFEWRLGYTSRFGIVYVDFHNLKRYPKMSAYWFQKFLDKNYYSPYLENSSMKIPPWLILLLLSIAQFMISYGAGAVELSEEASTFSGPENGGLSRAQFPMGFVFGTATSAYQVEGMAHKDGRGPSIWDVFIKNPGIVANNGTGEVSVDQYHRYKGTGKVNWKGVAYYNRLINYLLKQGITPYANLYHYDLPEALEKKYMGLLNDQVVKDFADYADFCFKTFGDRVKNWMTFNEPRVVAALGYDTGFFAPGRCSKAYGNCTAGNSATEPYIAAHHLILSHAAAVQRYRQKYQYPKTMQEIVGKRLPKFTKDEIKMVKGSMDFVGINQYTAYYIYDPHQPKPKAYSSWLYQVPWGLYKCLTYIKEHYGNPTVILSENGMDDPGNVTMAQGLHDTTRIKFYKNYLTQLKKAVDEGANVVGYFAWSLLDNFEWRLVYGENYSFDLNVHLKNASKPEELMIKKSDFPSDFVFGVATAAAQIEGSVNAEGKGESIWDNFVKTNPEAISKLGVKSYRFSIAWTRILPNGSLSGGVNEAGISHYNNLINELVKRGIKPYVTLLHFDSPQALQEKYGGFLSRSMVKDFKDYSPCTEGNSTTEPYIVTHNMLLAHATAVKLYRRKFQKTQGGEIGITLVGKYFEPYSETRDDIAATKRLMDFQVYGTISVKNRLPKFTLKQKKLVQGSFDFIGINYYTSRFAKSKPPSFPSRFTTDALATEESHKINGSLIGPKAKGINDPNKPLEVALNDPHRIINTLRHLYKAFFQDLGCTTLITRAISIVFLKSLLNGSIGYCLQMFFAHFKKHITLF
;
A
#
# COMPACT_ATOMS: atom_id res chain seq x y z
N MET A 1 -48.85 -19.59 -54.15
CA MET A 1 -49.84 -18.55 -53.83
C MET A 1 -49.26 -17.67 -52.73
N ARG A 2 -48.62 -16.53 -53.01
CA ARG A 2 -49.17 -15.15 -53.20
C ARG A 2 -50.10 -14.65 -52.07
N VAL A 3 -49.63 -13.54 -51.46
CA VAL A 3 -50.31 -12.42 -50.75
C VAL A 3 -50.80 -12.72 -49.30
N ARG A 4 -50.62 -11.88 -48.24
CA ARG A 4 -50.53 -10.40 -48.13
C ARG A 4 -49.63 -9.89 -46.98
N LYS A 5 -49.03 -8.72 -47.25
CA LYS A 5 -48.29 -7.85 -46.33
C LYS A 5 -49.22 -7.26 -45.26
N ILE A 6 -48.79 -7.26 -44.00
CA ILE A 6 -49.37 -6.46 -42.92
C ILE A 6 -48.72 -5.07 -42.97
N PRO A 7 -49.48 -3.95 -42.87
CA PRO A 7 -48.91 -2.60 -42.87
C PRO A 7 -48.05 -2.35 -41.62
N PHE A 8 -46.86 -1.78 -41.82
CA PHE A 8 -45.89 -1.42 -40.77
C PHE A 8 -46.46 -0.65 -39.55
N PRO A 9 -47.51 0.20 -39.67
CA PRO A 9 -48.12 0.86 -38.51
C PRO A 9 -48.81 -0.10 -37.52
N LEU A 10 -49.36 -1.23 -38.01
CA LEU A 10 -50.03 -2.23 -37.17
C LEU A 10 -49.06 -3.07 -36.35
N LEU A 11 -47.83 -3.26 -36.84
CA LEU A 11 -46.75 -3.92 -36.08
C LEU A 11 -46.24 -3.04 -34.94
N ILE A 12 -46.20 -1.72 -35.14
CA ILE A 12 -45.81 -0.75 -34.11
C ILE A 12 -46.87 -0.68 -33.02
N PHE A 13 -48.16 -0.68 -33.38
CA PHE A 13 -49.24 -0.70 -32.39
C PHE A 13 -49.25 -1.99 -31.56
N PHE A 14 -48.91 -3.13 -32.15
CA PHE A 14 -48.79 -4.41 -31.44
C PHE A 14 -47.59 -4.44 -30.47
N PHE A 15 -46.46 -3.82 -30.85
CA PHE A 15 -45.28 -3.71 -29.97
C PHE A 15 -45.48 -2.70 -28.83
N VAL A 16 -46.19 -1.60 -29.08
CA VAL A 16 -46.52 -0.61 -28.03
C VAL A 16 -47.56 -1.17 -27.06
N ALA A 17 -48.54 -1.95 -27.53
CA ALA A 17 -49.52 -2.62 -26.66
C ALA A 17 -48.87 -3.71 -25.79
N LEU A 18 -47.88 -4.45 -26.30
CA LEU A 18 -47.13 -5.45 -25.52
C LEU A 18 -46.28 -4.79 -24.42
N LEU A 19 -45.69 -3.63 -24.67
CA LEU A 19 -44.90 -2.86 -23.69
C LEU A 19 -45.76 -2.23 -22.59
N ILE A 20 -47.01 -1.87 -22.89
CA ILE A 20 -47.94 -1.32 -21.88
C ILE A 20 -48.53 -2.43 -20.99
N SER A 21 -48.56 -3.69 -21.45
CA SER A 21 -49.10 -4.83 -20.68
C SER A 21 -48.16 -5.48 -19.66
N TYR A 22 -46.89 -5.06 -19.61
CA TYR A 22 -45.90 -5.58 -18.64
C TYR A 22 -45.53 -4.57 -17.52
N GLY A 23 -46.17 -3.40 -17.49
CA GLY A 23 -45.88 -2.31 -16.55
C GLY A 23 -46.79 -2.21 -15.33
N GLY A 24 -47.57 -3.25 -14.99
CA GLY A 24 -48.52 -3.19 -13.88
C GLY A 24 -48.55 -4.47 -13.07
N GLY A 25 -47.77 -4.53 -11.99
CA GLY A 25 -47.96 -5.53 -10.93
C GLY A 25 -46.68 -6.03 -10.24
N ALA A 26 -46.09 -5.21 -9.38
CA ALA A 26 -45.44 -5.66 -8.14
C ALA A 26 -45.32 -4.46 -7.20
N VAL A 27 -46.01 -4.54 -6.08
CA VAL A 27 -45.99 -3.54 -5.00
C VAL A 27 -44.66 -3.63 -4.26
N ASP A 28 -44.10 -2.45 -4.02
CA ASP A 28 -42.82 -2.19 -3.39
C ASP A 28 -42.70 -2.72 -1.96
N LEU A 29 -41.64 -3.49 -1.73
CA LEU A 29 -40.99 -3.71 -0.44
C LEU A 29 -39.48 -3.82 -0.71
N SER A 30 -38.85 -2.77 -1.28
CA SER A 30 -37.38 -2.76 -1.40
C SER A 30 -36.66 -1.40 -1.47
N GLU A 31 -37.33 -0.26 -1.30
CA GLU A 31 -36.62 1.05 -1.35
C GLU A 31 -35.73 1.34 -0.13
N ASP A 32 -35.88 0.64 1.00
CA ASP A 32 -35.04 0.87 2.19
C ASP A 32 -33.68 0.13 2.20
N ALA A 33 -33.39 -0.73 1.20
CA ALA A 33 -32.15 -1.51 1.16
C ALA A 33 -31.05 -0.90 0.26
N ALA A 34 -31.40 -0.01 -0.67
CA ALA A 34 -30.46 0.53 -1.66
C ALA A 34 -29.66 1.74 -1.14
N THR A 35 -30.22 2.53 -0.23
CA THR A 35 -29.66 3.81 0.25
C THR A 35 -28.60 3.65 1.34
N VAL A 36 -28.37 2.44 1.85
CA VAL A 36 -27.39 2.13 2.91
C VAL A 36 -26.09 1.50 2.36
N LEU A 37 -25.98 1.32 1.04
CA LEU A 37 -24.86 0.63 0.38
C LEU A 37 -23.73 1.56 -0.13
N SER A 38 -23.81 2.88 0.06
CA SER A 38 -22.76 3.84 -0.33
C SER A 38 -21.74 4.09 0.79
N GLY A 39 -21.08 3.03 1.27
CA GLY A 39 -19.87 3.09 2.10
C GLY A 39 -18.60 3.25 1.25
N PRO A 40 -17.48 3.71 1.85
CA PRO A 40 -16.33 4.31 1.15
C PRO A 40 -15.64 3.32 0.21
N GLU A 41 -15.34 3.78 -1.01
CA GLU A 41 -14.59 3.05 -2.04
C GLU A 41 -13.24 2.51 -1.49
N SER A 42 -12.81 1.35 -1.98
CA SER A 42 -11.47 0.82 -1.75
C SER A 42 -10.43 1.82 -2.26
N ASN A 43 -9.26 1.86 -1.64
CA ASN A 43 -8.09 2.63 -2.09
C ASN A 43 -7.56 2.14 -3.46
N GLY A 44 -8.36 2.21 -4.54
CA GLY A 44 -7.97 1.81 -5.90
C GLY A 44 -7.53 0.35 -6.07
N LEU A 45 -7.77 -0.53 -5.08
CA LEU A 45 -7.43 -1.94 -5.13
C LEU A 45 -8.50 -2.73 -5.88
N ASN A 46 -8.12 -3.46 -6.93
CA ASN A 46 -8.98 -4.38 -7.68
C ASN A 46 -8.21 -5.65 -8.09
N ARG A 47 -8.93 -6.68 -8.55
CA ARG A 47 -8.32 -7.96 -8.97
C ARG A 47 -7.26 -7.82 -10.07
N ALA A 48 -7.40 -6.83 -10.97
CA ALA A 48 -6.55 -6.69 -12.15
C ALA A 48 -5.12 -6.25 -11.81
N GLN A 49 -4.89 -5.77 -10.59
CA GLN A 49 -3.55 -5.44 -10.12
C GLN A 49 -2.76 -6.68 -9.69
N PHE A 50 -3.42 -7.80 -9.40
CA PHE A 50 -2.74 -9.05 -9.05
C PHE A 50 -2.24 -9.77 -10.32
N PRO A 51 -1.22 -10.65 -10.20
CA PRO A 51 -0.70 -11.41 -11.33
C PRO A 51 -1.81 -12.14 -12.10
N MET A 52 -1.65 -12.23 -13.42
CA MET A 52 -2.58 -13.00 -14.25
C MET A 52 -2.67 -14.44 -13.74
N GLY A 53 -3.90 -14.95 -13.57
CA GLY A 53 -4.14 -16.28 -13.00
C GLY A 53 -4.16 -16.32 -11.47
N PHE A 54 -4.01 -15.20 -10.76
CA PHE A 54 -4.20 -15.15 -9.32
C PHE A 54 -5.64 -15.52 -8.95
N VAL A 55 -5.79 -16.50 -8.05
CA VAL A 55 -7.09 -17.07 -7.69
C VAL A 55 -7.67 -16.35 -6.48
N PHE A 56 -8.89 -15.84 -6.62
CA PHE A 56 -9.68 -15.36 -5.48
C PHE A 56 -10.80 -16.33 -5.17
N GLY A 57 -10.77 -16.88 -3.96
CA GLY A 57 -11.77 -17.80 -3.47
C GLY A 57 -12.32 -17.42 -2.11
N THR A 58 -13.22 -18.24 -1.62
CA THR A 58 -13.69 -18.26 -0.24
C THR A 58 -13.76 -19.71 0.23
N ALA A 59 -13.86 -19.92 1.54
CA ALA A 59 -13.66 -21.24 2.12
C ALA A 59 -14.60 -21.53 3.30
N THR A 60 -14.80 -22.83 3.55
CA THR A 60 -15.51 -23.38 4.71
C THR A 60 -14.87 -24.70 5.17
N SER A 61 -15.32 -25.21 6.31
CA SER A 61 -15.00 -26.54 6.83
C SER A 61 -16.24 -27.43 6.90
N ALA A 62 -16.09 -28.72 6.62
CA ALA A 62 -17.15 -29.71 6.64
C ALA A 62 -17.93 -29.69 7.97
N TYR A 63 -17.22 -29.80 9.10
CA TYR A 63 -17.85 -29.83 10.42
C TYR A 63 -18.63 -28.54 10.73
N GLN A 64 -18.14 -27.41 10.23
CA GLN A 64 -18.73 -26.10 10.51
C GLN A 64 -20.00 -25.82 9.70
N VAL A 65 -20.13 -26.38 8.49
CA VAL A 65 -21.23 -26.02 7.57
C VAL A 65 -22.13 -27.16 7.10
N GLU A 66 -21.65 -28.41 7.06
CA GLU A 66 -22.41 -29.49 6.41
C GLU A 66 -23.66 -29.88 7.18
N GLY A 67 -23.55 -30.10 8.48
CA GLY A 67 -24.60 -30.73 9.28
C GLY A 67 -24.86 -32.17 8.86
N MET A 68 -26.11 -32.63 9.02
CA MET A 68 -26.51 -34.01 8.71
C MET A 68 -25.59 -35.04 9.38
N ALA A 69 -25.27 -34.80 10.66
CA ALA A 69 -24.33 -35.63 11.42
C ALA A 69 -24.90 -37.01 11.76
N LEU A 70 -26.21 -37.11 12.00
CA LEU A 70 -26.90 -38.30 12.52
C LEU A 70 -27.68 -39.11 11.46
N LYS A 71 -27.58 -38.73 10.18
CA LYS A 71 -28.33 -39.35 9.07
C LYS A 71 -27.42 -39.72 7.90
N ASP A 72 -27.95 -40.50 6.97
CA ASP A 72 -27.26 -40.95 5.75
C ASP A 72 -25.90 -41.62 5.97
N GLY A 73 -25.77 -42.30 7.12
CA GLY A 73 -24.69 -43.23 7.39
C GLY A 73 -23.32 -42.59 7.65
N ARG A 74 -23.25 -41.29 7.97
CA ARG A 74 -22.04 -40.70 8.54
C ARG A 74 -21.78 -41.27 9.94
N GLY A 75 -20.55 -41.68 10.22
CA GLY A 75 -20.12 -42.06 11.57
C GLY A 75 -19.79 -40.82 12.43
N PRO A 76 -19.74 -40.94 13.76
CA PRO A 76 -19.31 -39.83 14.61
C PRO A 76 -17.84 -39.49 14.38
N SER A 77 -17.53 -38.20 14.45
CA SER A 77 -16.17 -37.69 14.57
C SER A 77 -15.83 -37.39 16.03
N ILE A 78 -14.55 -37.21 16.32
CA ILE A 78 -14.06 -36.80 17.64
C ILE A 78 -14.73 -35.53 18.17
N TRP A 79 -15.14 -34.61 17.29
CA TRP A 79 -15.87 -33.41 17.71
C TRP A 79 -17.31 -33.69 18.14
N ASP A 80 -17.99 -34.64 17.48
CA ASP A 80 -19.35 -35.02 17.86
C ASP A 80 -19.37 -35.58 19.29
N VAL A 81 -18.40 -36.45 19.61
CA VAL A 81 -18.26 -37.04 20.93
C VAL A 81 -17.78 -36.03 21.97
N PHE A 82 -16.80 -35.20 21.62
CA PHE A 82 -16.25 -34.17 22.52
C PHE A 82 -17.32 -33.17 22.98
N ILE A 83 -18.20 -32.73 22.07
CA ILE A 83 -19.31 -31.82 22.38
C ILE A 83 -20.36 -32.51 23.24
N ASN A 84 -20.79 -33.71 22.84
CA ASN A 84 -21.89 -34.42 23.52
C ASN A 84 -21.53 -34.91 24.93
N ASN A 85 -20.27 -35.25 25.17
CA ASN A 85 -19.84 -35.82 26.46
C ASN A 85 -19.49 -34.76 27.52
N THR A 86 -19.42 -33.47 27.16
CA THR A 86 -18.99 -32.43 28.11
C THR A 86 -19.93 -31.21 28.08
N PRO A 87 -21.02 -31.23 28.85
CA PRO A 87 -21.89 -30.05 29.00
C PRO A 87 -21.12 -28.82 29.49
N GLY A 88 -21.43 -27.65 28.93
CA GLY A 88 -20.80 -26.37 29.27
C GLY A 88 -19.49 -26.09 28.54
N LEU A 89 -19.01 -27.03 27.73
CA LEU A 89 -17.74 -26.90 27.00
C LEU A 89 -17.84 -25.95 25.80
N ILE A 90 -18.93 -26.05 25.04
CA ILE A 90 -19.26 -25.19 23.91
C ILE A 90 -20.16 -24.05 24.39
N ALA A 91 -19.94 -22.84 23.89
CA ALA A 91 -20.80 -21.71 24.19
C ALA A 91 -22.27 -22.05 23.92
N ASN A 92 -23.13 -21.81 24.91
CA ASN A 92 -24.57 -22.14 24.89
C ASN A 92 -24.90 -23.61 24.58
N ASN A 93 -23.96 -24.55 24.81
CA ASN A 93 -24.09 -25.97 24.47
C ASN A 93 -24.51 -26.22 23.01
N GLY A 94 -24.06 -25.37 22.09
CA GLY A 94 -24.37 -25.54 20.66
C GLY A 94 -23.77 -26.84 20.09
N THR A 95 -24.45 -27.43 19.11
CA THR A 95 -23.96 -28.59 18.35
C THR A 95 -23.86 -28.27 16.86
N ALA A 96 -23.07 -29.07 16.14
CA ALA A 96 -22.93 -29.01 14.69
C ALA A 96 -23.80 -30.07 13.96
N ASP A 97 -24.78 -30.68 14.65
CA ASP A 97 -25.59 -31.76 14.08
C ASP A 97 -26.33 -31.33 12.80
N VAL A 98 -26.82 -30.08 12.81
CA VAL A 98 -27.45 -29.40 11.68
C VAL A 98 -26.52 -28.35 11.07
N ALA A 99 -25.68 -27.70 11.88
CA ALA A 99 -24.80 -26.61 11.44
C ALA A 99 -25.61 -25.54 10.66
N VAL A 100 -25.21 -25.26 9.41
CA VAL A 100 -26.00 -24.43 8.48
C VAL A 100 -26.56 -25.21 7.29
N ASP A 101 -26.57 -26.54 7.40
CA ASP A 101 -27.18 -27.49 6.47
C ASP A 101 -26.72 -27.33 5.01
N GLN A 102 -25.42 -27.09 4.80
CA GLN A 102 -24.85 -27.06 3.45
C GLN A 102 -25.02 -28.40 2.74
N TYR A 103 -25.12 -29.51 3.49
CA TYR A 103 -25.37 -30.85 2.92
C TYR A 103 -26.54 -30.86 1.92
N HIS A 104 -27.62 -30.15 2.25
CA HIS A 104 -28.77 -29.97 1.35
C HIS A 104 -28.71 -28.68 0.53
N ARG A 105 -28.09 -27.63 1.06
CA ARG A 105 -28.19 -26.25 0.53
C ARG A 105 -26.99 -25.79 -0.29
N TYR A 106 -26.02 -26.66 -0.58
CA TYR A 106 -24.83 -26.34 -1.36
C TYR A 106 -25.09 -25.56 -2.66
N ARG A 107 -26.23 -25.79 -3.34
CA ARG A 107 -26.58 -25.04 -4.56
C ARG A 107 -26.83 -23.56 -4.29
N GLU A 108 -27.50 -23.23 -3.20
CA GLU A 108 -27.76 -21.86 -2.76
C GLU A 108 -26.43 -21.15 -2.48
N ASP A 109 -25.56 -21.80 -1.71
CA ASP A 109 -24.25 -21.27 -1.32
C ASP A 109 -23.35 -21.03 -2.55
N ILE A 110 -23.30 -21.98 -3.49
CA ILE A 110 -22.51 -21.85 -4.73
C ILE A 110 -23.08 -20.78 -5.67
N ASN A 111 -24.41 -20.66 -5.74
CA ASN A 111 -25.04 -19.58 -6.53
C ASN A 111 -24.68 -18.21 -5.98
N ILE A 112 -24.59 -18.05 -4.65
CA ILE A 112 -24.11 -16.82 -4.02
C ILE A 112 -22.66 -16.58 -4.42
N MET A 113 -21.76 -17.56 -4.27
CA MET A 113 -20.36 -17.42 -4.68
C MET A 113 -20.20 -16.95 -6.13
N LYS A 114 -20.97 -17.54 -7.04
CA LYS A 114 -20.96 -17.18 -8.46
C LYS A 114 -21.40 -15.73 -8.68
N LYS A 115 -22.46 -15.29 -7.99
CA LYS A 115 -22.92 -13.89 -8.05
C LYS A 115 -21.88 -12.92 -7.50
N LEU A 116 -21.06 -13.35 -6.55
CA LEU A 116 -19.99 -12.55 -5.93
C LEU A 116 -18.66 -12.59 -6.70
N ASN A 117 -18.62 -13.17 -7.91
CA ASN A 117 -17.44 -13.21 -8.79
C ASN A 117 -16.23 -14.00 -8.25
N PHE A 118 -16.40 -14.90 -7.28
CA PHE A 118 -15.32 -15.78 -6.80
C PHE A 118 -14.93 -16.84 -7.86
N ASP A 119 -13.63 -17.12 -7.95
CA ASP A 119 -13.07 -18.07 -8.92
C ASP A 119 -12.98 -19.51 -8.34
N ALA A 120 -12.89 -19.64 -7.02
CA ALA A 120 -12.63 -20.92 -6.35
C ALA A 120 -13.37 -21.08 -5.02
N TYR A 121 -13.64 -22.35 -4.69
CA TYR A 121 -14.18 -22.74 -3.40
C TYR A 121 -13.27 -23.75 -2.72
N ARG A 122 -12.80 -23.40 -1.52
CA ARG A 122 -12.08 -24.34 -0.66
C ARG A 122 -13.04 -24.93 0.36
N PHE A 123 -13.18 -26.26 0.34
CA PHE A 123 -14.02 -27.02 1.27
C PHE A 123 -13.23 -28.21 1.80
N SER A 124 -13.68 -28.81 2.91
CA SER A 124 -13.11 -30.08 3.36
C SER A 124 -14.05 -31.26 3.11
N ILE A 125 -13.46 -32.45 2.98
CA ILE A 125 -14.17 -33.71 2.88
C ILE A 125 -14.15 -34.34 4.27
N SER A 126 -15.32 -34.68 4.81
CA SER A 126 -15.43 -35.27 6.14
C SER A 126 -15.09 -36.75 6.09
N TRP A 127 -13.99 -37.13 6.74
CA TRP A 127 -13.50 -38.51 6.76
C TRP A 127 -14.56 -39.46 7.33
N SER A 128 -15.17 -39.11 8.47
CA SER A 128 -16.24 -39.90 9.10
C SER A 128 -17.52 -40.01 8.25
N ARG A 129 -17.71 -39.13 7.27
CA ARG A 129 -18.80 -39.23 6.29
C ARG A 129 -18.48 -40.20 5.15
N ILE A 130 -17.21 -40.31 4.75
CA ILE A 130 -16.77 -41.26 3.70
C ILE A 130 -16.57 -42.66 4.28
N PHE A 131 -15.87 -42.77 5.40
CA PHE A 131 -15.61 -44.01 6.12
C PHE A 131 -16.14 -43.89 7.56
N PRO A 132 -17.37 -44.36 7.83
CA PRO A 132 -18.00 -44.23 9.15
C PRO A 132 -17.21 -44.89 10.28
N ASP A 133 -16.57 -46.03 10.01
CA ASP A 133 -15.75 -46.78 10.98
C ASP A 133 -14.25 -46.39 10.92
N GLY A 134 -13.97 -45.27 10.24
CA GLY A 134 -12.63 -44.72 9.95
C GLY A 134 -11.92 -45.38 8.77
N THR A 135 -12.11 -46.68 8.58
CA THR A 135 -11.55 -47.46 7.47
C THR A 135 -12.57 -48.46 6.92
N GLY A 136 -12.24 -49.13 5.81
CA GLY A 136 -13.04 -50.24 5.29
C GLY A 136 -14.29 -49.81 4.52
N LYS A 137 -15.48 -49.95 5.12
CA LYS A 137 -16.76 -49.80 4.39
C LYS A 137 -17.02 -48.35 4.01
N VAL A 138 -17.13 -48.09 2.70
CA VAL A 138 -17.46 -46.78 2.15
C VAL A 138 -18.95 -46.46 2.35
N ASN A 139 -19.24 -45.25 2.81
CA ASN A 139 -20.58 -44.66 2.75
C ASN A 139 -20.80 -43.94 1.41
N TRP A 140 -21.42 -44.65 0.46
CA TRP A 140 -21.69 -44.12 -0.88
C TRP A 140 -22.66 -42.93 -0.89
N LYS A 141 -23.49 -42.72 0.14
CA LYS A 141 -24.30 -41.49 0.24
C LYS A 141 -23.46 -40.26 0.54
N GLY A 142 -22.43 -40.42 1.37
CA GLY A 142 -21.40 -39.40 1.61
C GLY A 142 -20.64 -39.06 0.33
N VAL A 143 -20.20 -40.08 -0.41
CA VAL A 143 -19.55 -39.92 -1.72
C VAL A 143 -20.47 -39.19 -2.72
N ALA A 144 -21.76 -39.56 -2.76
CA ALA A 144 -22.74 -38.92 -3.63
C ALA A 144 -22.93 -37.44 -3.30
N TYR A 145 -22.84 -37.03 -2.03
CA TYR A 145 -22.90 -35.62 -1.65
C TYR A 145 -21.71 -34.83 -2.22
N TYR A 146 -20.48 -35.29 -2.01
CA TYR A 146 -19.31 -34.59 -2.53
C TYR A 146 -19.26 -34.57 -4.05
N ASN A 147 -19.71 -35.64 -4.73
CA ASN A 147 -19.89 -35.61 -6.19
C ASN A 147 -20.85 -34.49 -6.61
N ARG A 148 -22.04 -34.40 -6.00
CA ARG A 148 -23.00 -33.32 -6.32
C ARG A 148 -22.44 -31.93 -6.05
N LEU A 149 -21.69 -31.76 -4.96
CA LEU A 149 -21.03 -30.50 -4.63
C LEU A 149 -20.00 -30.11 -5.70
N ILE A 150 -19.06 -31.01 -5.98
CA ILE A 150 -17.97 -30.80 -6.95
C ILE A 150 -18.52 -30.56 -8.36
N ASP A 151 -19.49 -31.35 -8.80
CA ASP A 151 -20.12 -31.21 -10.12
C ASP A 151 -20.82 -29.86 -10.24
N TYR A 152 -21.49 -29.40 -9.17
CA TYR A 152 -22.18 -28.11 -9.19
C TYR A 152 -21.22 -26.92 -9.12
N LEU A 153 -20.08 -27.04 -8.43
CA LEU A 153 -19.00 -26.04 -8.45
C LEU A 153 -18.48 -25.86 -9.88
N LEU A 154 -18.10 -26.95 -10.53
CA LEU A 154 -17.57 -26.92 -11.90
C LEU A 154 -18.61 -26.42 -12.90
N LYS A 155 -19.87 -26.89 -12.80
CA LYS A 155 -20.98 -26.37 -13.61
C LYS A 155 -21.19 -24.86 -13.43
N SER A 156 -20.88 -24.34 -12.25
CA SER A 156 -21.00 -22.91 -11.92
C SER A 156 -19.77 -22.09 -12.32
N GLY A 157 -18.71 -22.73 -12.83
CA GLY A 157 -17.44 -22.08 -13.18
C GLY A 157 -16.54 -21.80 -11.98
N ILE A 158 -16.77 -22.48 -10.86
CA ILE A 158 -16.00 -22.32 -9.62
C ILE A 158 -15.07 -23.52 -9.46
N THR A 159 -13.78 -23.24 -9.25
CA THR A 159 -12.75 -24.27 -9.13
C THR A 159 -12.74 -24.90 -7.74
N PRO A 160 -12.82 -26.24 -7.62
CA PRO A 160 -12.76 -26.92 -6.32
C PRO A 160 -11.33 -27.01 -5.77
N TYR A 161 -11.18 -26.67 -4.48
CA TYR A 161 -9.98 -26.84 -3.67
C TYR A 161 -10.35 -27.72 -2.47
N ALA A 162 -9.95 -28.99 -2.49
CA ALA A 162 -10.40 -29.95 -1.47
C ALA A 162 -9.34 -30.14 -0.38
N ASN A 163 -9.76 -29.96 0.87
CA ASN A 163 -8.98 -30.29 2.05
C ASN A 163 -9.43 -31.64 2.62
N LEU A 164 -8.51 -32.59 2.80
CA LEU A 164 -8.85 -33.96 3.18
C LEU A 164 -9.19 -34.07 4.68
N TYR A 165 -8.58 -33.24 5.53
CA TYR A 165 -8.82 -33.27 6.97
C TYR A 165 -8.93 -31.87 7.57
N HIS A 166 -10.05 -31.59 8.23
CA HIS A 166 -10.29 -30.34 8.94
C HIS A 166 -10.81 -30.62 10.35
N TYR A 167 -9.94 -31.23 11.17
CA TYR A 167 -10.13 -31.55 12.59
C TYR A 167 -11.11 -32.68 12.91
N ASP A 168 -11.77 -33.26 11.91
CA ASP A 168 -12.91 -34.15 12.05
C ASP A 168 -12.54 -35.65 11.91
N LEU A 169 -11.56 -36.10 12.72
CA LEU A 169 -11.14 -37.51 12.78
C LEU A 169 -12.35 -38.41 13.11
N PRO A 170 -12.54 -39.55 12.42
CA PRO A 170 -13.55 -40.54 12.82
C PRO A 170 -13.29 -41.04 14.25
N GLU A 171 -14.32 -40.99 15.10
CA GLU A 171 -14.21 -41.37 16.52
C GLU A 171 -13.69 -42.80 16.68
N THR A 172 -14.11 -43.71 15.80
CA THR A 172 -13.69 -45.11 15.83
C THR A 172 -12.17 -45.29 15.76
N LEU A 173 -11.42 -44.36 15.14
CA LEU A 173 -9.95 -44.42 15.14
C LEU A 173 -9.36 -43.96 16.48
N GLU A 174 -9.99 -43.00 17.14
CA GLU A 174 -9.65 -42.61 18.51
C GLU A 174 -9.92 -43.76 19.49
N GLU A 175 -11.07 -44.44 19.37
CA GLU A 175 -11.41 -45.61 20.20
C GLU A 175 -10.48 -46.81 19.98
N LYS A 176 -10.15 -47.12 18.71
CA LYS A 176 -9.35 -48.30 18.36
C LYS A 176 -7.90 -48.18 18.85
N TYR A 177 -7.29 -47.01 18.69
CA TYR A 177 -5.85 -46.88 18.92
C TYR A 177 -5.39 -45.49 19.35
N LEU A 178 -6.30 -44.59 19.77
CA LEU A 178 -6.02 -43.21 20.19
C LEU A 178 -5.59 -42.29 19.04
N GLY A 179 -6.12 -42.52 17.83
CA GLY A 179 -6.04 -41.57 16.73
C GLY A 179 -4.62 -41.13 16.40
N TRP A 180 -4.35 -39.82 16.48
CA TRP A 180 -3.09 -39.22 16.01
C TRP A 180 -1.85 -39.63 16.79
N ILE A 181 -1.96 -40.19 18.00
CA ILE A 181 -0.78 -40.61 18.78
C ILE A 181 -0.32 -42.03 18.46
N ASN A 182 -0.98 -42.75 17.54
CA ASN A 182 -0.57 -44.06 17.06
C ASN A 182 -0.11 -44.00 15.60
N LYS A 183 0.99 -44.69 15.27
CA LYS A 183 1.52 -44.72 13.90
C LYS A 183 0.58 -45.36 12.87
N GLN A 184 -0.37 -46.21 13.27
CA GLN A 184 -1.35 -46.82 12.36
C GLN A 184 -2.17 -45.77 11.57
N VAL A 185 -2.41 -44.59 12.17
CA VAL A 185 -3.15 -43.49 11.52
C VAL A 185 -2.52 -43.02 10.21
N ILE A 186 -1.19 -43.22 10.05
CA ILE A 186 -0.44 -42.80 8.86
C ILE A 186 -0.95 -43.54 7.63
N GLU A 187 -1.07 -44.87 7.73
CA GLU A 187 -1.58 -45.70 6.62
C GLU A 187 -3.08 -45.50 6.43
N ASP A 188 -3.86 -45.45 7.51
CA ASP A 188 -5.31 -45.28 7.44
C ASP A 188 -5.70 -43.93 6.78
N PHE A 189 -4.97 -42.84 7.10
CA PHE A 189 -5.15 -41.55 6.43
C PHE A 189 -4.72 -41.60 4.97
N ALA A 190 -3.61 -42.27 4.66
CA ALA A 190 -3.11 -42.37 3.31
C ALA A 190 -4.05 -43.21 2.41
N ASP A 191 -4.70 -44.25 2.95
CA ASP A 191 -5.76 -45.03 2.31
C ASP A 191 -7.01 -44.18 2.04
N TYR A 192 -7.44 -43.39 3.02
CA TYR A 192 -8.54 -42.44 2.86
C TYR A 192 -8.24 -41.38 1.79
N ALA A 193 -7.03 -40.79 1.82
CA ALA A 193 -6.58 -39.83 0.83
C ALA A 193 -6.56 -40.43 -0.57
N GLU A 194 -6.00 -41.64 -0.74
CA GLU A 194 -5.99 -42.38 -2.00
C GLU A 194 -7.41 -42.65 -2.53
N PHE A 195 -8.34 -43.04 -1.66
CA PHE A 195 -9.74 -43.19 -2.04
C PHE A 195 -10.33 -41.88 -2.59
N CYS A 196 -10.07 -40.75 -1.92
CA CYS A 196 -10.51 -39.43 -2.36
C CYS A 196 -9.87 -39.02 -3.70
N PHE A 197 -8.57 -39.25 -3.89
CA PHE A 197 -7.88 -38.98 -5.16
C PHE A 197 -8.46 -39.81 -6.31
N LYS A 198 -8.71 -41.10 -6.07
CA LYS A 198 -9.31 -41.99 -7.06
C LYS A 198 -10.74 -41.59 -7.42
N THR A 199 -11.51 -41.14 -6.44
CA THR A 199 -12.95 -40.89 -6.60
C THR A 199 -13.26 -39.49 -7.14
N PHE A 200 -12.47 -38.49 -6.78
CA PHE A 200 -12.76 -37.08 -7.09
C PHE A 200 -11.65 -36.37 -7.88
N GLY A 201 -10.46 -36.96 -8.00
CA GLY A 201 -9.28 -36.33 -8.60
C GLY A 201 -9.35 -36.18 -10.13
N ASP A 202 -10.34 -36.79 -10.78
CA ASP A 202 -10.71 -36.46 -12.15
C ASP A 202 -11.11 -34.98 -12.30
N ARG A 203 -11.80 -34.43 -11.28
CA ARG A 203 -12.36 -33.07 -11.22
C ARG A 203 -11.62 -32.13 -10.26
N VAL A 204 -11.04 -32.64 -9.18
CA VAL A 204 -10.31 -31.86 -8.18
C VAL A 204 -8.82 -31.83 -8.51
N LYS A 205 -8.26 -30.63 -8.71
CA LYS A 205 -6.86 -30.42 -9.09
C LYS A 205 -6.01 -29.73 -8.04
N ASN A 206 -6.63 -29.30 -6.94
CA ASN A 206 -5.94 -28.65 -5.82
C ASN A 206 -6.29 -29.40 -4.54
N TRP A 207 -5.31 -30.14 -4.03
CA TRP A 207 -5.47 -30.98 -2.85
C TRP A 207 -4.71 -30.40 -1.66
N MET A 208 -5.35 -30.43 -0.50
CA MET A 208 -4.70 -30.11 0.77
C MET A 208 -4.90 -31.27 1.73
N THR A 209 -3.85 -31.71 2.42
CA THR A 209 -3.98 -32.84 3.35
C THR A 209 -4.62 -32.42 4.66
N PHE A 210 -4.04 -31.41 5.33
CA PHE A 210 -4.44 -30.96 6.65
C PHE A 210 -4.68 -29.46 6.68
N ASN A 211 -5.73 -29.04 7.40
CA ASN A 211 -5.84 -27.68 7.91
C ASN A 211 -5.19 -27.58 9.29
N GLU A 212 -4.25 -26.63 9.45
CA GLU A 212 -3.72 -26.18 10.75
C GLU A 212 -3.35 -27.34 11.70
N PRO A 213 -2.49 -28.28 11.28
CA PRO A 213 -2.16 -29.48 12.07
C PRO A 213 -1.55 -29.14 13.44
N ARG A 214 -0.97 -27.94 13.61
CA ARG A 214 -0.52 -27.44 14.91
C ARG A 214 -1.69 -27.29 15.89
N VAL A 215 -2.84 -26.80 15.45
CA VAL A 215 -4.02 -26.63 16.31
C VAL A 215 -4.49 -28.00 16.80
N VAL A 216 -4.48 -29.02 15.95
CA VAL A 216 -4.80 -30.42 16.34
C VAL A 216 -3.85 -30.90 17.43
N ALA A 217 -2.53 -30.78 17.20
CA ALA A 217 -1.53 -31.26 18.15
C ALA A 217 -1.53 -30.46 19.47
N ALA A 218 -1.49 -29.13 19.39
CA ALA A 218 -1.36 -28.25 20.55
C ALA A 218 -2.66 -28.08 21.32
N LEU A 219 -3.81 -27.92 20.66
CA LEU A 219 -5.08 -27.72 21.38
C LEU A 219 -5.77 -29.05 21.71
N GLY A 220 -5.51 -30.12 20.94
CA GLY A 220 -6.08 -31.44 21.17
C GLY A 220 -5.33 -32.29 22.20
N TYR A 221 -3.99 -32.19 22.25
CA TYR A 221 -3.14 -33.10 23.04
C TYR A 221 -2.24 -32.40 24.10
N ASP A 222 -2.23 -31.06 24.18
CA ASP A 222 -1.44 -30.33 25.21
C ASP A 222 -2.33 -29.74 26.31
N ASN A 223 -3.31 -28.90 25.94
CA ASN A 223 -4.21 -28.23 26.90
C ASN A 223 -5.66 -28.73 26.82
N GLY A 224 -5.98 -29.64 25.90
CA GLY A 224 -7.29 -30.24 25.73
C GLY A 224 -8.42 -29.25 25.41
N LEU A 225 -8.11 -28.07 24.86
CA LEU A 225 -9.12 -27.11 24.45
C LEU A 225 -9.95 -27.61 23.27
N HIS A 226 -9.38 -28.40 22.36
CA HIS A 226 -10.04 -29.00 21.20
C HIS A 226 -10.15 -30.52 21.36
N ALA A 227 -11.00 -31.16 20.56
CA ALA A 227 -11.06 -32.62 20.47
C ALA A 227 -9.67 -33.20 20.10
N PRO A 228 -9.26 -34.35 20.67
CA PRO A 228 -10.02 -35.22 21.56
C PRO A 228 -9.99 -34.82 23.06
N GLY A 229 -9.43 -33.66 23.40
CA GLY A 229 -9.46 -33.15 24.78
C GLY A 229 -8.49 -33.86 25.71
N ARG A 230 -7.28 -34.18 25.24
CA ARG A 230 -6.25 -34.89 26.01
C ARG A 230 -5.21 -33.91 26.55
N CYS A 231 -4.91 -34.00 27.84
CA CYS A 231 -3.91 -33.17 28.51
C CYS A 231 -3.55 -33.71 29.90
N SER A 232 -2.48 -33.19 30.49
CA SER A 232 -2.07 -33.44 31.88
C SER A 232 -1.94 -32.14 32.67
N LYS A 233 -2.09 -32.20 34.00
CA LYS A 233 -1.81 -31.05 34.88
C LYS A 233 -0.35 -30.60 34.74
N PRO A 234 -0.04 -29.29 34.81
CA PRO A 234 -0.95 -28.17 35.09
C PRO A 234 -1.65 -27.57 33.84
N PHE A 235 -1.45 -28.11 32.64
CA PHE A 235 -1.85 -27.47 31.38
C PHE A 235 -3.35 -27.55 31.07
N GLY A 236 -4.05 -28.51 31.65
CA GLY A 236 -5.50 -28.59 31.63
C GLY A 236 -6.03 -29.63 32.61
N ASN A 237 -7.36 -29.76 32.66
CA ASN A 237 -8.06 -30.67 33.58
C ASN A 237 -8.73 -31.83 32.84
N CYS A 238 -7.99 -32.45 31.92
CA CYS A 238 -8.47 -33.59 31.14
C CYS A 238 -8.44 -34.89 31.96
N THR A 239 -9.26 -35.85 31.55
CA THR A 239 -9.34 -37.18 32.19
C THR A 239 -8.18 -38.10 31.79
N ALA A 240 -7.54 -37.84 30.66
CA ALA A 240 -6.39 -38.57 30.14
C ALA A 240 -5.51 -37.67 29.26
N GLY A 241 -4.28 -38.13 28.99
CA GLY A 241 -3.33 -37.47 28.11
C GLY A 241 -1.99 -37.19 28.79
N ASN A 242 -1.00 -36.81 27.98
CA ASN A 242 0.32 -36.42 28.45
C ASN A 242 0.86 -35.26 27.63
N SER A 243 0.69 -34.04 28.16
CA SER A 243 1.11 -32.77 27.56
C SER A 243 2.60 -32.72 27.22
N ALA A 244 3.43 -33.49 27.94
CA ALA A 244 4.88 -33.52 27.70
C ALA A 244 5.26 -34.23 26.39
N THR A 245 4.47 -35.20 25.92
CA THR A 245 4.86 -36.10 24.82
C THR A 245 3.80 -36.21 23.72
N GLU A 246 2.52 -36.28 24.06
CA GLU A 246 1.44 -36.52 23.08
C GLU A 246 1.35 -35.46 21.98
N PRO A 247 1.50 -34.14 22.23
CA PRO A 247 1.51 -33.13 21.15
C PRO A 247 2.59 -33.39 20.10
N TYR A 248 3.78 -33.82 20.53
CA TYR A 248 4.90 -34.09 19.65
C TYR A 248 4.72 -35.38 18.85
N ILE A 249 4.15 -36.41 19.46
CA ILE A 249 3.80 -37.66 18.76
C ILE A 249 2.70 -37.40 17.73
N ALA A 250 1.64 -36.69 18.11
CA ALA A 250 0.54 -36.34 17.20
C ALA A 250 1.02 -35.52 16.01
N ALA A 251 1.82 -34.47 16.23
CA ALA A 251 2.38 -33.67 15.15
C ALA A 251 3.32 -34.46 14.24
N HIS A 252 4.14 -35.36 14.81
CA HIS A 252 5.01 -36.23 14.03
C HIS A 252 4.20 -37.15 13.10
N ASN A 253 3.18 -37.81 13.62
CA ASN A 253 2.30 -38.66 12.82
C ASN A 253 1.48 -37.87 11.79
N LEU A 254 1.07 -36.64 12.10
CA LEU A 254 0.43 -35.74 11.12
C LEU A 254 1.37 -35.39 9.95
N ILE A 255 2.64 -35.09 10.24
CA ILE A 255 3.66 -34.82 9.20
C ILE A 255 3.90 -36.08 8.34
N LEU A 256 4.01 -37.25 8.96
CA LEU A 256 4.16 -38.52 8.22
C LEU A 256 2.93 -38.86 7.39
N SER A 257 1.73 -38.66 7.93
CA SER A 257 0.46 -38.86 7.21
C SER A 257 0.35 -37.93 6.00
N HIS A 258 0.81 -36.68 6.12
CA HIS A 258 0.86 -35.73 5.01
C HIS A 258 1.79 -36.25 3.91
N ALA A 259 3.00 -36.63 4.29
CA ALA A 259 4.02 -37.09 3.37
C ALA A 259 3.62 -38.41 2.67
N ALA A 260 2.98 -39.33 3.40
CA ALA A 260 2.43 -40.57 2.84
C ALA A 260 1.31 -40.31 1.81
N ALA A 261 0.37 -39.42 2.11
CA ALA A 261 -0.69 -39.03 1.17
C ALA A 261 -0.11 -38.35 -0.10
N VAL A 262 0.89 -37.47 0.07
CA VAL A 262 1.58 -36.83 -1.06
C VAL A 262 2.31 -37.85 -1.91
N GLN A 263 3.04 -38.78 -1.29
CA GLN A 263 3.74 -39.84 -2.00
C GLN A 263 2.76 -40.68 -2.84
N ARG A 264 1.62 -41.09 -2.28
CA ARG A 264 0.57 -41.83 -3.00
C ARG A 264 -0.02 -41.02 -4.15
N TYR A 265 -0.31 -39.74 -3.94
CA TYR A 265 -0.79 -38.85 -5.00
C TYR A 265 0.19 -38.76 -6.16
N ARG A 266 1.47 -38.47 -5.86
CA ARG A 266 2.53 -38.32 -6.87
C ARG A 266 2.77 -39.60 -7.66
N GLN A 267 2.81 -40.75 -6.99
CA GLN A 267 3.11 -42.04 -7.61
C GLN A 267 1.96 -42.59 -8.45
N LYS A 268 0.71 -42.45 -7.99
CA LYS A 268 -0.44 -43.14 -8.58
C LYS A 268 -1.35 -42.25 -9.41
N PHE A 269 -1.40 -40.94 -9.15
CA PHE A 269 -2.47 -40.08 -9.69
C PHE A 269 -1.96 -38.82 -10.40
N GLN A 270 -0.87 -38.20 -9.95
CA GLN A 270 -0.47 -36.88 -10.43
C GLN A 270 -0.17 -36.84 -11.93
N ALA A 271 0.44 -37.89 -12.50
CA ALA A 271 0.74 -37.98 -13.92
C ALA A 271 -0.52 -37.90 -14.80
N GLU A 272 -1.60 -38.58 -14.40
CA GLU A 272 -2.87 -38.62 -15.12
C GLU A 272 -3.76 -37.43 -14.79
N GLN A 273 -3.92 -37.13 -13.50
CA GLN A 273 -4.85 -36.12 -13.00
C GLN A 273 -4.31 -34.70 -13.13
N LYS A 274 -2.98 -34.50 -13.18
CA LYS A 274 -2.30 -33.21 -13.34
C LYS A 274 -2.65 -32.17 -12.27
N GLY A 275 -3.11 -32.59 -11.09
CA GLY A 275 -3.33 -31.69 -9.96
C GLY A 275 -2.06 -31.49 -9.12
N ARG A 276 -2.16 -30.61 -8.12
CA ARG A 276 -1.12 -30.28 -7.15
C ARG A 276 -1.61 -30.55 -5.73
N ILE A 277 -0.68 -30.88 -4.83
CA ILE A 277 -0.97 -31.21 -3.44
C ILE A 277 -0.10 -30.41 -2.45
N GLY A 278 -0.69 -29.99 -1.34
CA GLY A 278 -0.04 -29.20 -0.31
C GLY A 278 -0.62 -29.43 1.09
N ILE A 279 -0.22 -28.56 2.02
CA ILE A 279 -0.69 -28.52 3.41
C ILE A 279 -1.02 -27.08 3.80
N LEU A 280 -1.97 -26.88 4.72
CA LEU A 280 -2.39 -25.56 5.18
C LEU A 280 -1.93 -25.35 6.62
N LEU A 281 -1.18 -24.29 6.86
CA LEU A 281 -0.55 -24.00 8.16
C LEU A 281 -1.07 -22.67 8.71
N ASP A 282 -1.49 -22.66 9.98
CA ASP A 282 -1.73 -21.42 10.68
C ASP A 282 -0.41 -20.73 10.99
N PHE A 283 -0.37 -19.41 10.80
CA PHE A 283 0.82 -18.63 11.12
C PHE A 283 0.45 -17.23 11.64
N SER A 284 0.57 -17.06 12.95
CA SER A 284 0.53 -15.73 13.57
C SER A 284 1.91 -15.07 13.44
N TRP A 285 1.95 -13.77 13.15
CA TRP A 285 3.22 -13.06 13.20
C TRP A 285 3.62 -12.78 14.66
N TYR A 286 4.85 -13.14 15.02
CA TYR A 286 5.42 -12.90 16.33
C TYR A 286 6.47 -11.79 16.27
N GLU A 287 6.09 -10.60 16.70
CA GLU A 287 6.96 -9.42 16.74
C GLU A 287 7.66 -9.31 18.09
N PRO A 288 8.98 -9.10 18.17
CA PRO A 288 9.63 -8.89 19.46
C PRO A 288 9.13 -7.60 20.13
N LEU A 289 8.78 -7.67 21.42
CA LEU A 289 8.26 -6.53 22.20
C LEU A 289 9.27 -5.39 22.21
N THR A 290 10.56 -5.70 22.45
CA THR A 290 11.66 -4.72 22.44
C THR A 290 12.75 -5.04 21.41
N ARG A 291 13.81 -4.23 21.38
CA ARG A 291 15.04 -4.47 20.58
C ARG A 291 15.98 -5.46 21.26
N SER A 292 15.65 -5.96 22.45
CA SER A 292 16.57 -6.81 23.21
C SER A 292 16.86 -8.10 22.46
N LYS A 293 18.08 -8.62 22.64
CA LYS A 293 18.47 -9.92 22.08
C LYS A 293 17.54 -11.04 22.56
N ALA A 294 17.12 -10.96 23.83
CA ALA A 294 16.22 -11.93 24.45
C ALA A 294 14.85 -11.97 23.77
N ASP A 295 14.19 -10.82 23.55
CA ASP A 295 12.87 -10.77 22.91
C ASP A 295 12.94 -11.20 21.44
N ASN A 296 14.03 -10.87 20.74
CA ASN A 296 14.23 -11.34 19.36
C ASN A 296 14.37 -12.87 19.30
N TYR A 297 15.07 -13.47 20.26
CA TYR A 297 15.14 -14.93 20.37
C TYR A 297 13.80 -15.53 20.78
N ALA A 298 13.07 -14.95 21.72
CA ALA A 298 11.72 -15.39 22.08
C ALA A 298 10.78 -15.37 20.85
N ALA A 299 10.80 -14.30 20.06
CA ALA A 299 10.02 -14.20 18.84
C ALA A 299 10.43 -15.24 17.79
N GLN A 300 11.73 -15.57 17.66
CA GLN A 300 12.18 -16.65 16.77
C GLN A 300 11.75 -18.03 17.26
N ARG A 301 11.90 -18.32 18.56
CA ARG A 301 11.39 -19.55 19.19
C ARG A 301 9.89 -19.71 18.94
N ALA A 302 9.13 -18.62 19.07
CA ALA A 302 7.69 -18.62 18.80
C ALA A 302 7.37 -19.05 17.34
N ARG A 303 8.11 -18.55 16.36
CA ARG A 303 7.95 -18.95 14.95
C ARG A 303 8.36 -20.41 14.71
N ASP A 304 9.44 -20.87 15.33
CA ASP A 304 9.93 -22.25 15.20
C ASP A 304 8.92 -23.26 15.77
N PHE A 305 8.38 -23.01 16.95
CA PHE A 305 7.36 -23.86 17.59
C PHE A 305 5.96 -23.72 16.99
N HIS A 306 5.72 -22.70 16.15
CA HIS A 306 4.44 -22.49 15.46
C HIS A 306 4.48 -23.03 14.02
N VAL A 307 4.95 -22.21 13.07
CA VAL A 307 4.96 -22.57 11.65
C VAL A 307 6.14 -23.49 11.32
N GLY A 308 7.29 -23.26 11.96
CA GLY A 308 8.52 -24.03 11.77
C GLY A 308 8.35 -25.52 12.08
N TRP A 309 7.55 -25.85 13.08
CA TRP A 309 7.29 -27.23 13.52
C TRP A 309 6.80 -28.14 12.38
N PHE A 310 6.06 -27.60 11.42
CA PHE A 310 5.52 -28.34 10.28
C PHE A 310 6.26 -28.05 8.97
N ILE A 311 6.51 -26.77 8.65
CA ILE A 311 7.10 -26.44 7.34
C ILE A 311 8.60 -26.77 7.27
N HIS A 312 9.32 -26.71 8.39
CA HIS A 312 10.77 -26.96 8.41
C HIS A 312 11.09 -28.45 8.09
N PRO A 313 10.40 -29.45 8.68
CA PRO A 313 10.54 -30.84 8.26
C PRO A 313 10.20 -31.05 6.78
N ILE A 314 9.11 -30.45 6.30
CA ILE A 314 8.67 -30.61 4.90
C ILE A 314 9.70 -30.03 3.92
N VAL A 315 10.39 -28.94 4.27
CA VAL A 315 11.38 -28.31 3.38
C VAL A 315 12.77 -28.96 3.50
N TYR A 316 13.22 -29.21 4.74
CA TYR A 316 14.61 -29.56 5.01
C TYR A 316 14.81 -31.03 5.40
N GLY A 317 13.75 -31.71 5.86
CA GLY A 317 13.80 -33.10 6.33
C GLY A 317 14.13 -33.25 7.82
N GLU A 318 14.13 -32.15 8.58
CA GLU A 318 14.46 -32.13 10.02
C GLU A 318 13.56 -31.15 10.78
N TYR A 319 13.46 -31.30 12.10
CA TYR A 319 12.78 -30.32 12.93
C TYR A 319 13.66 -29.07 13.13
N PRO A 320 13.09 -27.89 13.44
CA PRO A 320 13.89 -26.72 13.76
C PRO A 320 14.85 -27.03 14.92
N ARG A 321 16.15 -26.72 14.75
CA ARG A 321 17.20 -26.97 15.77
C ARG A 321 16.82 -26.47 17.17
N THR A 322 16.16 -25.31 17.24
CA THR A 322 15.66 -24.75 18.50
C THR A 322 14.66 -25.66 19.21
N MET A 323 13.79 -26.36 18.47
CA MET A 323 12.89 -27.36 19.06
C MET A 323 13.65 -28.59 19.51
N GLU A 324 14.59 -29.09 18.71
CA GLU A 324 15.41 -30.27 19.07
C GLU A 324 16.19 -30.04 20.38
N GLU A 325 16.80 -28.86 20.53
CA GLU A 325 17.58 -28.50 21.72
C GLU A 325 16.72 -28.30 22.97
N ILE A 326 15.51 -27.76 22.82
CA ILE A 326 14.61 -27.46 23.95
C ILE A 326 13.83 -28.69 24.39
N VAL A 327 13.22 -29.40 23.44
CA VAL A 327 12.32 -30.53 23.70
C VAL A 327 13.11 -31.81 23.97
N GLY A 328 14.25 -31.97 23.30
CA GLY A 328 15.17 -33.09 23.47
C GLY A 328 14.52 -34.43 23.13
N LYS A 329 14.67 -35.42 24.02
CA LYS A 329 14.23 -36.81 23.78
C LYS A 329 12.70 -36.98 23.63
N ARG A 330 11.91 -35.98 24.01
CA ARG A 330 10.43 -36.02 23.86
C ARG A 330 10.00 -35.72 22.43
N LEU A 331 10.85 -35.08 21.62
CA LEU A 331 10.60 -34.85 20.21
C LEU A 331 10.93 -36.13 19.44
N PRO A 332 9.97 -36.74 18.72
CA PRO A 332 10.24 -37.90 17.89
C PRO A 332 11.31 -37.61 16.84
N LYS A 333 12.02 -38.64 16.39
CA LYS A 333 13.03 -38.53 15.34
C LYS A 333 12.52 -39.21 14.08
N PHE A 334 12.75 -38.57 12.93
CA PHE A 334 12.53 -39.20 11.64
C PHE A 334 13.62 -40.24 11.38
N THR A 335 13.22 -41.41 10.90
CA THR A 335 14.09 -42.40 10.26
C THR A 335 14.56 -41.90 8.88
N GLU A 336 15.57 -42.53 8.28
CA GLU A 336 16.07 -42.12 6.96
C GLU A 336 14.99 -42.24 5.87
N GLU A 337 14.15 -43.27 5.95
CA GLU A 337 13.01 -43.49 5.07
C GLU A 337 11.95 -42.39 5.23
N GLU A 338 11.63 -42.04 6.49
CA GLU A 338 10.69 -40.97 6.80
C GLU A 338 11.23 -39.60 6.30
N ILE A 339 12.53 -39.31 6.46
CA ILE A 339 13.16 -38.09 5.93
C ILE A 339 13.00 -38.00 4.40
N LYS A 340 13.27 -39.09 3.69
CA LYS A 340 13.12 -39.15 2.21
C LYS A 340 11.68 -38.92 1.77
N MET A 341 10.71 -39.36 2.57
CA MET A 341 9.28 -39.17 2.30
C MET A 341 8.82 -37.74 2.61
N VAL A 342 9.24 -37.17 3.74
CA VAL A 342 8.79 -35.86 4.24
C VAL A 342 9.43 -34.71 3.47
N LYS A 343 10.73 -34.79 3.16
CA LYS A 343 11.45 -33.70 2.50
C LYS A 343 10.93 -33.47 1.07
N GLY A 344 10.49 -32.25 0.79
CA GLY A 344 9.90 -31.84 -0.49
C GLY A 344 8.48 -32.35 -0.72
N SER A 345 7.76 -32.80 0.33
CA SER A 345 6.39 -33.34 0.23
C SER A 345 5.29 -32.30 -0.02
N MET A 346 5.58 -31.20 -0.71
CA MET A 346 4.56 -30.21 -1.09
C MET A 346 4.81 -29.63 -2.48
N ASP A 347 3.74 -29.35 -3.22
CA ASP A 347 3.77 -28.54 -4.46
C ASP A 347 3.46 -27.06 -4.17
N PHE A 348 2.75 -26.80 -3.07
CA PHE A 348 2.45 -25.48 -2.52
C PHE A 348 2.21 -25.59 -1.01
N VAL A 349 2.32 -24.47 -0.30
CA VAL A 349 1.92 -24.34 1.11
C VAL A 349 0.79 -23.32 1.24
N GLY A 350 -0.25 -23.67 1.98
CA GLY A 350 -1.28 -22.72 2.37
C GLY A 350 -0.94 -22.07 3.70
N ILE A 351 -1.18 -20.77 3.81
CA ILE A 351 -1.01 -20.01 5.04
C ILE A 351 -2.37 -19.48 5.47
N ASN A 352 -2.78 -19.84 6.69
CA ASN A 352 -3.92 -19.24 7.37
C ASN A 352 -3.39 -18.13 8.29
N GLN A 353 -3.83 -16.90 8.05
CA GLN A 353 -3.28 -15.73 8.74
C GLN A 353 -4.41 -14.81 9.18
N TYR A 354 -4.48 -14.56 10.49
CA TYR A 354 -5.53 -13.75 11.11
C TYR A 354 -4.97 -12.56 11.90
N THR A 355 -3.86 -12.76 12.63
CA THR A 355 -3.41 -11.85 13.69
C THR A 355 -1.87 -11.83 13.86
N ALA A 356 -1.40 -10.94 14.73
CA ALA A 356 -0.02 -10.85 15.19
C ALA A 356 0.03 -10.53 16.69
N TYR A 357 1.13 -10.90 17.35
CA TYR A 357 1.36 -10.62 18.78
C TYR A 357 2.74 -10.02 19.02
N TYR A 358 2.87 -9.20 20.07
CA TYR A 358 4.20 -8.92 20.62
C TYR A 358 4.63 -10.07 21.52
N ILE A 359 5.90 -10.46 21.41
CA ILE A 359 6.51 -11.54 22.18
C ILE A 359 7.72 -11.01 22.94
N TYR A 360 7.85 -11.38 24.20
CA TYR A 360 9.01 -11.07 25.04
C TYR A 360 9.58 -12.32 25.68
N ASP A 361 10.84 -12.25 26.09
CA ASP A 361 11.45 -13.29 26.90
C ASP A 361 11.03 -13.09 28.37
N PRO A 362 10.33 -14.07 29.00
CA PRO A 362 9.83 -13.89 30.35
C PRO A 362 10.93 -13.94 31.42
N HIS A 363 12.19 -14.22 31.03
CA HIS A 363 13.33 -14.43 31.94
C HIS A 363 13.07 -15.45 33.04
N GLN A 364 12.17 -16.40 32.76
CA GLN A 364 11.85 -17.48 33.67
C GLN A 364 12.84 -18.63 33.51
N PRO A 365 13.28 -19.26 34.61
CA PRO A 365 14.05 -20.49 34.55
C PRO A 365 13.23 -21.58 33.86
N LYS A 366 13.90 -22.61 33.31
CA LYS A 366 13.21 -23.76 32.73
C LYS A 366 12.25 -24.36 33.76
N SER A 367 10.96 -24.41 33.42
CA SER A 367 9.95 -25.03 34.26
C SER A 367 10.26 -26.51 34.48
N LYS A 368 9.89 -27.04 35.65
CA LYS A 368 9.91 -28.48 35.91
C LYS A 368 8.72 -29.19 35.23
N ASP A 369 7.64 -28.46 34.98
CA ASP A 369 6.46 -28.95 34.28
C ASP A 369 6.72 -28.95 32.77
N LEU A 370 6.58 -30.12 32.15
CA LEU A 370 6.87 -30.33 30.73
C LEU A 370 5.56 -30.31 29.93
N GLY A 371 5.45 -29.43 28.94
CA GLY A 371 4.30 -29.30 28.05
C GLY A 371 4.61 -28.39 26.87
N TYR A 372 3.90 -28.54 25.76
CA TYR A 372 4.19 -27.80 24.53
C TYR A 372 4.09 -26.28 24.74
N GLN A 373 3.01 -25.79 25.39
CA GLN A 373 2.87 -24.35 25.69
C GLN A 373 4.00 -23.79 26.57
N GLN A 374 4.66 -24.64 27.36
CA GLN A 374 5.74 -24.22 28.25
C GLN A 374 7.12 -24.28 27.58
N ASP A 375 7.31 -25.19 26.61
CA ASP A 375 8.60 -25.49 26.02
C ASP A 375 9.22 -24.30 25.27
N TRP A 376 8.45 -23.56 24.45
CA TRP A 376 8.98 -22.37 23.76
C TRP A 376 9.37 -21.21 24.69
N ASN A 377 8.88 -21.21 25.94
CA ASN A 377 9.16 -20.22 27.00
C ASN A 377 9.11 -18.76 26.50
N VAL A 378 7.91 -18.30 26.13
CA VAL A 378 7.67 -16.95 25.61
C VAL A 378 6.52 -16.27 26.35
N GLY A 379 6.63 -14.96 26.54
CA GLY A 379 5.56 -14.12 27.07
C GLY A 379 4.81 -13.39 25.95
N TYR A 380 3.48 -13.32 26.05
CA TYR A 380 2.64 -12.55 25.15
C TYR A 380 2.41 -11.14 25.69
N ALA A 381 2.60 -10.15 24.82
CA ALA A 381 2.20 -8.78 25.07
C ALA A 381 1.20 -8.34 24.00
N PHE A 382 0.04 -7.86 24.44
CA PHE A 382 -1.04 -7.40 23.56
C PHE A 382 -0.96 -5.89 23.29
N GLU A 383 -0.10 -5.19 24.03
CA GLU A 383 0.15 -3.78 23.90
C GLU A 383 1.63 -3.46 24.12
N LYS A 384 2.04 -2.31 23.63
CA LYS A 384 3.37 -1.74 23.83
C LYS A 384 3.22 -0.29 24.26
N ASN A 385 3.75 0.04 25.44
CA ASN A 385 3.63 1.37 26.04
C ASN A 385 2.17 1.86 26.16
N GLY A 386 1.25 0.97 26.56
CA GLY A 386 -0.18 1.28 26.68
C GLY A 386 -0.96 1.38 25.36
N VAL A 387 -0.33 1.04 24.23
CA VAL A 387 -0.95 1.02 22.90
C VAL A 387 -1.11 -0.42 22.42
N PRO A 388 -2.35 -0.92 22.23
CA PRO A 388 -2.59 -2.26 21.68
C PRO A 388 -1.92 -2.46 20.31
N ILE A 389 -1.52 -3.70 20.01
CA ILE A 389 -0.89 -4.04 18.72
C ILE A 389 -1.80 -3.76 17.51
N GLY A 390 -3.11 -3.82 17.72
CA GLY A 390 -4.15 -3.44 16.77
C GLY A 390 -5.53 -3.44 17.42
N PRO A 391 -6.59 -3.02 16.71
CA PRO A 391 -7.97 -3.21 17.13
C PRO A 391 -8.28 -4.70 17.34
N ARG A 392 -9.06 -5.06 18.36
CA ARG A 392 -9.47 -6.45 18.61
C ARG A 392 -10.83 -6.72 17.96
N ALA A 393 -10.99 -7.87 17.32
CA ALA A 393 -12.31 -8.34 16.84
C ALA A 393 -13.13 -8.92 18.02
N ASN A 394 -14.22 -9.62 17.72
CA ASN A 394 -15.05 -10.25 18.76
C ASN A 394 -14.29 -11.35 19.52
N SER A 395 -13.52 -12.17 18.82
CA SER A 395 -12.69 -13.21 19.42
C SER A 395 -11.56 -12.60 20.25
N TYR A 396 -11.40 -13.07 21.50
CA TYR A 396 -10.41 -12.56 22.45
C TYR A 396 -8.96 -12.66 21.95
N TRP A 397 -8.69 -13.59 21.03
CA TRP A 397 -7.38 -13.87 20.47
C TRP A 397 -7.08 -13.07 19.19
N LEU A 398 -8.09 -12.49 18.52
CA LEU A 398 -7.93 -11.94 17.17
C LEU A 398 -7.73 -10.41 17.21
N TYR A 399 -6.52 -9.97 16.85
CA TYR A 399 -6.18 -8.56 16.64
C TYR A 399 -6.01 -8.28 15.15
N GLN A 400 -6.54 -7.14 14.70
CA GLN A 400 -6.47 -6.68 13.32
C GLN A 400 -5.12 -6.00 13.09
N VAL A 401 -4.17 -6.75 12.52
CA VAL A 401 -2.77 -6.35 12.36
C VAL A 401 -2.29 -6.67 10.93
N PRO A 402 -2.71 -5.88 9.91
CA PRO A 402 -2.48 -6.19 8.50
C PRO A 402 -0.99 -6.34 8.14
N TRP A 403 -0.10 -5.52 8.71
CA TRP A 403 1.34 -5.62 8.46
C TRP A 403 1.95 -6.97 8.93
N GLY A 404 1.26 -7.70 9.82
CA GLY A 404 1.63 -9.05 10.24
C GLY A 404 1.55 -10.04 9.08
N LEU A 405 0.56 -9.91 8.19
CA LEU A 405 0.43 -10.75 6.99
C LEU A 405 1.64 -10.59 6.07
N TYR A 406 2.02 -9.35 5.76
CA TYR A 406 3.21 -9.07 4.95
C TYR A 406 4.47 -9.70 5.55
N LYS A 407 4.65 -9.59 6.87
CA LYS A 407 5.80 -10.20 7.56
C LYS A 407 5.77 -11.73 7.56
N CYS A 408 4.62 -12.35 7.74
CA CYS A 408 4.46 -13.80 7.60
C CYS A 408 4.88 -14.27 6.21
N LEU A 409 4.35 -13.65 5.15
CA LEU A 409 4.62 -14.04 3.77
C LEU A 409 6.09 -13.83 3.37
N THR A 410 6.68 -12.70 3.75
CA THR A 410 8.11 -12.44 3.49
C THR A 410 9.01 -13.36 4.32
N TYR A 411 8.62 -13.72 5.55
CA TYR A 411 9.33 -14.73 6.34
C TYR A 411 9.34 -16.09 5.65
N ILE A 412 8.19 -16.55 5.14
CA ILE A 412 8.12 -17.80 4.38
C ILE A 412 9.04 -17.76 3.15
N LYS A 413 9.03 -16.65 2.42
CA LYS A 413 9.92 -16.43 1.27
C LYS A 413 11.39 -16.59 1.65
N HIS A 414 11.84 -15.91 2.70
CA HIS A 414 13.26 -15.83 3.06
C HIS A 414 13.78 -17.08 3.75
N HIS A 415 12.95 -17.79 4.52
CA HIS A 415 13.39 -18.92 5.35
C HIS A 415 13.14 -20.30 4.73
N TYR A 416 12.29 -20.40 3.71
CA TYR A 416 11.89 -21.68 3.12
C TYR A 416 11.99 -21.72 1.59
N GLY A 417 12.80 -20.85 0.99
CA GLY A 417 13.12 -20.93 -0.45
C GLY A 417 12.02 -20.41 -1.39
N ASN A 418 11.19 -19.47 -0.94
CA ASN A 418 10.09 -18.87 -1.71
C ASN A 418 9.14 -19.90 -2.37
N PRO A 419 8.57 -20.83 -1.58
CA PRO A 419 7.65 -21.84 -2.11
C PRO A 419 6.40 -21.16 -2.69
N THR A 420 5.65 -21.88 -3.52
CA THR A 420 4.31 -21.43 -3.95
C THR A 420 3.40 -21.34 -2.73
N VAL A 421 2.84 -20.15 -2.48
CA VAL A 421 1.96 -19.88 -1.33
C VAL A 421 0.53 -19.63 -1.81
N ILE A 422 -0.43 -20.15 -1.05
CA ILE A 422 -1.84 -19.74 -1.12
C ILE A 422 -2.20 -19.14 0.23
N LEU A 423 -2.76 -17.93 0.27
CA LEU A 423 -3.38 -17.46 1.51
C LEU A 423 -4.73 -18.16 1.65
N SER A 424 -4.78 -19.23 2.43
CA SER A 424 -5.86 -20.22 2.44
C SER A 424 -7.01 -19.90 3.40
N GLU A 425 -6.75 -19.04 4.38
CA GLU A 425 -7.75 -18.46 5.28
C GLU A 425 -7.29 -17.08 5.78
N ASN A 426 -8.18 -16.10 5.72
CA ASN A 426 -7.98 -14.77 6.28
C ASN A 426 -9.36 -14.12 6.55
N GLY A 427 -9.58 -13.55 7.74
CA GLY A 427 -10.87 -12.98 8.12
C GLY A 427 -10.90 -12.42 9.53
N MET A 428 -12.06 -11.92 9.95
CA MET A 428 -12.32 -11.48 11.33
C MET A 428 -13.70 -11.94 11.78
N ASP A 429 -14.05 -11.84 13.06
CA ASP A 429 -15.36 -12.21 13.56
C ASP A 429 -16.17 -11.08 14.20
N ASP A 430 -17.47 -11.16 14.00
CA ASP A 430 -18.47 -10.34 14.68
C ASP A 430 -19.17 -11.15 15.79
N PRO A 431 -19.82 -10.49 16.78
CA PRO A 431 -20.61 -11.17 17.79
C PRO A 431 -21.76 -11.99 17.20
N GLY A 432 -21.99 -13.19 17.72
CA GLY A 432 -23.04 -14.09 17.23
C GLY A 432 -24.47 -13.60 17.46
N ASN A 433 -24.67 -12.75 18.47
CA ASN A 433 -25.96 -12.14 18.82
C ASN A 433 -26.27 -10.85 18.05
N VAL A 434 -25.44 -10.49 17.05
CA VAL A 434 -25.71 -9.34 16.18
C VAL A 434 -27.05 -9.51 15.46
N THR A 435 -27.84 -8.42 15.39
CA THR A 435 -29.12 -8.43 14.67
C THR A 435 -28.88 -8.59 13.17
N LEU A 436 -29.89 -9.04 12.42
CA LEU A 436 -29.75 -9.14 10.96
C LEU A 436 -29.34 -7.79 10.32
N PRO A 437 -30.03 -6.65 10.58
CA PRO A 437 -29.62 -5.37 10.00
C PRO A 437 -28.16 -5.00 10.33
N ASP A 438 -27.76 -5.09 11.60
CA ASP A 438 -26.39 -4.75 12.01
C ASP A 438 -25.35 -5.72 11.41
N GLY A 439 -25.71 -7.00 11.34
CA GLY A 439 -24.86 -8.06 10.78
C GLY A 439 -24.69 -7.97 9.27
N LEU A 440 -25.61 -7.31 8.56
CA LEU A 440 -25.45 -6.98 7.13
C LEU A 440 -24.53 -5.78 6.92
N HIS A 441 -24.46 -4.84 7.87
CA HIS A 441 -23.64 -3.63 7.81
C HIS A 441 -22.24 -3.80 8.44
N ASP A 442 -21.47 -4.77 7.93
CA ASP A 442 -20.18 -5.19 8.47
C ASP A 442 -18.97 -4.38 7.96
N SER A 443 -19.02 -3.04 8.09
CA SER A 443 -17.97 -2.15 7.58
C SER A 443 -16.57 -2.41 8.16
N THR A 444 -16.49 -2.90 9.40
CA THR A 444 -15.22 -3.31 10.03
C THR A 444 -14.56 -4.45 9.26
N ARG A 445 -15.34 -5.44 8.81
CA ARG A 445 -14.87 -6.56 8.00
C ARG A 445 -14.38 -6.11 6.63
N ILE A 446 -15.06 -5.15 6.00
CA ILE A 446 -14.59 -4.54 4.74
C ILE A 446 -13.20 -3.92 4.95
N ASN A 447 -13.01 -3.13 6.01
CA ASN A 447 -11.73 -2.48 6.30
C ASN A 447 -10.62 -3.49 6.65
N TYR A 448 -10.97 -4.58 7.35
CA TYR A 448 -10.07 -5.71 7.57
C TYR A 448 -9.58 -6.26 6.21
N TYR A 449 -10.49 -6.67 5.33
CA TYR A 449 -10.10 -7.24 4.04
C TYR A 449 -9.30 -6.27 3.17
N LYS A 450 -9.73 -5.00 3.08
CA LYS A 450 -9.00 -3.97 2.32
C LYS A 450 -7.55 -3.83 2.81
N SER A 451 -7.34 -3.77 4.12
CA SER A 451 -6.01 -3.56 4.69
C SER A 451 -5.10 -4.79 4.56
N TYR A 452 -5.64 -6.01 4.74
CA TYR A 452 -4.86 -7.24 4.58
C TYR A 452 -4.55 -7.52 3.10
N ILE A 453 -5.50 -7.32 2.18
CA ILE A 453 -5.28 -7.49 0.74
C ILE A 453 -4.24 -6.47 0.22
N ALA A 454 -4.17 -5.26 0.79
CA ALA A 454 -3.12 -4.29 0.46
C ALA A 454 -1.72 -4.78 0.87
N GLU A 455 -1.57 -5.36 2.05
CA GLU A 455 -0.30 -5.94 2.53
C GLU A 455 0.08 -7.21 1.78
N LEU A 456 -0.91 -8.02 1.38
CA LEU A 456 -0.71 -9.14 0.46
C LEU A 456 -0.19 -8.65 -0.89
N LYS A 457 -0.82 -7.62 -1.47
CA LYS A 457 -0.40 -7.05 -2.75
C LYS A 457 1.05 -6.55 -2.68
N LYS A 458 1.39 -5.87 -1.61
CA LYS A 458 2.78 -5.44 -1.34
C LYS A 458 3.75 -6.62 -1.29
N ALA A 459 3.41 -7.71 -0.61
CA ALA A 459 4.24 -8.91 -0.58
C ALA A 459 4.42 -9.54 -1.98
N VAL A 460 3.35 -9.57 -2.79
CA VAL A 460 3.40 -10.04 -4.19
C VAL A 460 4.29 -9.14 -5.05
N ASP A 461 4.19 -7.82 -4.90
CA ASP A 461 5.03 -6.85 -5.65
C ASP A 461 6.51 -6.96 -5.29
N GLU A 462 6.81 -7.40 -4.07
CA GLU A 462 8.17 -7.69 -3.61
C GLU A 462 8.63 -9.12 -3.95
N GLY A 463 7.85 -9.86 -4.74
CA GLY A 463 8.23 -11.16 -5.30
C GLY A 463 8.03 -12.36 -4.37
N VAL A 464 7.13 -12.27 -3.38
CA VAL A 464 6.62 -13.49 -2.72
C VAL A 464 5.74 -14.24 -3.72
N ASN A 465 5.97 -15.55 -3.87
CA ASN A 465 5.25 -16.40 -4.82
C ASN A 465 3.84 -16.78 -4.31
N VAL A 466 2.97 -15.78 -4.11
CA VAL A 466 1.57 -16.02 -3.72
C VAL A 466 0.69 -16.11 -4.97
N VAL A 467 -0.09 -17.19 -5.08
CA VAL A 467 -0.91 -17.48 -6.28
C VAL A 467 -2.42 -17.46 -6.02
N GLY A 468 -2.85 -17.28 -4.77
CA GLY A 468 -4.26 -17.14 -4.46
C GLY A 468 -4.56 -16.64 -3.05
N TYR A 469 -5.80 -16.19 -2.88
CA TYR A 469 -6.37 -15.64 -1.64
C TYR A 469 -7.76 -16.23 -1.38
N PHE A 470 -7.99 -16.74 -0.18
CA PHE A 470 -9.26 -17.31 0.25
C PHE A 470 -9.80 -16.55 1.47
N ALA A 471 -10.92 -15.84 1.27
CA ALA A 471 -11.63 -15.17 2.35
C ALA A 471 -12.25 -16.20 3.30
N TRP A 472 -11.96 -16.06 4.59
CA TRP A 472 -12.60 -16.84 5.65
C TRP A 472 -13.69 -16.01 6.34
N SER A 473 -14.95 -16.44 6.34
CA SER A 473 -15.52 -17.62 5.66
C SER A 473 -16.65 -17.23 4.72
N LEU A 474 -17.14 -18.18 3.91
CA LEU A 474 -18.29 -17.92 3.04
C LEU A 474 -19.54 -17.62 3.88
N LEU A 475 -19.84 -18.48 4.86
CA LEU A 475 -21.08 -18.47 5.65
C LEU A 475 -20.77 -18.26 7.13
N ASP A 476 -21.61 -17.50 7.83
CA ASP A 476 -21.70 -17.63 9.28
C ASP A 476 -22.06 -19.08 9.62
N ASN A 477 -21.38 -19.67 10.60
CA ASN A 477 -21.38 -21.12 10.80
C ASN A 477 -21.12 -21.49 12.27
N PHE A 478 -20.90 -22.79 12.55
CA PHE A 478 -20.52 -23.28 13.87
C PHE A 478 -19.00 -23.10 14.12
N GLU A 479 -18.62 -22.17 15.00
CA GLU A 479 -17.22 -21.76 15.25
C GLU A 479 -16.58 -22.51 16.43
N TRP A 480 -16.54 -23.85 16.32
CA TRP A 480 -15.84 -24.74 17.27
C TRP A 480 -16.28 -24.50 18.74
N ARG A 481 -15.35 -24.16 19.64
CA ARG A 481 -15.62 -23.85 21.06
C ARG A 481 -16.54 -22.64 21.26
N LEU A 482 -16.56 -21.72 20.29
CA LEU A 482 -17.43 -20.54 20.34
C LEU A 482 -18.87 -20.86 19.90
N GLY A 483 -19.15 -22.08 19.41
CA GLY A 483 -20.47 -22.44 18.91
C GLY A 483 -20.98 -21.42 17.90
N TYR A 484 -22.18 -20.88 18.12
CA TYR A 484 -22.78 -19.84 17.27
C TYR A 484 -22.60 -18.41 17.84
N THR A 485 -21.72 -18.20 18.82
CA THR A 485 -21.49 -16.88 19.46
C THR A 485 -20.49 -16.00 18.72
N SER A 486 -19.96 -16.48 17.59
CA SER A 486 -19.04 -15.76 16.71
C SER A 486 -19.45 -15.98 15.25
N ARG A 487 -19.20 -14.98 14.40
CA ARG A 487 -19.62 -14.95 12.98
C ARG A 487 -18.46 -14.51 12.08
N PHE A 488 -17.88 -15.44 11.32
CA PHE A 488 -16.82 -15.16 10.33
C PHE A 488 -17.32 -15.00 8.88
N GLY A 489 -18.57 -15.32 8.59
CA GLY A 489 -19.07 -15.35 7.21
C GLY A 489 -19.15 -13.97 6.57
N ILE A 490 -18.87 -13.89 5.28
CA ILE A 490 -19.29 -12.76 4.42
C ILE A 490 -20.77 -12.86 4.04
N VAL A 491 -21.41 -14.00 4.29
CA VAL A 491 -22.84 -14.23 4.17
C VAL A 491 -23.41 -14.51 5.56
N TYR A 492 -24.36 -13.68 5.99
CA TYR A 492 -25.10 -13.89 7.21
C TYR A 492 -26.00 -15.10 7.06
N VAL A 493 -25.98 -15.99 8.05
CA VAL A 493 -26.94 -17.10 8.16
C VAL A 493 -27.81 -16.87 9.39
N ASP A 494 -29.12 -16.81 9.17
CA ASP A 494 -30.10 -16.83 10.24
C ASP A 494 -30.20 -18.27 10.77
N PHE A 495 -29.65 -18.53 11.96
CA PHE A 495 -29.59 -19.88 12.52
C PHE A 495 -30.97 -20.47 12.88
N HIS A 496 -32.05 -19.68 12.89
CA HIS A 496 -33.39 -20.18 13.15
C HIS A 496 -34.04 -20.84 11.93
N ASN A 497 -33.83 -20.28 10.74
CA ASN A 497 -34.47 -20.75 9.49
C ASN A 497 -33.47 -21.09 8.37
N LEU A 498 -32.18 -20.90 8.65
CA LEU A 498 -31.04 -21.14 7.78
C LEU A 498 -31.07 -20.32 6.48
N LYS A 499 -31.74 -19.17 6.42
CA LYS A 499 -31.67 -18.28 5.26
C LYS A 499 -30.32 -17.58 5.18
N ARG A 500 -29.81 -17.41 3.96
CA ARG A 500 -28.55 -16.75 3.63
C ARG A 500 -28.78 -15.32 3.16
N TYR A 501 -28.03 -14.36 3.71
CA TYR A 501 -28.07 -12.95 3.32
C TYR A 501 -26.64 -12.42 3.11
N PRO A 502 -26.21 -12.09 1.89
CA PRO A 502 -24.90 -11.50 1.65
C PRO A 502 -24.72 -10.19 2.43
N LYS A 503 -23.63 -10.06 3.20
CA LYS A 503 -23.29 -8.84 3.95
C LYS A 503 -22.67 -7.79 3.03
N MET A 504 -22.46 -6.57 3.52
CA MET A 504 -21.77 -5.52 2.76
C MET A 504 -20.35 -5.94 2.32
N SER A 505 -19.65 -6.74 3.14
CA SER A 505 -18.36 -7.35 2.77
C SER A 505 -18.43 -8.27 1.55
N ALA A 506 -19.51 -9.04 1.40
CA ALA A 506 -19.73 -9.85 0.20
C ALA A 506 -19.89 -8.98 -1.05
N TYR A 507 -20.71 -7.93 -0.99
CA TYR A 507 -20.87 -6.99 -2.11
C TYR A 507 -19.59 -6.19 -2.40
N TRP A 508 -18.77 -5.91 -1.37
CA TRP A 508 -17.44 -5.34 -1.58
C TRP A 508 -16.53 -6.30 -2.37
N PHE A 509 -16.52 -7.59 -2.03
CA PHE A 509 -15.79 -8.60 -2.82
C PHE A 509 -16.34 -8.70 -4.25
N GLN A 510 -17.66 -8.66 -4.44
CA GLN A 510 -18.26 -8.68 -5.77
C GLN A 510 -17.70 -7.57 -6.67
N LYS A 511 -17.58 -6.34 -6.15
CA LYS A 511 -16.98 -5.19 -6.84
C LYS A 511 -15.48 -5.35 -7.04
N PHE A 512 -14.75 -5.77 -5.99
CA PHE A 512 -13.30 -5.99 -6.05
C PHE A 512 -12.90 -7.06 -7.09
N LEU A 513 -13.74 -8.09 -7.25
CA LEU A 513 -13.55 -9.24 -8.13
C LEU A 513 -14.20 -9.08 -9.52
N ASP A 514 -14.81 -7.93 -9.81
CA ASP A 514 -15.45 -7.70 -11.10
C ASP A 514 -14.43 -7.82 -12.24
N LYS A 515 -14.74 -8.69 -13.19
CA LYS A 515 -13.92 -8.97 -14.38
C LYS A 515 -14.15 -7.91 -15.47
N ASN A 516 -15.26 -7.17 -15.39
CA ASN A 516 -15.63 -6.10 -16.32
C ASN A 516 -15.08 -4.72 -15.91
N TYR A 517 -14.39 -4.64 -14.77
CA TYR A 517 -13.64 -3.44 -14.41
C TYR A 517 -12.46 -3.30 -15.38
N TYR A 518 -12.67 -2.54 -16.46
CA TYR A 518 -11.65 -2.25 -17.47
C TYR A 518 -10.47 -1.52 -16.81
N SER A 519 -9.38 -2.24 -16.62
CA SER A 519 -8.07 -1.61 -16.49
C SER A 519 -7.73 -0.97 -17.85
N PRO A 520 -7.37 0.33 -17.93
CA PRO A 520 -6.95 0.97 -19.18
C PRO A 520 -5.69 0.35 -19.82
N TYR A 521 -5.13 -0.72 -19.25
CA TYR A 521 -3.85 -1.31 -19.64
C TYR A 521 -3.96 -2.64 -20.40
N LEU A 522 -5.15 -3.04 -20.87
CA LEU A 522 -5.32 -4.22 -21.72
C LEU A 522 -6.15 -3.90 -22.98
N GLU A 523 -5.58 -3.12 -23.90
CA GLU A 523 -6.03 -3.10 -25.30
C GLU A 523 -5.10 -3.95 -26.18
N ASN A 524 -5.60 -5.12 -26.57
CA ASN A 524 -5.58 -5.56 -27.97
C ASN A 524 -6.47 -6.79 -28.13
N SER A 525 -7.79 -6.58 -28.22
CA SER A 525 -8.65 -7.50 -28.97
C SER A 525 -9.75 -6.70 -29.64
N SER A 526 -9.65 -6.64 -30.96
CA SER A 526 -10.54 -5.90 -31.85
C SER A 526 -11.92 -6.55 -31.92
N MET A 527 -12.96 -5.87 -31.42
CA MET A 527 -14.35 -6.14 -31.81
C MET A 527 -14.94 -4.88 -32.46
N LYS A 528 -15.20 -4.94 -33.77
CA LYS A 528 -15.73 -3.82 -34.55
C LYS A 528 -17.24 -3.71 -34.32
N ILE A 529 -17.69 -2.64 -33.66
CA ILE A 529 -19.12 -2.26 -33.60
C ILE A 529 -19.47 -1.48 -34.88
N PRO A 530 -20.55 -1.82 -35.61
CA PRO A 530 -20.94 -1.13 -36.84
C PRO A 530 -21.38 0.33 -36.58
N PRO A 531 -20.98 1.29 -37.45
CA PRO A 531 -21.32 2.71 -37.31
C PRO A 531 -22.81 3.05 -37.21
N TRP A 532 -23.71 2.18 -37.69
CA TRP A 532 -25.15 2.40 -37.64
C TRP A 532 -25.75 2.19 -36.24
N LEU A 533 -25.11 1.39 -35.39
CA LEU A 533 -25.56 1.15 -34.02
C LEU A 533 -25.28 2.36 -33.10
N ILE A 534 -24.20 3.10 -33.40
CA ILE A 534 -23.82 4.34 -32.70
C ILE A 534 -24.82 5.46 -33.03
N LEU A 535 -25.26 5.56 -34.29
CA LEU A 535 -26.25 6.56 -34.72
C LEU A 535 -27.67 6.26 -34.16
N LEU A 536 -28.01 5.00 -33.95
CA LEU A 536 -29.27 4.60 -33.32
C LEU A 536 -29.28 4.94 -31.81
N LEU A 537 -28.15 4.75 -31.13
CA LEU A 537 -28.03 5.09 -29.70
C LEU A 537 -28.00 6.61 -29.46
N LEU A 538 -27.36 7.38 -30.36
CA LEU A 538 -27.35 8.84 -30.28
C LEU A 538 -28.72 9.48 -30.56
N SER A 539 -29.54 8.87 -31.43
CA SER A 539 -30.89 9.36 -31.72
C SER A 539 -31.91 9.04 -30.62
N ILE A 540 -31.72 7.94 -29.88
CA ILE A 540 -32.53 7.60 -28.70
C ILE A 540 -32.19 8.52 -27.52
N ALA A 541 -30.91 8.86 -27.33
CA ALA A 541 -30.47 9.78 -26.28
C ALA A 541 -31.01 11.22 -26.48
N GLN A 542 -31.15 11.68 -27.73
CA GLN A 542 -31.69 13.01 -28.04
C GLN A 542 -33.21 13.12 -27.74
N PHE A 543 -33.95 12.02 -27.81
CA PHE A 543 -35.40 12.00 -27.59
C PHE A 543 -35.77 11.96 -26.09
N MET A 544 -34.92 11.37 -25.25
CA MET A 544 -35.14 11.25 -23.80
C MET A 544 -34.86 12.54 -23.00
N ILE A 545 -34.22 13.54 -23.60
CA ILE A 545 -33.84 14.80 -22.93
C ILE A 545 -35.00 15.84 -22.90
N SER A 546 -36.13 15.59 -23.57
CA SER A 546 -37.15 16.63 -23.82
C SER A 546 -38.39 16.62 -22.88
N TYR A 547 -38.54 15.68 -21.94
CA TYR A 547 -39.68 15.66 -21.01
C TYR A 547 -39.22 15.16 -19.62
N GLY A 548 -39.26 16.05 -18.62
CA GLY A 548 -38.55 15.86 -17.36
C GLY A 548 -39.32 15.18 -16.22
N ALA A 549 -38.60 14.94 -15.12
CA ALA A 549 -38.98 15.15 -13.71
C ALA A 549 -37.79 14.70 -12.84
N GLY A 550 -37.29 15.59 -11.99
CA GLY A 550 -36.11 15.35 -11.16
C GLY A 550 -36.41 14.45 -9.96
N ALA A 551 -35.66 13.36 -9.85
CA ALA A 551 -35.38 12.62 -8.63
C ALA A 551 -34.04 11.87 -8.83
N VAL A 552 -33.15 11.99 -7.84
CA VAL A 552 -32.01 11.11 -7.48
C VAL A 552 -31.05 10.66 -8.60
N GLU A 553 -29.77 11.07 -8.51
CA GLU A 553 -28.58 10.21 -8.76
C GLU A 553 -27.31 11.05 -8.65
N LEU A 554 -26.58 10.93 -7.54
CA LEU A 554 -25.23 11.49 -7.37
C LEU A 554 -24.34 10.41 -6.77
N SER A 555 -24.00 9.39 -7.57
CA SER A 555 -22.94 8.45 -7.18
C SER A 555 -22.22 7.71 -8.30
N GLU A 556 -22.61 7.83 -9.58
CA GLU A 556 -22.03 6.94 -10.62
C GLU A 556 -21.00 7.57 -11.59
N GLU A 557 -20.99 8.89 -11.85
CA GLU A 557 -20.16 9.41 -12.96
C GLU A 557 -18.69 9.79 -12.61
N ALA A 558 -18.26 9.69 -11.35
CA ALA A 558 -16.93 10.14 -10.92
C ALA A 558 -15.76 9.15 -11.16
N SER A 559 -16.01 7.99 -11.76
CA SER A 559 -15.13 6.80 -11.69
C SER A 559 -14.08 6.65 -12.79
N THR A 560 -14.03 7.54 -13.80
CA THR A 560 -12.94 7.50 -14.80
C THR A 560 -11.68 8.20 -14.27
N PHE A 561 -10.73 7.42 -13.78
CA PHE A 561 -9.37 7.89 -13.53
C PHE A 561 -8.60 7.91 -14.86
N SER A 562 -8.45 9.08 -15.48
CA SER A 562 -7.33 9.32 -16.39
C SER A 562 -6.04 9.10 -15.59
N GLY A 563 -5.15 8.22 -16.05
CA GLY A 563 -3.92 7.88 -15.36
C GLY A 563 -3.04 9.10 -15.03
N PRO A 564 -1.96 8.92 -14.26
CA PRO A 564 -0.94 9.95 -14.16
C PRO A 564 -0.28 10.07 -15.54
N GLU A 565 -0.73 11.02 -16.35
CA GLU A 565 0.16 11.63 -17.32
C GLU A 565 1.41 12.07 -16.57
N ASN A 566 2.58 11.70 -17.09
CA ASN A 566 3.89 11.99 -16.51
C ASN A 566 4.23 13.50 -16.59
N GLY A 567 3.37 14.35 -16.04
CA GLY A 567 3.52 15.80 -15.99
C GLY A 567 3.21 16.32 -14.60
N GLY A 568 4.14 17.08 -14.00
CA GLY A 568 3.85 17.81 -12.77
C GLY A 568 2.67 18.77 -12.98
N LEU A 569 1.81 18.90 -11.96
CA LEU A 569 0.69 19.85 -11.96
C LEU A 569 1.23 21.28 -12.15
N SER A 570 0.69 22.03 -13.12
CA SER A 570 1.15 23.39 -13.45
C SER A 570 0.00 24.40 -13.50
N ARG A 571 0.31 25.69 -13.30
CA ARG A 571 -0.70 26.78 -13.37
C ARG A 571 -1.44 26.83 -14.69
N ALA A 572 -0.79 26.42 -15.78
CA ALA A 572 -1.35 26.45 -17.12
C ALA A 572 -2.52 25.47 -17.32
N GLN A 573 -2.67 24.50 -16.42
CA GLN A 573 -3.75 23.52 -16.51
C GLN A 573 -5.07 24.08 -15.91
N PHE A 574 -5.03 25.14 -15.11
CA PHE A 574 -6.23 25.77 -14.55
C PHE A 574 -6.81 26.81 -15.51
N PRO A 575 -8.13 27.11 -15.44
CA PRO A 575 -8.78 28.09 -16.30
C PRO A 575 -8.05 29.44 -16.33
N MET A 576 -8.07 30.09 -17.49
CA MET A 576 -7.51 31.44 -17.62
C MET A 576 -8.22 32.39 -16.65
N GLY A 577 -7.44 33.08 -15.80
CA GLY A 577 -7.98 33.94 -14.73
C GLY A 577 -8.11 33.27 -13.36
N PHE A 578 -7.76 31.98 -13.23
CA PHE A 578 -7.76 31.28 -11.93
C PHE A 578 -6.78 31.93 -10.94
N VAL A 579 -7.30 32.26 -9.74
CA VAL A 579 -6.57 33.01 -8.71
C VAL A 579 -5.78 32.06 -7.83
N PHE A 580 -4.46 32.17 -7.84
CA PHE A 580 -3.59 31.50 -6.87
C PHE A 580 -3.17 32.51 -5.81
N GLY A 581 -3.60 32.28 -4.57
CA GLY A 581 -3.35 33.13 -3.43
C GLY A 581 -2.75 32.37 -2.24
N THR A 582 -2.53 33.12 -1.17
CA THR A 582 -2.11 32.64 0.15
C THR A 582 -2.81 33.52 1.18
N ALA A 583 -3.05 32.98 2.37
CA ALA A 583 -3.90 33.62 3.37
C ALA A 583 -3.20 33.74 4.75
N THR A 584 -3.65 34.72 5.53
CA THR A 584 -3.18 35.08 6.88
C THR A 584 -4.37 35.57 7.72
N SER A 585 -4.23 35.60 9.04
CA SER A 585 -5.22 36.18 9.98
C SER A 585 -4.61 37.27 10.86
N ALA A 586 -5.36 38.33 11.14
CA ALA A 586 -4.89 39.49 11.89
C ALA A 586 -4.33 39.13 13.28
N TYR A 587 -5.10 38.40 14.10
CA TYR A 587 -4.65 37.98 15.44
C TYR A 587 -3.45 37.04 15.39
N GLN A 588 -3.38 36.24 14.33
CA GLN A 588 -2.31 35.29 14.13
C GLN A 588 -1.01 35.98 13.75
N VAL A 589 -0.99 37.09 12.98
CA VAL A 589 0.25 37.63 12.42
C VAL A 589 0.61 39.08 12.81
N GLU A 590 -0.34 39.90 13.25
CA GLU A 590 -0.09 41.34 13.46
C GLU A 590 0.64 41.65 14.76
N GLY A 591 0.25 41.00 15.86
CA GLY A 591 0.75 41.29 17.21
C GLY A 591 0.27 42.63 17.80
N MET A 592 1.04 43.17 18.73
CA MET A 592 0.96 44.55 19.24
C MET A 592 -0.38 44.93 19.90
N ALA A 593 -0.93 44.00 20.70
CA ALA A 593 -2.29 44.05 21.22
C ALA A 593 -2.70 45.34 21.98
N HIS A 594 -1.72 46.14 22.42
CA HIS A 594 -1.90 47.34 23.26
C HIS A 594 -1.19 48.60 22.74
N LYS A 595 -0.86 48.67 21.46
CA LYS A 595 -0.06 49.75 20.87
C LYS A 595 -0.83 50.51 19.80
N ASP A 596 -0.42 51.75 19.55
CA ASP A 596 -1.00 52.64 18.53
C ASP A 596 -2.53 52.85 18.60
N GLY A 597 -3.13 52.66 19.78
CA GLY A 597 -4.56 52.88 20.00
C GLY A 597 -5.45 51.68 19.63
N ARG A 598 -4.89 50.48 19.37
CA ARG A 598 -5.66 49.23 19.25
C ARG A 598 -6.32 48.91 20.60
N GLY A 599 -7.65 48.78 20.61
CA GLY A 599 -8.40 48.27 21.77
C GLY A 599 -8.29 46.74 21.88
N PRO A 600 -8.51 46.16 23.08
CA PRO A 600 -8.46 44.70 23.26
C PRO A 600 -9.59 43.99 22.49
N SER A 601 -9.28 42.82 21.96
CA SER A 601 -10.23 41.84 21.44
C SER A 601 -10.61 40.81 22.52
N ILE A 602 -11.66 40.03 22.27
CA ILE A 602 -12.06 38.91 23.15
C ILE A 602 -10.94 37.89 23.34
N TRP A 603 -10.06 37.71 22.34
CA TRP A 603 -8.91 36.81 22.46
C TRP A 603 -7.85 37.36 23.42
N ASP A 604 -7.60 38.68 23.42
CA ASP A 604 -6.63 39.33 24.32
C ASP A 604 -7.01 39.18 25.79
N VAL A 605 -8.31 39.00 26.08
CA VAL A 605 -8.81 38.71 27.42
C VAL A 605 -8.83 37.21 27.70
N PHE A 606 -9.29 36.41 26.74
CA PHE A 606 -9.44 34.96 26.90
C PHE A 606 -8.13 34.24 27.19
N ILE A 607 -7.03 34.62 26.51
CA ILE A 607 -5.71 33.98 26.67
C ILE A 607 -5.03 34.29 28.01
N LYS A 608 -5.51 35.28 28.77
CA LYS A 608 -4.94 35.64 30.08
C LYS A 608 -5.30 34.64 31.18
N ASN A 609 -6.26 33.75 30.92
CA ASN A 609 -6.62 32.67 31.82
C ASN A 609 -5.58 31.54 31.74
N PRO A 610 -4.88 31.21 32.83
CA PRO A 610 -3.83 30.18 32.82
C PRO A 610 -4.35 28.81 32.37
N GLY A 611 -3.57 28.11 31.54
CA GLY A 611 -3.91 26.76 31.08
C GLY A 611 -4.93 26.67 29.94
N ILE A 612 -5.43 27.80 29.43
CA ILE A 612 -6.30 27.84 28.24
C ILE A 612 -5.50 27.60 26.94
N VAL A 613 -4.30 28.18 26.84
CA VAL A 613 -3.38 27.99 25.72
C VAL A 613 -2.21 27.14 26.21
N ALA A 614 -1.77 26.19 25.40
CA ALA A 614 -0.60 25.37 25.72
C ALA A 614 0.64 26.25 25.98
N ASN A 615 1.36 25.99 27.07
CA ASN A 615 2.49 26.78 27.58
C ASN A 615 2.19 28.26 27.91
N ASN A 616 0.92 28.65 28.03
CA ASN A 616 0.49 30.04 28.27
C ASN A 616 1.01 31.04 27.21
N GLY A 617 1.15 30.61 25.95
CA GLY A 617 1.56 31.48 24.85
C GLY A 617 0.56 32.61 24.56
N THR A 618 1.04 33.75 24.04
CA THR A 618 0.21 34.93 23.74
C THR A 618 0.38 35.42 22.30
N GLY A 619 -0.65 36.05 21.74
CA GLY A 619 -0.62 36.76 20.45
C GLY A 619 -0.13 38.21 20.56
N GLU A 620 0.41 38.63 21.71
CA GLU A 620 0.76 40.04 21.97
C GLU A 620 1.89 40.58 21.08
N VAL A 621 2.79 39.71 20.59
CA VAL A 621 3.86 40.06 19.64
C VAL A 621 3.69 39.30 18.32
N SER A 622 3.29 38.03 18.40
CA SER A 622 3.20 37.11 17.27
C SER A 622 4.39 37.23 16.29
N VAL A 623 4.17 37.45 14.97
CA VAL A 623 5.24 37.68 13.97
C VAL A 623 5.52 39.15 13.66
N ASP A 624 4.90 40.07 14.39
CA ASP A 624 5.07 41.53 14.29
C ASP A 624 4.96 42.11 12.87
N GLN A 625 3.95 41.68 12.10
CA GLN A 625 3.73 42.19 10.74
C GLN A 625 3.40 43.71 10.74
N TYR A 626 2.80 44.20 11.83
CA TYR A 626 2.31 45.57 11.96
C TYR A 626 3.42 46.64 11.86
N HIS A 627 4.61 46.39 12.41
CA HIS A 627 5.71 47.37 12.42
C HIS A 627 6.32 47.68 11.05
N ARG A 628 6.04 46.88 10.02
CA ARG A 628 6.63 47.08 8.69
C ARG A 628 6.08 48.31 7.97
N TYR A 629 4.98 48.91 8.44
CA TYR A 629 4.32 50.04 7.77
C TYR A 629 3.59 50.95 8.80
N LYS A 630 4.08 52.18 9.15
CA LYS A 630 3.49 53.08 10.21
C LYS A 630 2.95 54.47 9.74
N GLY A 631 1.90 55.01 10.41
CA GLY A 631 1.29 56.36 10.24
C GLY A 631 0.47 56.82 11.49
N THR A 632 -0.09 58.04 11.55
CA THR A 632 -0.67 58.69 12.78
C THR A 632 -2.13 59.23 12.64
N GLY A 633 -2.99 59.14 13.68
CA GLY A 633 -4.30 59.87 13.82
C GLY A 633 -5.34 59.28 14.84
N LYS A 634 -6.52 59.93 15.02
CA LYS A 634 -7.62 59.74 16.03
C LYS A 634 -8.82 58.77 15.79
N VAL A 635 -9.17 58.34 14.57
CA VAL A 635 -9.53 56.91 14.37
C VAL A 635 -8.26 56.14 14.72
N ASN A 636 -8.20 54.81 14.84
CA ASN A 636 -6.88 54.20 14.67
C ASN A 636 -6.42 54.36 13.19
N TRP A 637 -6.20 55.62 12.76
CA TRP A 637 -5.69 56.02 11.47
C TRP A 637 -4.28 55.46 11.29
N LYS A 638 -3.60 55.06 12.37
CA LYS A 638 -2.36 54.29 12.30
C LYS A 638 -2.61 52.90 11.71
N GLY A 639 -3.61 52.20 12.23
CA GLY A 639 -4.11 50.92 11.70
C GLY A 639 -4.69 51.05 10.29
N VAL A 640 -5.51 52.08 10.02
CA VAL A 640 -6.01 52.35 8.66
C VAL A 640 -4.86 52.65 7.69
N ALA A 641 -3.86 53.43 8.13
CA ALA A 641 -2.69 53.70 7.31
C ALA A 641 -1.83 52.45 7.09
N TYR A 642 -1.79 51.52 8.05
CA TYR A 642 -1.12 50.22 7.89
C TYR A 642 -1.79 49.41 6.76
N TYR A 643 -3.11 49.20 6.83
CA TYR A 643 -3.83 48.49 5.76
C TYR A 643 -3.74 49.21 4.42
N ASN A 644 -3.80 50.55 4.39
CA ASN A 644 -3.61 51.31 3.15
C ASN A 644 -2.23 51.08 2.52
N ARG A 645 -1.16 51.06 3.31
CA ARG A 645 0.19 50.77 2.81
C ARG A 645 0.32 49.34 2.33
N LEU A 646 -0.22 48.38 3.07
CA LEU A 646 -0.23 46.97 2.69
C LEU A 646 -0.97 46.78 1.36
N ILE A 647 -2.19 47.29 1.24
CA ILE A 647 -3.01 47.21 0.01
C ILE A 647 -2.29 47.85 -1.16
N ASN A 648 -1.74 49.06 -0.98
CA ASN A 648 -0.99 49.75 -2.05
C ASN A 648 0.28 48.99 -2.44
N TYR A 649 0.96 48.37 -1.48
CA TYR A 649 2.14 47.56 -1.74
C TYR A 649 1.77 46.30 -2.53
N LEU A 650 0.74 45.57 -2.13
CA LEU A 650 0.24 44.38 -2.85
C LEU A 650 -0.12 44.73 -4.29
N LEU A 651 -0.90 45.79 -4.51
CA LEU A 651 -1.28 46.24 -5.85
C LEU A 651 -0.07 46.66 -6.69
N LYS A 652 0.93 47.32 -6.09
CA LYS A 652 2.19 47.67 -6.77
C LYS A 652 2.98 46.43 -7.21
N GLN A 653 2.87 45.32 -6.48
CA GLN A 653 3.46 44.03 -6.84
C GLN A 653 2.58 43.21 -7.81
N GLY A 654 1.45 43.75 -8.27
CA GLY A 654 0.49 43.03 -9.11
C GLY A 654 -0.33 41.97 -8.37
N ILE A 655 -0.36 42.02 -7.03
CA ILE A 655 -1.12 41.10 -6.19
C ILE A 655 -2.48 41.72 -5.87
N THR A 656 -3.55 41.00 -6.21
CA THR A 656 -4.93 41.45 -5.95
C THR A 656 -5.33 41.14 -4.51
N PRO A 657 -5.73 42.14 -3.70
CA PRO A 657 -6.13 41.90 -2.31
C PRO A 657 -7.53 41.27 -2.21
N TYR A 658 -7.63 40.26 -1.34
CA TYR A 658 -8.87 39.67 -0.86
C TYR A 658 -8.94 39.95 0.65
N ALA A 659 -9.93 40.72 1.10
CA ALA A 659 -10.00 41.18 2.48
C ALA A 659 -11.11 40.46 3.26
N ASN A 660 -10.76 39.88 4.40
CA ASN A 660 -11.73 39.37 5.37
C ASN A 660 -11.99 40.44 6.43
N LEU A 661 -13.27 40.75 6.70
CA LEU A 661 -13.67 41.78 7.65
C LEU A 661 -13.65 41.28 9.10
N TYR A 662 -13.83 39.98 9.34
CA TYR A 662 -13.85 39.42 10.68
C TYR A 662 -13.19 38.04 10.72
N HIS A 663 -12.16 37.91 11.56
CA HIS A 663 -11.42 36.66 11.77
C HIS A 663 -11.24 36.40 13.28
N TYR A 664 -12.37 36.15 13.95
CA TYR A 664 -12.50 35.73 15.37
C TYR A 664 -12.19 36.81 16.41
N ASP A 665 -11.82 38.00 15.99
CA ASP A 665 -11.23 39.07 16.78
C ASP A 665 -12.25 40.15 17.18
N LEU A 666 -13.39 39.74 17.75
CA LEU A 666 -14.43 40.68 18.22
C LEU A 666 -13.85 41.68 19.23
N PRO A 667 -14.16 42.99 19.14
CA PRO A 667 -13.73 43.95 20.14
C PRO A 667 -14.33 43.63 21.52
N GLU A 668 -13.48 43.56 22.55
CA GLU A 668 -13.88 43.26 23.93
C GLU A 668 -14.88 44.28 24.48
N ALA A 669 -14.84 45.52 23.98
CA ALA A 669 -15.80 46.55 24.35
C ALA A 669 -17.25 46.17 24.01
N LEU A 670 -17.48 45.43 22.91
CA LEU A 670 -18.81 44.97 22.52
C LEU A 670 -19.25 43.78 23.37
N GLU A 671 -18.32 42.86 23.69
CA GLU A 671 -18.57 41.76 24.61
C GLU A 671 -18.98 42.28 26.00
N LYS A 672 -18.26 43.28 26.54
CA LYS A 672 -18.59 43.90 27.84
C LYS A 672 -19.86 44.74 27.83
N LYS A 673 -20.14 45.45 26.73
CA LYS A 673 -21.26 46.39 26.67
C LYS A 673 -22.61 45.69 26.58
N TYR A 674 -22.70 44.61 25.81
CA TYR A 674 -23.97 43.92 25.56
C TYR A 674 -23.85 42.42 25.27
N MET A 675 -22.74 41.76 25.62
CA MET A 675 -22.48 40.33 25.36
C MET A 675 -22.24 39.99 23.87
N GLY A 676 -21.67 40.93 23.11
CA GLY A 676 -21.11 40.66 21.79
C GLY A 676 -22.09 40.01 20.83
N LEU A 677 -21.77 38.81 20.34
CA LEU A 677 -22.59 38.08 19.35
C LEU A 677 -23.93 37.57 19.90
N LEU A 678 -24.19 37.66 21.20
CA LEU A 678 -25.49 37.28 21.78
C LEU A 678 -26.55 38.39 21.71
N ASN A 679 -26.17 39.59 21.23
CA ASN A 679 -27.06 40.74 21.09
C ASN A 679 -27.16 41.19 19.64
N ASP A 680 -28.37 41.49 19.17
CA ASP A 680 -28.67 41.86 17.80
C ASP A 680 -28.09 43.22 17.39
N GLN A 681 -27.75 44.10 18.34
CA GLN A 681 -27.05 45.36 18.09
C GLN A 681 -25.72 45.16 17.35
N VAL A 682 -25.09 43.98 17.51
CA VAL A 682 -23.86 43.61 16.78
C VAL A 682 -24.06 43.62 15.26
N VAL A 683 -25.28 43.35 14.77
CA VAL A 683 -25.63 43.37 13.35
C VAL A 683 -25.45 44.76 12.77
N LYS A 684 -25.91 45.79 13.48
CA LYS A 684 -25.77 47.18 13.06
C LYS A 684 -24.33 47.65 13.20
N ASP A 685 -23.67 47.34 14.32
CA ASP A 685 -22.30 47.76 14.60
C ASP A 685 -21.31 47.15 13.59
N PHE A 686 -21.50 45.88 13.22
CA PHE A 686 -20.71 45.23 12.17
C PHE A 686 -20.99 45.83 10.79
N ALA A 687 -22.25 46.16 10.47
CA ALA A 687 -22.59 46.80 9.20
C ALA A 687 -22.01 48.24 9.09
N ASP A 688 -21.93 48.98 10.20
CA ASP A 688 -21.26 50.28 10.30
C ASP A 688 -19.75 50.15 10.07
N TYR A 689 -19.12 49.15 10.70
CA TYR A 689 -17.73 48.81 10.48
C TYR A 689 -17.44 48.41 9.02
N ALA A 690 -18.27 47.56 8.43
CA ALA A 690 -18.14 47.13 7.04
C ALA A 690 -18.27 48.31 6.05
N ASP A 691 -19.27 49.18 6.22
CA ASP A 691 -19.44 50.38 5.38
C ASP A 691 -18.24 51.34 5.50
N PHE A 692 -17.65 51.47 6.69
CA PHE A 692 -16.40 52.22 6.86
C PHE A 692 -15.25 51.58 6.06
N CYS A 693 -15.06 50.26 6.15
CA CYS A 693 -14.04 49.54 5.38
C CYS A 693 -14.26 49.66 3.86
N PHE A 694 -15.49 49.52 3.39
CA PHE A 694 -15.83 49.67 1.97
C PHE A 694 -15.55 51.09 1.47
N LYS A 695 -15.88 52.13 2.23
CA LYS A 695 -15.55 53.52 1.86
C LYS A 695 -14.04 53.78 1.83
N THR A 696 -13.32 53.20 2.78
CA THR A 696 -11.90 53.53 3.02
C THR A 696 -10.96 52.75 2.08
N PHE A 697 -11.30 51.50 1.77
CA PHE A 697 -10.44 50.60 1.00
C PHE A 697 -11.08 50.07 -0.28
N GLY A 698 -12.40 50.24 -0.46
CA GLY A 698 -13.16 49.63 -1.57
C GLY A 698 -12.85 50.21 -2.96
N ASP A 699 -12.12 51.33 -3.03
CA ASP A 699 -11.54 51.83 -4.28
C ASP A 699 -10.50 50.83 -4.84
N ARG A 700 -9.75 50.17 -3.95
CA ARG A 700 -8.61 49.28 -4.24
C ARG A 700 -8.86 47.80 -3.92
N VAL A 701 -9.77 47.50 -2.98
CA VAL A 701 -10.17 46.15 -2.60
C VAL A 701 -11.54 45.85 -3.20
N LYS A 702 -11.59 44.92 -4.16
CA LYS A 702 -12.82 44.54 -4.85
C LYS A 702 -13.40 43.21 -4.38
N ASN A 703 -12.61 42.38 -3.71
CA ASN A 703 -13.02 41.06 -3.22
C ASN A 703 -13.09 41.09 -1.68
N TRP A 704 -14.30 40.94 -1.15
CA TRP A 704 -14.57 41.03 0.28
C TRP A 704 -15.18 39.73 0.81
N MET A 705 -14.69 39.28 1.96
CA MET A 705 -15.27 38.21 2.76
C MET A 705 -15.71 38.82 4.10
N THR A 706 -16.93 38.54 4.55
CA THR A 706 -17.44 39.16 5.78
C THR A 706 -16.94 38.45 7.04
N PHE A 707 -17.00 37.12 7.07
CA PHE A 707 -16.64 36.29 8.22
C PHE A 707 -15.77 35.11 7.77
N ASN A 708 -14.69 34.83 8.50
CA ASN A 708 -14.06 33.50 8.46
C ASN A 708 -14.83 32.51 9.34
N GLU A 709 -15.00 31.27 8.86
CA GLU A 709 -15.64 30.12 9.53
C GLU A 709 -16.65 30.46 10.66
N PRO A 710 -17.81 31.10 10.35
CA PRO A 710 -18.75 31.56 11.38
C PRO A 710 -19.31 30.41 12.25
N ARG A 711 -19.32 29.17 11.73
CA ARG A 711 -19.66 27.97 12.50
C ARG A 711 -18.67 27.73 13.64
N VAL A 712 -17.37 27.92 13.40
CA VAL A 712 -16.33 27.69 14.41
C VAL A 712 -16.48 28.70 15.54
N VAL A 713 -16.76 29.97 15.22
CA VAL A 713 -17.04 31.03 16.21
C VAL A 713 -18.23 30.66 17.09
N ALA A 714 -19.35 30.25 16.48
CA ALA A 714 -20.56 29.89 17.20
C ALA A 714 -20.37 28.61 18.04
N ALA A 715 -19.83 27.54 17.47
CA ALA A 715 -19.69 26.26 18.15
C ALA A 715 -18.55 26.28 19.18
N LEU A 716 -17.34 26.66 18.79
CA LEU A 716 -16.21 26.62 19.73
C LEU A 716 -16.27 27.76 20.76
N GLY A 717 -16.87 28.90 20.42
CA GLY A 717 -17.00 30.05 21.32
C GLY A 717 -18.13 29.93 22.35
N TYR A 718 -19.27 29.33 21.97
CA TYR A 718 -20.52 29.35 22.76
C TYR A 718 -21.13 27.96 23.06
N ASP A 719 -20.67 26.87 22.43
CA ASP A 719 -21.12 25.49 22.70
C ASP A 719 -20.12 24.77 23.61
N THR A 720 -18.86 24.68 23.19
CA THR A 720 -17.80 23.98 23.93
C THR A 720 -16.95 24.91 24.79
N GLY A 721 -17.01 26.22 24.55
CA GLY A 721 -16.15 27.22 25.19
C GLY A 721 -14.65 26.99 24.95
N PHE A 722 -14.31 26.25 23.89
CA PHE A 722 -12.94 25.97 23.51
C PHE A 722 -12.24 27.23 22.97
N PHE A 723 -12.96 28.11 22.27
CA PHE A 723 -12.46 29.41 21.76
C PHE A 723 -13.08 30.58 22.50
N ALA A 724 -12.51 31.79 22.32
CA ALA A 724 -13.09 33.01 22.87
C ALA A 724 -14.55 33.21 22.36
N PRO A 725 -15.49 33.68 23.20
CA PRO A 725 -15.31 34.16 24.58
C PRO A 725 -15.27 33.07 25.66
N GLY A 726 -15.36 31.79 25.30
CA GLY A 726 -15.24 30.69 26.25
C GLY A 726 -16.53 30.38 27.03
N ARG A 727 -17.69 30.57 26.39
CA ARG A 727 -18.99 30.33 27.00
C ARG A 727 -19.45 28.92 26.69
N CYS A 728 -19.89 28.20 27.72
CA CYS A 728 -20.49 26.88 27.56
C CYS A 728 -21.27 26.49 28.82
N SER A 729 -22.18 25.54 28.69
CA SER A 729 -22.79 24.88 29.84
C SER A 729 -21.75 24.00 30.55
N LYS A 730 -21.82 23.91 31.87
CA LYS A 730 -20.89 23.12 32.72
C LYS A 730 -20.71 21.66 32.28
N ALA A 731 -21.69 21.09 31.58
CA ALA A 731 -21.65 19.72 31.07
C ALA A 731 -20.64 19.50 29.92
N TYR A 732 -20.25 20.56 29.21
CA TYR A 732 -19.45 20.47 27.97
C TYR A 732 -18.05 21.08 28.07
N GLY A 733 -17.72 21.74 29.18
CA GLY A 733 -16.41 22.34 29.41
C GLY A 733 -16.28 23.01 30.78
N ASN A 734 -15.08 23.50 31.10
CA ASN A 734 -14.77 24.15 32.38
C ASN A 734 -15.15 25.66 32.38
N CYS A 735 -16.29 26.00 31.77
CA CYS A 735 -16.74 27.38 31.59
C CYS A 735 -17.46 27.92 32.83
N THR A 736 -17.32 29.21 33.09
CA THR A 736 -17.92 29.90 34.24
C THR A 736 -19.35 30.38 33.97
N ALA A 737 -19.74 30.56 32.70
CA ALA A 737 -21.08 30.94 32.26
C ALA A 737 -21.35 30.49 30.81
N GLY A 738 -22.62 30.37 30.43
CA GLY A 738 -23.05 30.06 29.06
C GLY A 738 -24.16 29.01 28.97
N ASN A 739 -24.87 28.99 27.85
CA ASN A 739 -25.93 28.03 27.56
C ASN A 739 -25.71 27.38 26.18
N SER A 740 -25.07 26.21 26.18
CA SER A 740 -24.75 25.42 24.97
C SER A 740 -25.98 25.02 24.16
N ALA A 741 -27.18 24.99 24.76
CA ALA A 741 -28.40 24.66 24.03
C ALA A 741 -28.92 25.82 23.16
N THR A 742 -28.56 27.07 23.45
CA THR A 742 -29.18 28.25 22.82
C THR A 742 -28.19 29.28 22.30
N GLU A 743 -27.13 29.59 23.06
CA GLU A 743 -26.17 30.64 22.73
C GLU A 743 -25.42 30.41 21.40
N PRO A 744 -25.01 29.18 21.02
CA PRO A 744 -24.39 28.93 19.70
C PRO A 744 -25.31 29.31 18.53
N TYR A 745 -26.61 29.02 18.67
CA TYR A 745 -27.59 29.29 17.62
C TYR A 745 -27.94 30.78 17.53
N ILE A 746 -27.95 31.49 18.66
CA ILE A 746 -28.15 32.96 18.70
C ILE A 746 -26.93 33.65 18.07
N ALA A 747 -25.71 33.26 18.46
CA ALA A 747 -24.49 33.79 17.87
C ALA A 747 -24.42 33.53 16.35
N ALA A 748 -24.73 32.30 15.91
CA ALA A 748 -24.80 31.96 14.49
C ALA A 748 -25.86 32.79 13.75
N HIS A 749 -27.02 33.03 14.36
CA HIS A 749 -28.09 33.83 13.77
C HIS A 749 -27.67 35.29 13.57
N HIS A 750 -27.07 35.93 14.58
CA HIS A 750 -26.57 37.30 14.45
C HIS A 750 -25.40 37.42 13.48
N LEU A 751 -24.52 36.41 13.37
CA LEU A 751 -23.48 36.37 12.33
C LEU A 751 -24.08 36.35 10.91
N ILE A 752 -25.13 35.55 10.68
CA ILE A 752 -25.84 35.50 9.39
C ILE A 752 -26.50 36.85 9.08
N LEU A 753 -27.17 37.47 10.05
CA LEU A 753 -27.80 38.78 9.86
C LEU A 753 -26.76 39.89 9.63
N SER A 754 -25.64 39.86 10.34
CA SER A 754 -24.52 40.79 10.17
C SER A 754 -23.92 40.71 8.76
N HIS A 755 -23.80 39.49 8.21
CA HIS A 755 -23.31 39.26 6.85
C HIS A 755 -24.27 39.90 5.84
N ALA A 756 -25.55 39.59 5.96
CA ALA A 756 -26.57 40.10 5.06
C ALA A 756 -26.69 41.63 5.12
N ALA A 757 -26.60 42.23 6.32
CA ALA A 757 -26.62 43.68 6.50
C ALA A 757 -25.39 44.36 5.87
N ALA A 758 -24.18 43.79 6.00
CA ALA A 758 -22.97 44.30 5.37
C ALA A 758 -23.07 44.23 3.82
N VAL A 759 -23.53 43.11 3.28
CA VAL A 759 -23.73 42.92 1.83
C VAL A 759 -24.78 43.88 1.28
N GLN A 760 -25.89 44.08 2.01
CA GLN A 760 -26.93 45.02 1.62
C GLN A 760 -26.37 46.44 1.50
N ARG A 761 -25.53 46.88 2.45
CA ARG A 761 -24.87 48.20 2.37
C ARG A 761 -23.89 48.31 1.21
N TYR A 762 -23.15 47.25 0.92
CA TYR A 762 -22.28 47.20 -0.25
C TYR A 762 -23.09 47.34 -1.55
N ARG A 763 -24.16 46.56 -1.72
CA ARG A 763 -25.00 46.55 -2.93
C ARG A 763 -25.82 47.82 -3.09
N GLN A 764 -26.55 48.28 -2.05
CA GLN A 764 -27.38 49.50 -2.10
C GLN A 764 -26.60 50.76 -2.54
N LYS A 765 -25.28 50.77 -2.31
CA LYS A 765 -24.43 51.92 -2.58
C LYS A 765 -23.53 51.76 -3.80
N TYR A 766 -23.29 50.52 -4.26
CA TYR A 766 -22.29 50.24 -5.28
C TYR A 766 -22.70 49.23 -6.39
N GLN A 767 -23.88 48.55 -6.37
CA GLN A 767 -24.42 47.74 -7.51
C GLN A 767 -25.90 47.20 -7.35
N TYR A 768 -26.66 47.10 -8.48
CA TYR A 768 -28.12 46.76 -8.62
C TYR A 768 -28.40 45.27 -9.07
N PRO A 769 -29.66 44.73 -9.10
CA PRO A 769 -30.05 43.47 -8.41
C PRO A 769 -30.62 42.31 -9.30
N LYS A 770 -30.75 41.08 -8.76
CA LYS A 770 -32.04 40.36 -8.50
C LYS A 770 -31.93 38.86 -8.13
N THR A 771 -32.73 38.52 -7.11
CA THR A 771 -33.51 37.30 -6.85
C THR A 771 -32.83 35.95 -6.57
N MET A 772 -33.13 35.40 -5.40
CA MET A 772 -33.67 34.03 -5.24
C MET A 772 -34.40 33.91 -3.90
N GLN A 773 -35.40 33.03 -3.79
CA GLN A 773 -36.38 32.90 -2.68
C GLN A 773 -36.47 31.46 -2.10
N GLU A 774 -36.43 31.28 -0.75
CA GLU A 774 -36.83 30.07 0.04
C GLU A 774 -35.83 28.86 0.14
N ILE A 775 -35.77 27.94 1.14
CA ILE A 775 -36.61 27.45 2.29
C ILE A 775 -35.64 26.99 3.44
N VAL A 776 -35.95 26.96 4.75
CA VAL A 776 -36.29 25.77 5.61
C VAL A 776 -36.23 26.20 7.11
N GLY A 777 -37.03 25.58 8.00
CA GLY A 777 -37.17 25.99 9.41
C GLY A 777 -37.06 24.91 10.50
N LYS A 778 -37.46 25.37 11.70
CA LYS A 778 -37.89 24.68 12.95
C LYS A 778 -36.85 23.92 13.80
N ARG A 779 -35.87 24.66 14.33
CA ARG A 779 -35.34 24.64 15.73
C ARG A 779 -34.31 25.76 15.98
N LEU A 780 -34.39 26.80 15.15
CA LEU A 780 -33.49 27.95 15.04
C LEU A 780 -34.29 29.21 15.41
N PRO A 781 -33.65 30.33 15.80
CA PRO A 781 -34.33 31.63 15.76
C PRO A 781 -34.99 31.77 14.39
N LYS A 782 -36.32 31.96 14.37
CA LYS A 782 -37.06 32.02 13.10
C LYS A 782 -36.68 33.31 12.40
N PHE A 783 -36.04 33.21 11.24
CA PHE A 783 -35.94 34.37 10.35
C PHE A 783 -37.36 34.88 10.05
N THR A 784 -37.58 36.15 10.31
CA THR A 784 -38.75 36.89 9.84
C THR A 784 -38.75 36.94 8.31
N LYS A 785 -39.91 37.23 7.70
CA LYS A 785 -40.00 37.35 6.24
C LYS A 785 -39.02 38.40 5.68
N ASP A 786 -38.79 39.47 6.43
CA ASP A 786 -37.85 40.53 6.05
C ASP A 786 -36.39 40.08 6.16
N GLU A 787 -36.03 39.30 7.18
CA GLU A 787 -34.69 38.73 7.29
C GLU A 787 -34.42 37.66 6.23
N ILE A 788 -35.40 36.83 5.88
CA ILE A 788 -35.27 35.88 4.75
C ILE A 788 -34.99 36.65 3.45
N LYS A 789 -35.69 37.76 3.23
CA LYS A 789 -35.48 38.63 2.07
C LYS A 789 -34.09 39.30 2.10
N MET A 790 -33.59 39.62 3.29
CA MET A 790 -32.27 40.24 3.49
C MET A 790 -31.12 39.24 3.25
N VAL A 791 -31.24 38.02 3.77
CA VAL A 791 -30.21 36.97 3.70
C VAL A 791 -30.17 36.33 2.32
N LYS A 792 -31.33 36.16 1.66
CA LYS A 792 -31.33 35.34 0.44
C LYS A 792 -30.69 36.05 -0.74
N GLY A 793 -29.67 35.38 -1.31
CA GLY A 793 -28.87 35.90 -2.42
C GLY A 793 -27.78 36.87 -1.99
N SER A 794 -27.46 36.99 -0.70
CA SER A 794 -26.42 37.90 -0.16
C SER A 794 -24.97 37.46 -0.44
N MET A 795 -24.71 36.69 -1.49
CA MET A 795 -23.36 36.22 -1.86
C MET A 795 -23.15 36.32 -3.37
N ASP A 796 -21.93 36.71 -3.76
CA ASP A 796 -21.49 36.76 -5.16
C ASP A 796 -20.57 35.56 -5.50
N PHE A 797 -19.96 34.94 -4.47
CA PHE A 797 -19.21 33.68 -4.52
C PHE A 797 -19.23 33.02 -3.13
N VAL A 798 -18.84 31.75 -3.06
CA VAL A 798 -18.72 30.97 -1.81
C VAL A 798 -17.25 30.75 -1.47
N GLY A 799 -16.82 31.24 -0.31
CA GLY A 799 -15.52 30.90 0.28
C GLY A 799 -15.59 29.57 1.02
N ILE A 800 -14.70 28.63 0.68
CA ILE A 800 -14.61 27.32 1.33
C ILE A 800 -13.25 27.16 2.01
N ASN A 801 -13.27 26.86 3.30
CA ASN A 801 -12.10 26.45 4.07
C ASN A 801 -12.18 24.92 4.24
N GLN A 802 -11.22 24.20 3.67
CA GLN A 802 -11.24 22.73 3.66
C GLN A 802 -9.87 22.19 4.07
N TYR A 803 -9.81 21.52 5.21
CA TYR A 803 -8.55 21.00 5.77
C TYR A 803 -8.49 19.47 5.72
N THR A 804 -9.59 18.79 6.04
CA THR A 804 -9.69 17.32 6.08
C THR A 804 -11.13 16.85 5.89
N ALA A 805 -11.34 15.54 5.74
CA ALA A 805 -12.65 14.91 5.79
C ALA A 805 -12.77 14.09 7.08
N TYR A 806 -13.89 14.26 7.80
CA TYR A 806 -14.15 13.52 9.03
C TYR A 806 -15.04 12.31 8.75
N TYR A 807 -14.71 11.18 9.37
CA TYR A 807 -15.64 10.06 9.50
C TYR A 807 -16.59 10.36 10.66
N ILE A 808 -17.88 10.49 10.37
CA ILE A 808 -18.91 10.68 11.40
C ILE A 808 -19.36 9.28 11.83
N TYR A 809 -19.18 8.96 13.11
CA TYR A 809 -19.63 7.71 13.72
C TYR A 809 -20.96 7.94 14.45
N ASP A 810 -21.78 6.90 14.52
CA ASP A 810 -22.97 6.89 15.37
C ASP A 810 -22.58 7.14 16.85
N PRO A 811 -23.15 8.14 17.53
CA PRO A 811 -22.85 8.44 18.93
C PRO A 811 -23.16 7.29 19.91
N HIS A 812 -23.88 6.25 19.50
CA HIS A 812 -24.15 5.05 20.29
C HIS A 812 -23.04 3.97 20.21
N GLN A 813 -22.01 4.16 19.38
CA GLN A 813 -20.85 3.27 19.31
C GLN A 813 -19.63 3.79 20.10
N PRO A 814 -18.80 2.91 20.68
CA PRO A 814 -17.60 3.32 21.40
C PRO A 814 -16.65 4.10 20.48
N LYS A 815 -16.33 5.34 20.88
CA LYS A 815 -15.45 6.23 20.10
C LYS A 815 -14.06 5.59 19.91
N PRO A 816 -13.54 5.50 18.67
CA PRO A 816 -12.16 5.11 18.48
C PRO A 816 -11.21 6.09 19.19
N LYS A 817 -10.14 5.57 19.80
CA LYS A 817 -9.10 6.38 20.45
C LYS A 817 -8.52 7.38 19.43
N ALA A 818 -8.49 8.65 19.80
CA ALA A 818 -7.95 9.74 18.99
C ALA A 818 -6.47 9.48 18.65
N TYR A 819 -6.16 9.43 17.35
CA TYR A 819 -4.80 9.46 16.84
C TYR A 819 -4.29 10.91 16.80
N SER A 820 -3.01 11.11 17.12
CA SER A 820 -2.41 12.37 17.57
C SER A 820 -2.18 13.47 16.51
N SER A 821 -3.01 13.58 15.48
CA SER A 821 -2.98 14.73 14.55
C SER A 821 -4.40 15.08 14.11
N TRP A 822 -4.81 16.33 14.31
CA TRP A 822 -6.18 16.82 14.08
C TRP A 822 -6.63 16.86 12.61
N LEU A 823 -5.74 16.54 11.66
CA LEU A 823 -5.97 16.59 10.21
C LEU A 823 -5.60 15.26 9.52
N TYR A 824 -6.61 14.47 9.11
CA TYR A 824 -6.39 13.31 8.24
C TYR A 824 -6.10 13.78 6.80
N GLN A 825 -5.13 13.17 6.10
CA GLN A 825 -4.96 13.42 4.67
C GLN A 825 -6.00 12.64 3.88
N VAL A 826 -7.07 13.30 3.45
CA VAL A 826 -8.15 12.71 2.65
C VAL A 826 -8.36 13.55 1.39
N PRO A 827 -7.46 13.47 0.40
CA PRO A 827 -7.46 14.38 -0.75
C PRO A 827 -8.77 14.36 -1.54
N TRP A 828 -9.36 13.17 -1.74
CA TRP A 828 -10.63 13.01 -2.45
C TRP A 828 -11.81 13.69 -1.75
N GLY A 829 -11.69 13.99 -0.44
CA GLY A 829 -12.70 14.74 0.30
C GLY A 829 -12.92 16.15 -0.26
N LEU A 830 -11.86 16.78 -0.78
CA LEU A 830 -11.98 18.08 -1.46
C LEU A 830 -12.79 17.97 -2.76
N TYR A 831 -12.50 16.97 -3.59
CA TYR A 831 -13.25 16.71 -4.81
C TYR A 831 -14.74 16.46 -4.53
N LYS A 832 -15.07 15.61 -3.54
CA LYS A 832 -16.46 15.35 -3.15
C LYS A 832 -17.17 16.59 -2.61
N CYS A 833 -16.50 17.40 -1.80
CA CYS A 833 -17.06 18.66 -1.28
C CYS A 833 -17.43 19.62 -2.41
N LEU A 834 -16.54 19.82 -3.39
CA LEU A 834 -16.77 20.70 -4.53
C LEU A 834 -17.88 20.20 -5.45
N THR A 835 -17.91 18.88 -5.69
CA THR A 835 -18.95 18.21 -6.50
C THR A 835 -20.32 18.34 -5.84
N TYR A 836 -20.40 18.10 -4.53
CA TYR A 836 -21.63 18.32 -3.74
C TYR A 836 -22.11 19.78 -3.82
N ILE A 837 -21.20 20.75 -3.76
CA ILE A 837 -21.57 22.17 -3.88
C ILE A 837 -22.10 22.50 -5.27
N LYS A 838 -21.45 21.98 -6.31
CA LYS A 838 -21.91 22.08 -7.69
C LYS A 838 -23.36 21.58 -7.83
N GLU A 839 -23.63 20.40 -7.29
CA GLU A 839 -24.89 19.69 -7.52
C GLU A 839 -26.05 20.18 -6.66
N HIS A 840 -25.79 20.55 -5.41
CA HIS A 840 -26.84 20.92 -4.45
C HIS A 840 -27.09 22.42 -4.32
N TYR A 841 -26.16 23.27 -4.78
CA TYR A 841 -26.27 24.73 -4.66
C TYR A 841 -26.24 25.47 -6.00
N GLY A 842 -26.47 24.77 -7.11
CA GLY A 842 -26.60 25.37 -8.44
C GLY A 842 -25.27 25.85 -9.03
N ASN A 843 -24.17 25.16 -8.73
CA ASN A 843 -22.81 25.45 -9.20
C ASN A 843 -22.36 26.91 -9.01
N PRO A 844 -22.41 27.43 -7.78
CA PRO A 844 -22.00 28.80 -7.50
C PRO A 844 -20.52 28.99 -7.80
N THR A 845 -20.10 30.23 -8.02
CA THR A 845 -18.68 30.58 -8.06
C THR A 845 -18.05 30.27 -6.69
N VAL A 846 -17.00 29.45 -6.68
CA VAL A 846 -16.31 29.01 -5.46
C VAL A 846 -14.88 29.54 -5.43
N ILE A 847 -14.44 29.98 -4.25
CA ILE A 847 -13.05 30.23 -3.93
C ILE A 847 -12.67 29.32 -2.76
N LEU A 848 -11.62 28.51 -2.93
CA LEU A 848 -11.00 27.81 -1.80
C LEU A 848 -10.16 28.84 -1.02
N SER A 849 -10.76 29.44 0.01
CA SER A 849 -10.20 30.55 0.77
C SER A 849 -9.15 30.11 1.78
N GLU A 850 -9.19 28.87 2.25
CA GLU A 850 -8.14 28.27 3.10
C GLU A 850 -8.01 26.75 2.84
N ASN A 851 -6.80 26.27 2.54
CA ASN A 851 -6.45 24.86 2.47
C ASN A 851 -4.98 24.68 2.87
N GLY A 852 -4.70 23.84 3.86
CA GLY A 852 -3.35 23.68 4.42
C GLY A 852 -3.25 22.59 5.49
N MET A 853 -2.03 22.32 5.96
CA MET A 853 -1.72 21.32 6.99
C MET A 853 -0.55 21.78 7.87
N ASP A 854 -0.58 21.46 9.16
CA ASP A 854 0.46 21.71 10.16
C ASP A 854 1.64 20.70 10.06
N ASP A 855 2.79 21.04 10.64
CA ASP A 855 3.98 20.16 10.76
C ASP A 855 4.14 19.74 12.24
N PRO A 856 4.56 18.50 12.58
CA PRO A 856 4.68 18.07 13.97
C PRO A 856 5.75 18.90 14.70
N GLY A 857 5.39 19.57 15.80
CA GLY A 857 6.17 20.60 16.50
C GLY A 857 7.51 20.21 17.15
N ASN A 858 8.28 19.27 16.59
CA ASN A 858 9.61 18.84 17.05
C ASN A 858 10.62 18.76 15.87
N VAL A 859 10.57 19.72 14.96
CA VAL A 859 11.52 19.82 13.83
C VAL A 859 12.64 20.84 14.14
N THR A 860 13.87 20.54 13.75
CA THR A 860 15.00 21.48 13.85
C THR A 860 14.90 22.58 12.78
N MET A 861 15.55 23.74 12.98
CA MET A 861 15.60 24.86 12.02
C MET A 861 15.96 24.43 10.58
N ALA A 862 16.81 23.41 10.43
CA ALA A 862 17.19 22.84 9.13
C ALA A 862 16.16 21.87 8.52
N GLN A 863 15.28 21.28 9.34
CA GLN A 863 14.19 20.40 8.89
C GLN A 863 12.92 21.18 8.55
N GLY A 864 12.66 22.26 9.30
CA GLY A 864 11.50 23.13 9.10
C GLY A 864 11.48 23.88 7.77
N LEU A 865 12.64 24.24 7.21
CA LEU A 865 12.74 24.84 5.86
C LEU A 865 12.39 23.86 4.72
N HIS A 866 12.13 22.58 5.04
CA HIS A 866 11.96 21.49 4.08
C HIS A 866 10.73 20.62 4.42
N ASP A 867 9.56 21.27 4.47
CA ASP A 867 8.26 20.69 4.81
C ASP A 867 7.70 19.73 3.72
N THR A 868 8.18 18.50 3.76
CA THR A 868 7.79 17.44 2.80
C THR A 868 6.34 16.96 2.95
N THR A 869 5.77 17.11 4.14
CA THR A 869 4.40 16.66 4.45
C THR A 869 3.39 17.62 3.81
N ARG A 870 3.59 18.93 3.98
CA ARG A 870 2.77 19.98 3.38
C ARG A 870 2.90 20.02 1.86
N ILE A 871 4.09 19.76 1.30
CA ILE A 871 4.27 19.59 -0.16
C ILE A 871 3.41 18.43 -0.69
N LYS A 872 3.41 17.28 -0.02
CA LYS A 872 2.61 16.11 -0.42
C LYS A 872 1.11 16.40 -0.30
N PHE A 873 0.69 17.10 0.75
CA PHE A 873 -0.68 17.57 0.94
C PHE A 873 -1.11 18.43 -0.26
N TYR A 874 -0.36 19.49 -0.57
CA TYR A 874 -0.71 20.40 -1.67
C TYR A 874 -0.75 19.70 -3.04
N LYS A 875 0.21 18.82 -3.34
CA LYS A 875 0.18 18.04 -4.59
C LYS A 875 -1.11 17.22 -4.72
N ASN A 876 -1.48 16.50 -3.66
CA ASN A 876 -2.64 15.63 -3.70
C ASN A 876 -3.95 16.42 -3.75
N TYR A 877 -4.10 17.49 -2.97
CA TYR A 877 -5.33 18.30 -2.93
C TYR A 877 -5.50 19.15 -4.20
N LEU A 878 -4.43 19.73 -4.74
CA LEU A 878 -4.50 20.46 -6.02
C LEU A 878 -4.84 19.54 -7.20
N THR A 879 -4.43 18.28 -7.17
CA THR A 879 -4.84 17.28 -8.17
C THR A 879 -6.35 17.02 -8.10
N GLN A 880 -6.91 16.91 -6.90
CA GLN A 880 -8.34 16.68 -6.69
C GLN A 880 -9.18 17.92 -7.01
N LEU A 881 -8.67 19.11 -6.71
CA LEU A 881 -9.25 20.37 -7.15
C LEU A 881 -9.29 20.47 -8.68
N LYS A 882 -8.18 20.15 -9.34
CA LYS A 882 -8.10 20.15 -10.80
C LYS A 882 -9.15 19.22 -11.41
N LYS A 883 -9.28 18.01 -10.87
CA LYS A 883 -10.32 17.06 -11.27
C LYS A 883 -11.72 17.67 -11.14
N ALA A 884 -12.04 18.28 -10.00
CA ALA A 884 -13.36 18.91 -9.81
C ALA A 884 -13.61 20.05 -10.82
N VAL A 885 -12.60 20.87 -11.12
CA VAL A 885 -12.69 21.95 -12.12
C VAL A 885 -12.91 21.40 -13.53
N ASP A 886 -12.20 20.33 -13.90
CA ASP A 886 -12.35 19.68 -15.21
C ASP A 886 -13.74 19.07 -15.39
N GLU A 887 -14.34 18.60 -14.30
CA GLU A 887 -15.70 18.05 -14.26
C GLU A 887 -16.76 19.15 -14.03
N GLY A 888 -16.38 20.42 -14.17
CA GLY A 888 -17.32 21.54 -14.24
C GLY A 888 -17.68 22.20 -12.91
N ALA A 889 -16.97 21.92 -11.81
CA ALA A 889 -17.11 22.73 -10.60
C ALA A 889 -16.55 24.14 -10.85
N ASN A 890 -17.37 25.18 -10.60
CA ASN A 890 -17.02 26.57 -10.87
C ASN A 890 -16.08 27.16 -9.80
N VAL A 891 -14.87 26.60 -9.69
CA VAL A 891 -13.83 27.11 -8.76
C VAL A 891 -12.93 28.10 -9.49
N VAL A 892 -12.85 29.32 -8.97
CA VAL A 892 -12.10 30.43 -9.60
C VAL A 892 -10.83 30.81 -8.85
N GLY A 893 -10.58 30.23 -7.67
CA GLY A 893 -9.35 30.49 -6.92
C GLY A 893 -9.03 29.50 -5.80
N TYR A 894 -7.75 29.49 -5.43
CA TYR A 894 -7.16 28.64 -4.39
C TYR A 894 -6.17 29.43 -3.53
N PHE A 895 -6.36 29.40 -2.22
CA PHE A 895 -5.54 30.09 -1.23
C PHE A 895 -4.88 29.09 -0.28
N ALA A 896 -3.55 29.00 -0.34
CA ALA A 896 -2.76 28.14 0.54
C ALA A 896 -2.70 28.73 1.97
N TRP A 897 -2.99 27.89 2.98
CA TRP A 897 -2.95 28.25 4.39
C TRP A 897 -1.70 27.65 5.09
N SER A 898 -0.87 28.43 5.79
CA SER A 898 -0.83 29.90 5.88
C SER A 898 0.46 30.44 5.24
N LEU A 899 0.50 31.75 4.99
CA LEU A 899 1.68 32.42 4.41
C LEU A 899 2.91 32.34 5.32
N LEU A 900 2.71 32.45 6.63
CA LEU A 900 3.72 32.51 7.66
C LEU A 900 3.29 31.68 8.86
N ASP A 901 4.23 31.02 9.51
CA ASP A 901 4.00 30.38 10.81
C ASP A 901 3.68 31.45 11.85
N ASN A 902 2.77 31.14 12.75
CA ASN A 902 2.08 32.17 13.51
C ASN A 902 1.46 31.61 14.81
N PHE A 903 0.73 32.45 15.54
CA PHE A 903 -0.06 32.03 16.71
C PHE A 903 -1.28 31.21 16.28
N GLU A 904 -1.30 29.90 16.55
CA GLU A 904 -2.37 28.96 16.15
C GLU A 904 -3.39 28.70 17.29
N TRP A 905 -3.99 29.77 17.80
CA TRP A 905 -5.12 29.74 18.75
C TRP A 905 -4.83 28.99 20.07
N ARG A 906 -5.44 27.81 20.31
CA ARG A 906 -5.20 26.99 21.52
C ARG A 906 -4.02 26.01 21.37
N LEU A 907 -3.43 25.90 20.18
CA LEU A 907 -2.29 25.02 19.89
C LEU A 907 -0.97 25.81 20.06
N VAL A 908 0.11 25.15 20.49
CA VAL A 908 1.44 25.78 20.72
C VAL A 908 1.94 26.49 19.45
N TYR A 909 2.71 27.58 19.63
CA TYR A 909 3.61 28.16 18.62
C TYR A 909 4.23 27.07 17.74
N GLY A 910 3.88 27.04 16.46
CA GLY A 910 4.65 26.31 15.47
C GLY A 910 5.95 27.06 15.21
N GLU A 911 7.04 26.72 15.90
CA GLU A 911 8.34 26.97 15.27
C GLU A 911 8.38 26.07 14.02
N ASN A 912 8.23 26.67 12.81
CA ASN A 912 9.13 26.47 11.66
C ASN A 912 8.52 26.65 10.23
N TYR A 913 9.04 27.69 9.56
CA TYR A 913 9.19 28.13 8.15
C TYR A 913 8.06 28.07 7.08
N SER A 914 7.92 29.23 6.42
CA SER A 914 7.02 29.61 5.31
C SER A 914 7.14 28.79 4.01
N PHE A 915 6.00 28.50 3.37
CA PHE A 915 5.86 27.84 2.07
C PHE A 915 5.56 28.85 0.93
N ASP A 916 6.40 28.92 -0.11
CA ASP A 916 6.14 29.72 -1.32
C ASP A 916 5.59 28.84 -2.46
N LEU A 917 4.27 28.90 -2.66
CA LEU A 917 3.52 28.19 -3.70
C LEU A 917 3.97 28.60 -5.13
N ASN A 918 4.45 29.83 -5.34
CA ASN A 918 4.81 30.34 -6.67
C ASN A 918 6.15 29.79 -7.17
N VAL A 919 7.10 29.50 -6.28
CA VAL A 919 8.40 28.90 -6.65
C VAL A 919 8.22 27.45 -7.09
N HIS A 920 7.38 26.68 -6.40
CA HIS A 920 7.16 25.27 -6.73
C HIS A 920 6.32 25.08 -8.01
N LEU A 921 5.35 25.95 -8.28
CA LEU A 921 4.59 25.93 -9.53
C LEU A 921 5.35 26.54 -10.73
N LYS A 922 6.37 27.37 -10.50
CA LYS A 922 7.32 27.82 -11.55
C LYS A 922 8.34 26.74 -11.90
N ASN A 923 8.77 25.93 -10.93
CA ASN A 923 9.73 24.84 -11.10
C ASN A 923 9.08 23.49 -11.47
N ALA A 924 7.76 23.42 -11.57
CA ALA A 924 7.09 22.41 -12.39
C ALA A 924 7.39 22.77 -13.85
N SER A 925 8.59 22.41 -14.29
CA SER A 925 8.98 22.43 -15.70
C SER A 925 7.82 21.85 -16.49
N LYS A 926 7.35 22.60 -17.49
CA LYS A 926 6.45 22.06 -18.51
C LYS A 926 7.03 20.69 -18.89
N PRO A 927 6.28 19.58 -18.78
CA PRO A 927 6.58 18.49 -19.69
C PRO A 927 6.31 19.12 -21.06
N GLU A 928 7.38 19.49 -21.77
CA GLU A 928 7.27 19.48 -23.21
C GLU A 928 6.80 18.05 -23.50
N GLU A 929 5.56 17.89 -23.95
CA GLU A 929 5.17 16.71 -24.70
C GLU A 929 6.12 16.67 -25.91
N LEU A 930 7.27 16.05 -25.70
CA LEU A 930 8.15 15.62 -26.75
C LEU A 930 7.35 14.54 -27.48
N MET A 931 6.58 14.98 -28.47
CA MET A 931 5.91 14.13 -29.45
C MET A 931 6.97 13.52 -30.35
N ILE A 932 7.84 12.67 -29.78
CA ILE A 932 8.95 12.04 -30.48
C ILE A 932 8.39 10.96 -31.41
N LYS A 933 8.49 11.20 -32.71
CA LYS A 933 8.16 10.24 -33.77
C LYS A 933 9.41 9.47 -34.16
N LYS A 934 9.23 8.29 -34.77
CA LYS A 934 10.34 7.48 -35.31
C LYS A 934 11.22 8.27 -36.31
N SER A 935 10.64 9.26 -36.99
CA SER A 935 11.32 10.19 -37.90
C SER A 935 12.27 11.17 -37.22
N ASP A 936 12.13 11.38 -35.92
CA ASP A 936 12.93 12.35 -35.16
C ASP A 936 14.30 11.75 -34.79
N PHE A 937 14.46 10.45 -35.03
CA PHE A 937 15.73 9.74 -34.93
C PHE A 937 16.39 9.60 -36.30
N PRO A 938 17.74 9.58 -36.37
CA PRO A 938 18.47 9.28 -37.59
C PRO A 938 17.95 8.02 -38.30
N SER A 939 18.02 7.96 -39.63
CA SER A 939 17.51 6.80 -40.40
C SER A 939 18.22 5.49 -40.07
N ASP A 940 19.46 5.58 -39.56
CA ASP A 940 20.28 4.50 -39.06
C ASP A 940 20.13 4.28 -37.54
N PHE A 941 19.24 5.02 -36.87
CA PHE A 941 18.96 4.83 -35.46
C PHE A 941 18.37 3.45 -35.19
N VAL A 942 18.99 2.77 -34.25
CA VAL A 942 18.76 1.36 -34.00
C VAL A 942 17.69 1.18 -32.93
N PHE A 943 16.47 0.86 -33.35
CA PHE A 943 15.40 0.39 -32.46
C PHE A 943 15.54 -1.12 -32.23
N GLY A 944 15.67 -1.52 -30.97
CA GLY A 944 15.92 -2.91 -30.60
C GLY A 944 15.26 -3.32 -29.29
N VAL A 945 15.22 -4.63 -29.07
CA VAL A 945 14.84 -5.26 -27.81
C VAL A 945 16.03 -5.99 -27.20
N ALA A 946 16.02 -6.21 -25.88
CA ALA A 946 17.12 -6.84 -25.17
C ALA A 946 16.64 -8.00 -24.29
N THR A 947 17.47 -9.05 -24.17
CA THR A 947 17.28 -10.21 -23.29
C THR A 947 18.62 -10.62 -22.65
N ALA A 948 18.59 -11.51 -21.66
CA ALA A 948 19.75 -12.03 -20.93
C ALA A 948 19.95 -13.54 -21.14
N ALA A 949 21.19 -14.04 -21.02
CA ALA A 949 21.57 -15.45 -21.17
C ALA A 949 20.69 -16.39 -20.31
N ALA A 950 20.44 -16.02 -19.04
CA ALA A 950 19.57 -16.78 -18.14
C ALA A 950 18.11 -16.87 -18.62
N GLN A 951 17.67 -15.94 -19.48
CA GLN A 951 16.32 -15.91 -20.06
C GLN A 951 16.25 -16.64 -21.41
N ILE A 952 17.39 -16.85 -22.09
CA ILE A 952 17.48 -17.54 -23.38
C ILE A 952 18.02 -18.98 -23.29
N GLU A 953 18.56 -19.46 -22.17
CA GLU A 953 19.20 -20.80 -22.12
C GLU A 953 18.42 -21.90 -21.35
N GLY A 954 17.14 -21.70 -21.02
CA GLY A 954 16.29 -22.74 -20.43
C GLY A 954 16.82 -23.33 -19.10
N SER A 955 16.17 -24.38 -18.59
CA SER A 955 16.59 -25.09 -17.37
C SER A 955 17.71 -26.12 -17.65
N VAL A 956 18.54 -26.38 -16.64
CA VAL A 956 19.68 -27.33 -16.72
C VAL A 956 19.18 -28.76 -16.94
N ASN A 957 19.70 -29.47 -17.95
CA ASN A 957 19.53 -30.92 -18.14
C ASN A 957 20.91 -31.62 -18.12
N ALA A 958 20.91 -32.96 -18.12
CA ALA A 958 22.11 -33.80 -17.94
C ALA A 958 23.18 -33.66 -19.06
N GLU A 959 22.83 -33.04 -20.20
CA GLU A 959 23.71 -32.76 -21.34
C GLU A 959 24.04 -31.25 -21.48
N GLY A 960 23.61 -30.45 -20.50
CA GLY A 960 23.74 -29.00 -20.39
C GLY A 960 22.57 -28.21 -21.00
N LYS A 961 22.27 -27.04 -20.41
CA LYS A 961 21.22 -26.05 -20.73
C LYS A 961 20.37 -26.28 -22.01
N GLY A 962 19.08 -26.58 -21.86
CA GLY A 962 18.12 -26.82 -22.94
C GLY A 962 17.51 -25.54 -23.58
N GLU A 963 16.60 -25.68 -24.55
CA GLU A 963 15.92 -24.53 -25.19
C GLU A 963 15.10 -23.72 -24.18
N SER A 964 15.19 -22.38 -24.25
CA SER A 964 14.36 -21.49 -23.44
C SER A 964 12.98 -21.21 -24.03
N ILE A 965 12.11 -20.62 -23.21
CA ILE A 965 10.82 -20.05 -23.65
C ILE A 965 11.03 -19.02 -24.77
N TRP A 966 12.12 -18.25 -24.74
CA TRP A 966 12.45 -17.28 -25.80
C TRP A 966 12.99 -17.94 -27.07
N ASP A 967 13.77 -19.01 -26.98
CA ASP A 967 14.20 -19.79 -28.14
C ASP A 967 13.00 -20.45 -28.82
N ASN A 968 12.11 -21.01 -28.01
CA ASN A 968 10.87 -21.59 -28.48
C ASN A 968 9.98 -20.49 -29.09
N PHE A 969 9.91 -19.28 -28.50
CA PHE A 969 9.17 -18.14 -29.06
C PHE A 969 9.76 -17.63 -30.39
N VAL A 970 11.09 -17.54 -30.53
CA VAL A 970 11.76 -17.15 -31.78
C VAL A 970 11.56 -18.22 -32.86
N LYS A 971 11.59 -19.50 -32.49
CA LYS A 971 11.37 -20.64 -33.41
C LYS A 971 9.90 -20.83 -33.81
N THR A 972 8.96 -20.64 -32.89
CA THR A 972 7.52 -20.89 -33.10
C THR A 972 6.75 -19.66 -33.57
N ASN A 973 7.18 -18.45 -33.20
CA ASN A 973 6.59 -17.18 -33.64
C ASN A 973 7.60 -16.24 -34.32
N PRO A 974 8.27 -16.68 -35.39
CA PRO A 974 9.28 -15.88 -36.09
C PRO A 974 8.76 -14.54 -36.66
N GLU A 975 7.45 -14.43 -36.91
CA GLU A 975 6.81 -13.19 -37.34
C GLU A 975 6.61 -12.16 -36.22
N ALA A 976 6.62 -12.56 -34.95
CA ALA A 976 6.32 -11.66 -33.82
C ALA A 976 7.41 -10.59 -33.63
N ILE A 977 8.68 -10.92 -33.87
CA ILE A 977 9.79 -9.94 -33.81
C ILE A 977 9.73 -8.97 -35.01
N SER A 978 9.35 -9.48 -36.18
CA SER A 978 9.09 -8.66 -37.39
C SER A 978 7.95 -7.66 -37.14
N LYS A 979 6.88 -8.07 -36.45
CA LYS A 979 5.72 -7.24 -36.10
C LYS A 979 6.02 -6.14 -35.06
N LEU A 980 7.11 -6.24 -34.29
CA LEU A 980 7.56 -5.18 -33.35
C LEU A 980 8.25 -4.00 -34.05
N GLY A 981 8.58 -4.11 -35.35
CA GLY A 981 9.22 -3.03 -36.11
C GLY A 981 10.65 -2.67 -35.67
N VAL A 982 11.29 -3.54 -34.89
CA VAL A 982 12.67 -3.42 -34.40
C VAL A 982 13.66 -4.02 -35.40
N LYS A 983 14.82 -3.37 -35.57
CA LYS A 983 15.88 -3.79 -36.52
C LYS A 983 17.11 -4.37 -35.82
N SER A 984 17.08 -4.51 -34.50
CA SER A 984 18.16 -5.10 -33.73
C SER A 984 17.67 -5.90 -32.53
N TYR A 985 18.52 -6.83 -32.09
CA TYR A 985 18.25 -7.71 -30.97
C TYR A 985 19.50 -7.87 -30.12
N ARG A 986 19.44 -7.44 -28.86
CA ARG A 986 20.53 -7.57 -27.91
C ARG A 986 20.32 -8.80 -27.02
N PHE A 987 21.32 -9.67 -26.93
CA PHE A 987 21.30 -10.81 -26.01
C PHE A 987 22.68 -11.03 -25.40
N SER A 988 22.81 -11.87 -24.37
CA SER A 988 24.13 -12.26 -23.84
C SER A 988 24.41 -13.72 -24.06
N ILE A 989 25.69 -14.09 -24.17
CA ILE A 989 26.12 -15.48 -24.22
C ILE A 989 26.61 -15.92 -22.84
N ALA A 990 26.21 -17.10 -22.39
CA ALA A 990 26.75 -17.66 -21.16
C ALA A 990 28.07 -18.32 -21.43
N TRP A 991 29.02 -18.03 -20.57
CA TRP A 991 30.31 -18.65 -20.74
C TRP A 991 30.43 -20.05 -20.24
N THR A 992 29.81 -20.32 -19.10
CA THR A 992 29.75 -21.66 -18.53
C THR A 992 29.24 -22.65 -19.58
N ARG A 993 28.47 -22.15 -20.57
CA ARG A 993 28.08 -22.88 -21.75
C ARG A 993 29.20 -23.07 -22.77
N ILE A 994 30.00 -22.05 -23.11
CA ILE A 994 31.08 -22.12 -24.12
C ILE A 994 32.34 -22.82 -23.60
N LEU A 995 32.82 -22.46 -22.41
CA LEU A 995 33.97 -23.07 -21.73
C LEU A 995 33.51 -23.51 -20.33
N PRO A 996 32.94 -24.73 -20.19
CA PRO A 996 32.41 -25.20 -18.92
C PRO A 996 33.48 -25.28 -17.82
N ASN A 997 34.73 -25.58 -18.21
CA ASN A 997 35.89 -25.59 -17.32
C ASN A 997 36.62 -24.24 -17.26
N GLY A 998 35.94 -23.19 -17.72
CA GLY A 998 36.35 -21.79 -17.65
C GLY A 998 37.47 -21.35 -18.60
N SER A 999 38.28 -22.24 -19.15
CA SER A 999 39.39 -21.87 -20.03
C SER A 999 39.41 -22.71 -21.30
N LEU A 1000 40.02 -22.19 -22.37
CA LEU A 1000 40.23 -22.96 -23.60
C LEU A 1000 41.03 -24.26 -23.35
N SER A 1001 41.99 -24.23 -22.42
CA SER A 1001 42.73 -25.41 -21.98
C SER A 1001 41.87 -26.45 -21.25
N GLY A 1002 40.73 -26.03 -20.69
CA GLY A 1002 39.77 -26.90 -20.03
C GLY A 1002 38.76 -27.56 -20.98
N GLY A 1003 38.84 -27.28 -22.29
CA GLY A 1003 37.91 -27.81 -23.30
C GLY A 1003 36.82 -26.82 -23.71
N VAL A 1004 36.31 -27.01 -24.92
CA VAL A 1004 35.30 -26.17 -25.59
C VAL A 1004 34.01 -26.96 -25.78
N ASN A 1005 32.86 -26.35 -25.51
CA ASN A 1005 31.56 -26.94 -25.79
C ASN A 1005 31.04 -26.49 -27.17
N GLU A 1006 31.31 -27.31 -28.18
CA GLU A 1006 30.90 -27.07 -29.57
C GLU A 1006 29.38 -26.98 -29.76
N ALA A 1007 28.59 -27.69 -28.94
CA ALA A 1007 27.13 -27.62 -29.00
C ALA A 1007 26.61 -26.25 -28.52
N GLY A 1008 27.24 -25.67 -27.49
CA GLY A 1008 26.96 -24.31 -27.02
C GLY A 1008 27.29 -23.25 -28.08
N ILE A 1009 28.43 -23.39 -28.76
CA ILE A 1009 28.82 -22.51 -29.87
C ILE A 1009 27.80 -22.61 -31.02
N SER A 1010 27.41 -23.84 -31.39
CA SER A 1010 26.45 -24.09 -32.46
C SER A 1010 25.08 -23.47 -32.17
N HIS A 1011 24.62 -23.54 -30.92
CA HIS A 1011 23.36 -22.91 -30.51
C HIS A 1011 23.37 -21.39 -30.74
N TYR A 1012 24.41 -20.68 -30.27
CA TYR A 1012 24.49 -19.23 -30.46
C TYR A 1012 24.69 -18.83 -31.92
N ASN A 1013 25.47 -19.60 -32.68
CA ASN A 1013 25.61 -19.37 -34.12
C ASN A 1013 24.27 -19.54 -34.85
N ASN A 1014 23.46 -20.53 -34.49
CA ASN A 1014 22.14 -20.73 -35.09
C ASN A 1014 21.20 -19.54 -34.80
N LEU A 1015 21.19 -19.03 -33.57
CA LEU A 1015 20.41 -17.84 -33.21
C LEU A 1015 20.89 -16.60 -33.99
N ILE A 1016 22.20 -16.37 -34.06
CA ILE A 1016 22.80 -15.24 -34.81
C ILE A 1016 22.43 -15.34 -36.29
N ASN A 1017 22.59 -16.51 -36.90
CA ASN A 1017 22.28 -16.75 -38.30
C ASN A 1017 20.80 -16.49 -38.59
N GLU A 1018 19.90 -16.92 -37.70
CA GLU A 1018 18.47 -16.71 -37.87
C GLU A 1018 18.07 -15.22 -37.75
N LEU A 1019 18.68 -14.48 -36.82
CA LEU A 1019 18.50 -13.03 -36.71
C LEU A 1019 19.00 -12.30 -37.96
N VAL A 1020 20.19 -12.65 -38.44
CA VAL A 1020 20.80 -12.05 -39.65
C VAL A 1020 19.96 -12.35 -40.89
N LYS A 1021 19.49 -13.60 -41.06
CA LYS A 1021 18.61 -14.03 -42.16
C LYS A 1021 17.33 -13.19 -42.23
N ARG A 1022 16.88 -12.65 -41.10
CA ARG A 1022 15.67 -11.84 -40.96
C ARG A 1022 15.92 -10.32 -41.00
N GLY A 1023 17.15 -9.90 -41.28
CA GLY A 1023 17.53 -8.49 -41.32
C GLY A 1023 17.55 -7.81 -39.95
N ILE A 1024 17.66 -8.59 -38.86
CA ILE A 1024 17.76 -8.09 -37.49
C ILE A 1024 19.23 -8.12 -37.07
N LYS A 1025 19.79 -6.96 -36.73
CA LYS A 1025 21.20 -6.83 -36.31
C LYS A 1025 21.40 -7.35 -34.87
N PRO A 1026 22.20 -8.41 -34.64
CA PRO A 1026 22.46 -8.91 -33.30
C PRO A 1026 23.47 -8.03 -32.55
N TYR A 1027 23.19 -7.76 -31.28
CA TYR A 1027 24.13 -7.13 -30.32
C TYR A 1027 24.45 -8.14 -29.22
N VAL A 1028 25.63 -8.73 -29.28
CA VAL A 1028 26.01 -9.84 -28.39
C VAL A 1028 26.79 -9.30 -27.19
N THR A 1029 26.22 -9.47 -26.00
CA THR A 1029 26.87 -9.18 -24.73
C THR A 1029 27.73 -10.38 -24.35
N LEU A 1030 29.04 -10.18 -24.28
CA LEU A 1030 29.94 -11.27 -23.90
C LEU A 1030 29.67 -11.68 -22.45
N LEU A 1031 29.73 -10.76 -21.47
CA LEU A 1031 29.51 -11.04 -20.02
C LEU A 1031 28.19 -10.57 -19.45
N HIS A 1032 27.45 -11.43 -18.74
CA HIS A 1032 26.23 -11.01 -18.04
C HIS A 1032 25.94 -11.72 -16.71
N PHE A 1033 26.40 -11.16 -15.58
CA PHE A 1033 26.22 -11.66 -14.20
C PHE A 1033 26.61 -13.14 -13.95
N ASP A 1034 27.03 -13.89 -14.96
CA ASP A 1034 27.24 -15.33 -14.93
C ASP A 1034 28.73 -15.66 -15.13
N SER A 1035 29.25 -16.43 -14.19
CA SER A 1035 30.68 -16.59 -13.98
C SER A 1035 31.02 -18.07 -13.94
N PRO A 1036 32.06 -18.57 -14.65
CA PRO A 1036 32.44 -19.97 -14.52
C PRO A 1036 32.86 -20.32 -13.10
N GLN A 1037 32.09 -21.23 -12.48
CA GLN A 1037 32.34 -21.74 -11.14
C GLN A 1037 33.77 -22.30 -11.01
N ALA A 1038 34.26 -22.99 -12.04
CA ALA A 1038 35.63 -23.51 -12.09
C ALA A 1038 36.72 -22.42 -11.91
N LEU A 1039 36.44 -21.16 -12.29
CA LEU A 1039 37.39 -20.05 -12.13
C LEU A 1039 37.18 -19.25 -10.85
N GLN A 1040 35.96 -19.26 -10.32
CA GLN A 1040 35.71 -18.87 -8.94
C GLN A 1040 36.49 -19.77 -7.97
N GLU A 1041 36.46 -21.08 -8.18
CA GLU A 1041 37.14 -22.07 -7.34
C GLU A 1041 38.67 -22.06 -7.52
N LYS A 1042 39.15 -21.94 -8.76
CA LYS A 1042 40.58 -21.99 -9.05
C LYS A 1042 41.34 -20.73 -8.62
N TYR A 1043 40.71 -19.56 -8.67
CA TYR A 1043 41.40 -18.28 -8.48
C TYR A 1043 40.65 -17.27 -7.60
N GLY A 1044 39.45 -17.55 -7.10
CA GLY A 1044 38.63 -16.57 -6.37
C GLY A 1044 37.93 -15.54 -7.28
N GLY A 1045 37.78 -15.82 -8.58
CA GLY A 1045 37.05 -14.94 -9.50
C GLY A 1045 37.78 -13.65 -9.91
N PHE A 1046 37.04 -12.57 -10.19
CA PHE A 1046 37.59 -11.22 -10.50
C PHE A 1046 38.40 -10.62 -9.33
N LEU A 1047 38.45 -11.24 -8.16
CA LEU A 1047 39.39 -10.85 -7.11
C LEU A 1047 40.84 -11.16 -7.51
N SER A 1048 41.07 -12.15 -8.38
CA SER A 1048 42.40 -12.54 -8.86
C SER A 1048 42.77 -11.93 -10.21
N ARG A 1049 44.05 -11.53 -10.34
CA ARG A 1049 44.63 -11.06 -11.62
C ARG A 1049 44.81 -12.15 -12.65
N SER A 1050 44.90 -13.42 -12.24
CA SER A 1050 45.01 -14.56 -13.17
C SER A 1050 43.83 -14.57 -14.14
N MET A 1051 42.69 -14.12 -13.63
CA MET A 1051 41.46 -13.96 -14.37
C MET A 1051 41.53 -12.94 -15.52
N VAL A 1052 42.39 -11.92 -15.48
CA VAL A 1052 42.55 -10.97 -16.60
C VAL A 1052 43.20 -11.62 -17.83
N LYS A 1053 44.08 -12.61 -17.61
CA LYS A 1053 44.68 -13.40 -18.70
C LYS A 1053 43.67 -14.34 -19.31
N ASP A 1054 42.87 -14.96 -18.45
CA ASP A 1054 41.75 -15.79 -18.86
C ASP A 1054 40.61 -14.93 -19.41
N PHE A 1055 40.53 -13.59 -19.16
CA PHE A 1055 39.54 -12.67 -19.77
C PHE A 1055 39.75 -12.32 -21.23
N LYS A 1056 40.96 -12.41 -21.76
CA LYS A 1056 41.07 -12.46 -23.23
C LYS A 1056 40.31 -13.68 -23.79
N ASP A 1057 40.27 -14.73 -22.95
CA ASP A 1057 39.52 -15.98 -22.92
C ASP A 1057 38.09 -15.91 -22.29
N TYR A 1058 37.62 -14.68 -21.90
CA TYR A 1058 36.41 -14.26 -21.12
C TYR A 1058 36.57 -14.14 -19.50
N SER A 1059 35.72 -13.38 -18.68
CA SER A 1059 35.11 -13.43 -17.21
C SER A 1059 35.87 -13.10 -15.92
N PRO A 1060 35.32 -13.16 -14.66
CA PRO A 1060 33.93 -13.10 -14.04
C PRO A 1060 33.92 -12.47 -12.64
N CYS A 1061 32.76 -12.11 -12.03
CA CYS A 1061 32.41 -12.49 -10.63
C CYS A 1061 31.57 -11.54 -9.78
N THR A 1062 30.92 -12.25 -8.85
CA THR A 1062 30.19 -11.94 -7.62
C THR A 1062 31.06 -11.66 -6.39
N GLU A 1063 30.45 -10.88 -5.50
CA GLU A 1063 30.48 -10.81 -4.03
C GLU A 1063 31.75 -11.23 -3.26
N GLY A 1064 32.31 -10.22 -2.60
CA GLY A 1064 33.37 -10.34 -1.62
C GLY A 1064 33.15 -9.36 -0.46
N ASN A 1065 33.63 -9.78 0.71
CA ASN A 1065 33.41 -9.21 2.03
C ASN A 1065 34.54 -8.22 2.41
N SER A 1066 34.64 -7.07 1.74
CA SER A 1066 35.40 -5.91 2.26
C SER A 1066 35.04 -4.59 1.57
N THR A 1067 35.32 -3.47 2.24
CA THR A 1067 35.17 -2.11 1.68
C THR A 1067 36.11 -1.80 0.49
N THR A 1068 36.90 -2.77 0.02
CA THR A 1068 37.90 -2.60 -1.08
C THR A 1068 37.72 -3.58 -2.25
N GLU A 1069 37.12 -4.75 -2.03
CA GLU A 1069 36.95 -5.82 -3.00
C GLU A 1069 36.14 -5.44 -4.25
N PRO A 1070 35.02 -4.68 -4.14
CA PRO A 1070 34.30 -4.19 -5.31
C PRO A 1070 35.19 -3.38 -6.28
N TYR A 1071 36.18 -2.64 -5.77
CA TYR A 1071 37.11 -1.85 -6.58
C TYR A 1071 38.18 -2.70 -7.26
N ILE A 1072 38.65 -3.77 -6.61
CA ILE A 1072 39.59 -4.75 -7.19
C ILE A 1072 38.91 -5.50 -8.33
N VAL A 1073 37.68 -5.98 -8.09
CA VAL A 1073 36.84 -6.63 -9.10
C VAL A 1073 36.62 -5.70 -10.29
N THR A 1074 36.19 -4.47 -10.03
CA THR A 1074 35.96 -3.46 -11.06
C THR A 1074 37.24 -3.11 -11.85
N HIS A 1075 38.38 -3.01 -11.19
CA HIS A 1075 39.67 -2.78 -11.84
C HIS A 1075 40.04 -3.93 -12.78
N ASN A 1076 39.89 -5.18 -12.31
CA ASN A 1076 40.18 -6.36 -13.12
C ASN A 1076 39.20 -6.49 -14.29
N MET A 1077 37.91 -6.18 -14.11
CA MET A 1077 36.89 -6.11 -15.18
C MET A 1077 37.24 -5.10 -16.28
N LEU A 1078 37.80 -3.94 -15.91
CA LEU A 1078 38.24 -2.93 -16.89
C LEU A 1078 39.45 -3.40 -17.69
N LEU A 1079 40.42 -4.05 -17.04
CA LEU A 1079 41.59 -4.63 -17.73
C LEU A 1079 41.18 -5.76 -18.67
N ALA A 1080 40.26 -6.59 -18.21
CA ALA A 1080 39.57 -7.63 -18.94
C ALA A 1080 38.94 -7.08 -20.23
N HIS A 1081 38.01 -6.14 -20.11
CA HIS A 1081 37.36 -5.47 -21.23
C HIS A 1081 38.37 -4.86 -22.20
N ALA A 1082 39.36 -4.12 -21.69
CA ALA A 1082 40.36 -3.48 -22.50
C ALA A 1082 41.27 -4.45 -23.26
N THR A 1083 41.55 -5.60 -22.66
CA THR A 1083 42.30 -6.69 -23.30
C THR A 1083 41.48 -7.31 -24.42
N ALA A 1084 40.19 -7.55 -24.21
CA ALA A 1084 39.27 -8.06 -25.23
C ALA A 1084 39.13 -7.08 -26.40
N VAL A 1085 38.98 -5.78 -26.14
CA VAL A 1085 38.93 -4.75 -27.19
C VAL A 1085 40.24 -4.69 -27.97
N LYS A 1086 41.38 -4.69 -27.29
CA LYS A 1086 42.69 -4.71 -27.96
C LYS A 1086 42.87 -5.96 -28.83
N LEU A 1087 42.39 -7.11 -28.37
CA LEU A 1087 42.40 -8.35 -29.13
C LEU A 1087 41.50 -8.25 -30.38
N TYR A 1088 40.26 -7.77 -30.21
CA TYR A 1088 39.30 -7.56 -31.28
C TYR A 1088 39.84 -6.62 -32.35
N ARG A 1089 40.29 -5.43 -31.97
CA ARG A 1089 40.89 -4.43 -32.89
C ARG A 1089 42.09 -4.99 -33.65
N ARG A 1090 42.97 -5.73 -32.97
CA ARG A 1090 44.19 -6.26 -33.58
C ARG A 1090 43.93 -7.42 -34.54
N LYS A 1091 43.03 -8.34 -34.18
CA LYS A 1091 42.88 -9.62 -34.91
C LYS A 1091 41.61 -9.73 -35.76
N PHE A 1092 40.53 -9.06 -35.39
CA PHE A 1092 39.19 -9.35 -35.91
C PHE A 1092 38.49 -8.15 -36.53
N GLN A 1093 38.75 -6.92 -36.06
CA GLN A 1093 38.03 -5.74 -36.54
C GLN A 1093 38.24 -5.47 -38.03
N LYS A 1094 39.47 -5.65 -38.55
CA LYS A 1094 39.75 -5.46 -39.98
C LYS A 1094 39.02 -6.47 -40.88
N THR A 1095 38.77 -7.68 -40.40
CA THR A 1095 38.16 -8.76 -41.18
C THR A 1095 36.65 -8.87 -40.97
N GLN A 1096 36.14 -8.48 -39.79
CA GLN A 1096 34.72 -8.59 -39.42
C GLN A 1096 33.96 -7.26 -39.49
N GLY A 1097 34.66 -6.12 -39.48
CA GLY A 1097 34.03 -4.80 -39.60
C GLY A 1097 33.09 -4.39 -38.47
N GLY A 1098 33.10 -5.09 -37.32
CA GLY A 1098 32.22 -4.82 -36.19
C GLY A 1098 32.79 -3.83 -35.18
N GLU A 1099 31.96 -3.51 -34.19
CA GLU A 1099 32.24 -2.57 -33.10
C GLU A 1099 32.15 -3.30 -31.76
N ILE A 1100 33.00 -2.94 -30.80
CA ILE A 1100 32.97 -3.48 -29.44
C ILE A 1100 32.88 -2.36 -28.40
N GLY A 1101 31.95 -2.50 -27.46
CA GLY A 1101 31.66 -1.49 -26.45
C GLY A 1101 31.43 -2.09 -25.07
N ILE A 1102 31.20 -1.20 -24.10
CA ILE A 1102 30.79 -1.57 -22.73
C ILE A 1102 29.42 -0.97 -22.44
N THR A 1103 28.60 -1.69 -21.66
CA THR A 1103 27.31 -1.17 -21.18
C THR A 1103 27.42 -0.83 -19.69
N LEU A 1104 27.00 0.38 -19.32
CA LEU A 1104 27.02 0.88 -17.95
C LEU A 1104 25.59 1.05 -17.42
N VAL A 1105 25.39 0.89 -16.11
CA VAL A 1105 24.13 1.26 -15.47
C VAL A 1105 24.02 2.78 -15.45
N GLY A 1106 22.90 3.30 -15.94
CA GLY A 1106 22.68 4.71 -16.21
C GLY A 1106 21.54 5.35 -15.42
N LYS A 1107 21.15 4.82 -14.25
CA LYS A 1107 20.23 5.52 -13.32
C LYS A 1107 20.61 6.98 -13.21
N TYR A 1108 19.60 7.84 -13.32
CA TYR A 1108 19.78 9.27 -13.16
C TYR A 1108 19.42 9.63 -11.71
N PHE A 1109 20.22 10.49 -11.10
CA PHE A 1109 19.87 11.09 -9.81
C PHE A 1109 19.44 12.54 -10.07
N GLU A 1110 18.24 12.89 -9.63
CA GLU A 1110 17.79 14.27 -9.56
C GLU A 1110 18.13 14.80 -8.16
N PRO A 1111 18.60 16.04 -8.00
CA PRO A 1111 18.71 16.63 -6.67
C PRO A 1111 17.35 16.62 -5.97
N TYR A 1112 17.34 16.14 -4.72
CA TYR A 1112 16.13 16.14 -3.89
C TYR A 1112 15.60 17.57 -3.67
N SER A 1113 16.50 18.56 -3.70
CA SER A 1113 16.22 19.99 -3.67
C SER A 1113 17.31 20.77 -4.43
N GLU A 1114 17.05 22.00 -4.87
CA GLU A 1114 18.06 22.86 -5.53
C GLU A 1114 19.17 23.37 -4.57
N THR A 1115 19.26 22.82 -3.36
CA THR A 1115 20.34 23.17 -2.44
C THR A 1115 21.69 22.77 -3.01
N ARG A 1116 22.70 23.60 -2.74
CA ARG A 1116 24.08 23.35 -3.17
C ARG A 1116 24.58 21.97 -2.72
N ASP A 1117 24.13 21.50 -1.57
CA ASP A 1117 24.53 20.22 -0.99
C ASP A 1117 23.83 19.03 -1.64
N ASP A 1118 22.53 19.11 -1.96
CA ASP A 1118 21.80 18.04 -2.66
C ASP A 1118 22.21 17.96 -4.13
N ILE A 1119 22.48 19.10 -4.78
CA ILE A 1119 23.12 19.14 -6.10
C ILE A 1119 24.51 18.50 -6.03
N ALA A 1120 25.31 18.80 -4.99
CA ALA A 1120 26.60 18.16 -4.78
C ALA A 1120 26.48 16.65 -4.48
N ALA A 1121 25.44 16.22 -3.77
CA ALA A 1121 25.16 14.81 -3.49
C ALA A 1121 24.72 14.07 -4.76
N THR A 1122 23.90 14.70 -5.58
CA THR A 1122 23.50 14.22 -6.90
C THR A 1122 24.71 14.01 -7.77
N LYS A 1123 25.59 15.02 -7.85
CA LYS A 1123 26.83 14.93 -8.60
C LYS A 1123 27.74 13.81 -8.06
N ARG A 1124 27.83 13.66 -6.73
CA ARG A 1124 28.59 12.56 -6.10
C ARG A 1124 28.01 11.18 -6.36
N LEU A 1125 26.69 11.03 -6.52
CA LEU A 1125 26.07 9.74 -6.83
C LEU A 1125 26.16 9.42 -8.33
N MET A 1126 25.92 10.40 -9.20
CA MET A 1126 26.10 10.30 -10.65
C MET A 1126 27.55 9.94 -10.99
N ASP A 1127 28.52 10.58 -10.35
CA ASP A 1127 29.93 10.25 -10.55
C ASP A 1127 30.29 8.86 -9.98
N PHE A 1128 29.54 8.26 -9.04
CA PHE A 1128 29.92 6.99 -8.41
C PHE A 1128 29.45 5.85 -9.28
N GLN A 1129 28.32 6.06 -9.92
CA GLN A 1129 27.77 5.17 -10.90
C GLN A 1129 28.56 5.17 -12.22
N VAL A 1130 29.07 6.33 -12.64
CA VAL A 1130 29.83 6.48 -13.89
C VAL A 1130 31.35 6.31 -13.68
N TYR A 1131 31.89 6.79 -12.55
CA TYR A 1131 33.33 6.85 -12.21
C TYR A 1131 33.69 6.18 -10.87
N GLY A 1132 32.81 5.40 -10.24
CA GLY A 1132 33.16 4.55 -9.07
C GLY A 1132 34.28 3.53 -9.35
N THR A 1133 34.74 3.48 -10.60
CA THR A 1133 35.96 2.83 -11.07
C THR A 1133 37.25 3.63 -10.79
N ILE A 1134 37.22 4.93 -10.42
CA ILE A 1134 38.45 5.79 -10.40
C ILE A 1134 38.58 6.81 -9.23
N SER A 1135 37.58 7.15 -8.41
CA SER A 1135 37.81 8.18 -7.36
C SER A 1135 37.17 7.90 -6.01
N VAL A 1136 38.00 7.47 -5.07
CA VAL A 1136 37.85 7.53 -3.61
C VAL A 1136 39.26 7.50 -3.00
N LYS A 1137 39.57 8.42 -2.08
CA LYS A 1137 40.90 8.52 -1.46
C LYS A 1137 41.25 7.21 -0.72
N ASN A 1138 42.38 6.63 -1.12
CA ASN A 1138 43.20 5.59 -0.48
C ASN A 1138 42.77 4.11 -0.52
N ARG A 1139 41.64 3.73 -1.16
CA ARG A 1139 41.19 2.32 -1.25
C ARG A 1139 41.02 1.73 -2.67
N LEU A 1140 41.25 2.52 -3.74
CA LEU A 1140 41.17 2.05 -5.14
C LEU A 1140 42.51 1.50 -5.67
N PRO A 1141 42.51 0.40 -6.45
CA PRO A 1141 43.70 -0.08 -7.14
C PRO A 1141 44.16 0.97 -8.17
N LYS A 1142 45.38 1.49 -8.00
CA LYS A 1142 45.96 2.44 -8.97
C LYS A 1142 46.29 1.71 -10.27
N PHE A 1143 45.84 2.27 -11.40
CA PHE A 1143 46.34 1.85 -12.71
C PHE A 1143 47.81 2.23 -12.85
N THR A 1144 48.65 1.23 -13.13
CA THR A 1144 50.00 1.49 -13.67
C THR A 1144 49.89 2.22 -15.01
N LEU A 1145 50.94 2.93 -15.42
CA LEU A 1145 50.96 3.64 -16.70
C LEU A 1145 50.64 2.72 -17.89
N LYS A 1146 51.10 1.46 -17.83
CA LYS A 1146 50.82 0.42 -18.83
C LYS A 1146 49.33 0.04 -18.87
N GLN A 1147 48.70 -0.12 -17.71
CA GLN A 1147 47.28 -0.44 -17.63
C GLN A 1147 46.39 0.73 -18.02
N LYS A 1148 46.75 1.96 -17.63
CA LYS A 1148 46.05 3.18 -18.05
C LYS A 1148 46.03 3.31 -19.58
N LYS A 1149 47.17 3.08 -20.23
CA LYS A 1149 47.29 3.04 -21.70
C LYS A 1149 46.47 1.92 -22.35
N LEU A 1150 46.23 0.82 -21.63
CA LEU A 1150 45.43 -0.30 -22.11
C LEU A 1150 43.93 0.02 -22.06
N VAL A 1151 43.45 0.55 -20.93
CA VAL A 1151 42.01 0.81 -20.67
C VAL A 1151 41.51 2.07 -21.37
N GLN A 1152 42.34 3.11 -21.46
CA GLN A 1152 41.94 4.38 -22.06
C GLN A 1152 41.56 4.20 -23.54
N GLY A 1153 40.33 4.56 -23.89
CA GLY A 1153 39.81 4.47 -25.27
C GLY A 1153 39.49 3.03 -25.72
N SER A 1154 39.33 2.09 -24.80
CA SER A 1154 39.04 0.68 -25.10
C SER A 1154 37.56 0.39 -25.42
N PHE A 1155 36.88 1.25 -26.18
CA PHE A 1155 35.52 1.01 -26.67
C PHE A 1155 35.31 1.74 -28.01
N ASP A 1156 34.42 1.24 -28.84
CA ASP A 1156 33.93 1.88 -30.07
C ASP A 1156 32.58 2.59 -29.81
N PHE A 1157 31.76 2.06 -28.89
CA PHE A 1157 30.51 2.67 -28.41
C PHE A 1157 30.31 2.44 -26.90
N ILE A 1158 29.42 3.22 -26.28
CA ILE A 1158 28.99 3.05 -24.87
C ILE A 1158 27.48 2.80 -24.83
N GLY A 1159 27.07 1.70 -24.19
CA GLY A 1159 25.67 1.45 -23.87
C GLY A 1159 25.29 2.00 -22.49
N ILE A 1160 24.07 2.53 -22.34
CA ILE A 1160 23.55 3.03 -21.07
C ILE A 1160 22.25 2.29 -20.73
N ASN A 1161 22.24 1.55 -19.62
CA ASN A 1161 21.04 0.89 -19.09
C ASN A 1161 20.32 1.83 -18.09
N TYR A 1162 19.36 2.61 -18.56
CA TYR A 1162 18.51 3.48 -17.71
C TYR A 1162 17.16 2.79 -17.42
N TYR A 1163 16.75 2.78 -16.14
CA TYR A 1163 15.51 2.14 -15.70
C TYR A 1163 14.57 3.12 -14.96
N THR A 1164 15.13 4.00 -14.14
CA THR A 1164 14.39 4.94 -13.31
C THR A 1164 15.31 6.06 -12.83
N SER A 1165 14.71 7.19 -12.44
CA SER A 1165 15.38 8.29 -11.75
C SER A 1165 15.18 8.20 -10.23
N ARG A 1166 16.16 8.61 -9.45
CA ARG A 1166 16.08 8.66 -7.97
C ARG A 1166 16.45 10.04 -7.47
N PHE A 1167 15.95 10.44 -6.31
CA PHE A 1167 16.34 11.72 -5.71
C PHE A 1167 17.57 11.57 -4.81
N ALA A 1168 18.51 12.50 -4.93
CA ALA A 1168 19.75 12.53 -4.16
C ALA A 1168 19.73 13.64 -3.11
N LYS A 1169 19.94 13.25 -1.85
CA LYS A 1169 19.95 14.15 -0.69
C LYS A 1169 21.30 14.10 0.01
N SER A 1170 21.78 15.24 0.46
CA SER A 1170 23.10 15.44 1.08
C SER A 1170 23.23 14.92 2.50
N LYS A 1171 22.14 14.93 3.26
CA LYS A 1171 22.03 14.30 4.58
C LYS A 1171 20.81 13.37 4.59
N PRO A 1172 20.98 12.10 4.99
CA PRO A 1172 19.84 11.22 5.15
C PRO A 1172 18.89 11.82 6.20
N PRO A 1173 17.57 11.59 6.10
CA PRO A 1173 16.67 11.85 7.21
C PRO A 1173 17.24 11.17 8.46
N SER A 1174 17.17 11.82 9.62
CA SER A 1174 17.47 11.17 10.90
C SER A 1174 16.48 10.03 11.09
N PHE A 1175 16.83 8.84 10.61
CA PHE A 1175 16.19 7.60 10.99
C PHE A 1175 16.58 7.32 12.45
N PRO A 1176 15.63 6.96 13.34
CA PRO A 1176 16.00 6.36 14.61
C PRO A 1176 16.77 5.07 14.29
N SER A 1177 18.07 5.07 14.59
CA SER A 1177 19.03 4.01 14.28
C SER A 1177 18.43 2.61 14.51
N ARG A 1178 18.14 1.90 13.44
CA ARG A 1178 17.85 0.47 13.43
C ARG A 1178 18.27 -0.03 12.05
N PHE A 1179 19.08 -1.08 12.03
CA PHE A 1179 19.66 -1.79 10.88
C PHE A 1179 21.02 -1.30 10.36
N THR A 1180 22.07 -1.64 11.12
CA THR A 1180 23.21 -2.37 10.54
C THR A 1180 23.29 -3.71 11.25
N THR A 1181 23.15 -4.78 10.49
CA THR A 1181 23.44 -6.16 10.88
C THR A 1181 24.94 -6.38 10.88
N ASP A 1182 25.51 -6.86 11.99
CA ASP A 1182 26.77 -7.62 11.96
C ASP A 1182 26.57 -8.91 12.75
N ALA A 1183 27.10 -9.97 12.15
CA ALA A 1183 26.89 -11.37 12.45
C ALA A 1183 27.71 -11.86 13.67
N LEU A 1184 27.26 -13.00 14.19
CA LEU A 1184 28.08 -13.91 14.97
C LEU A 1184 29.28 -14.37 14.12
N ALA A 1185 30.49 -14.13 14.63
CA ALA A 1185 31.64 -15.01 14.42
C ALA A 1185 32.31 -15.17 15.78
N THR A 1186 32.36 -16.43 16.22
CA THR A 1186 33.04 -16.96 17.39
C THR A 1186 34.54 -16.75 17.32
N GLU A 1187 35.19 -16.47 18.46
CA GLU A 1187 36.35 -17.26 18.89
C GLU A 1187 36.63 -17.05 20.38
N GLU A 1188 36.70 -18.16 21.11
CA GLU A 1188 37.28 -18.25 22.45
C GLU A 1188 38.77 -17.93 22.40
N SER A 1189 39.27 -17.17 23.37
CA SER A 1189 40.29 -17.63 24.34
C SER A 1189 41.07 -16.45 24.93
N HIS A 1190 40.95 -16.27 26.25
CA HIS A 1190 42.03 -16.16 27.24
C HIS A 1190 41.56 -15.39 28.48
N LYS A 1191 41.52 -16.13 29.58
CA LYS A 1191 41.37 -15.68 30.97
C LYS A 1191 42.42 -14.61 31.32
N ILE A 1192 42.08 -13.69 32.22
CA ILE A 1192 42.80 -13.42 33.47
C ILE A 1192 41.96 -12.48 34.38
N ASN A 1193 41.96 -12.83 35.66
CA ASN A 1193 41.35 -12.20 36.84
C ASN A 1193 41.54 -10.69 37.01
N GLY A 1194 40.68 -10.07 37.83
CA GLY A 1194 41.11 -8.96 38.69
C GLY A 1194 40.04 -7.97 39.11
N SER A 1195 39.42 -8.24 40.26
CA SER A 1195 38.69 -7.28 41.11
C SER A 1195 39.49 -6.03 41.47
N LEU A 1196 38.83 -4.88 41.71
CA LEU A 1196 38.83 -4.09 42.97
C LEU A 1196 38.44 -2.60 42.76
N ILE A 1197 37.35 -2.19 43.45
CA ILE A 1197 37.17 -0.98 44.30
C ILE A 1197 37.24 0.43 43.66
N GLY A 1198 36.20 1.26 43.92
CA GLY A 1198 36.12 2.71 43.65
C GLY A 1198 36.96 3.59 44.61
N PRO A 1199 36.63 4.87 44.94
CA PRO A 1199 35.41 5.65 44.67
C PRO A 1199 35.59 7.16 44.27
N LYS A 1200 34.48 7.77 43.81
CA LYS A 1200 33.99 9.18 43.96
C LYS A 1200 34.88 10.41 43.61
N ALA A 1201 34.36 11.29 42.72
CA ALA A 1201 34.04 12.72 42.95
C ALA A 1201 33.40 13.34 41.68
N LYS A 1202 32.09 13.70 41.69
CA LYS A 1202 31.49 15.05 41.86
C LYS A 1202 31.79 16.10 40.76
N GLY A 1203 30.80 16.29 39.87
CA GLY A 1203 30.14 17.58 39.54
C GLY A 1203 30.88 18.63 38.70
N ILE A 1204 30.27 19.03 37.58
CA ILE A 1204 29.86 20.42 37.25
C ILE A 1204 28.97 20.36 35.98
N ASN A 1205 27.74 20.86 36.12
CA ASN A 1205 26.87 21.32 35.05
C ASN A 1205 27.22 22.80 34.78
N ASP A 1206 27.39 23.19 33.52
CA ASP A 1206 26.80 24.43 33.00
C ASP A 1206 26.77 24.42 31.46
N PRO A 1207 25.58 24.41 30.84
CA PRO A 1207 25.39 24.55 29.41
C PRO A 1207 25.08 26.01 29.05
N ASN A 1208 26.09 26.87 28.94
CA ASN A 1208 26.04 28.12 28.15
C ASN A 1208 27.36 28.90 28.22
N LYS A 1209 28.23 28.73 27.20
CA LYS A 1209 28.93 29.87 26.58
C LYS A 1209 29.55 29.49 25.22
N PRO A 1210 29.35 30.31 24.16
CA PRO A 1210 29.83 30.01 22.81
C PRO A 1210 31.21 30.62 22.50
N LEU A 1211 31.81 30.03 21.46
CA LEU A 1211 33.01 30.37 20.68
C LEU A 1211 33.40 31.86 20.64
N GLU A 1212 34.68 32.15 20.93
CA GLU A 1212 35.50 33.07 20.14
C GLU A 1212 37.01 32.84 20.36
N VAL A 1213 37.79 33.28 19.37
CA VAL A 1213 39.26 33.32 19.25
C VAL A 1213 39.94 32.13 18.56
N ALA A 1214 40.37 32.47 17.34
CA ALA A 1214 41.20 31.73 16.43
C ALA A 1214 42.69 31.76 16.80
N LEU A 1215 43.40 30.73 16.33
CA LEU A 1215 44.71 30.78 15.65
C LEU A 1215 45.77 31.73 16.22
N ASN A 1216 46.80 31.18 16.89
CA ASN A 1216 48.19 31.65 16.78
C ASN A 1216 49.19 30.73 17.51
N ASP A 1217 49.34 29.49 17.05
CA ASP A 1217 50.55 28.70 17.37
C ASP A 1217 50.99 27.84 16.17
N PRO A 1218 51.98 28.30 15.38
CA PRO A 1218 52.52 27.57 14.23
C PRO A 1218 53.28 26.30 14.59
N HIS A 1219 53.68 26.10 15.85
CA HIS A 1219 54.45 24.92 16.27
C HIS A 1219 53.58 23.74 16.71
N ARG A 1220 52.31 23.96 17.06
CA ARG A 1220 51.33 22.87 17.29
C ARG A 1220 50.83 22.25 15.97
N ILE A 1221 50.84 23.02 14.88
CA ILE A 1221 50.44 22.56 13.54
C ILE A 1221 51.42 21.54 12.97
N ILE A 1222 52.73 21.68 13.20
CA ILE A 1222 53.73 20.77 12.61
C ILE A 1222 53.79 19.41 13.35
N ASN A 1223 53.54 19.36 14.65
CA ASN A 1223 53.52 18.09 15.41
C ASN A 1223 52.19 17.33 15.29
N THR A 1224 51.05 18.02 15.14
CA THR A 1224 49.78 17.38 14.79
C THR A 1224 49.81 16.82 13.35
N LEU A 1225 50.48 17.52 12.42
CA LEU A 1225 50.65 17.03 11.05
C LEU A 1225 51.58 15.82 10.95
N ARG A 1226 52.58 15.67 11.82
CA ARG A 1226 53.50 14.51 11.80
C ARG A 1226 52.90 13.26 12.46
N HIS A 1227 51.94 13.40 13.39
CA HIS A 1227 51.18 12.29 13.96
C HIS A 1227 49.92 11.91 13.17
N LEU A 1228 49.28 12.86 12.47
CA LEU A 1228 48.25 12.53 11.48
C LEU A 1228 48.83 11.87 10.22
N TYR A 1229 50.09 12.15 9.85
CA TYR A 1229 50.75 11.50 8.70
C TYR A 1229 50.98 9.98 8.83
N LYS A 1230 50.91 9.42 10.05
CA LYS A 1230 51.10 7.98 10.31
C LYS A 1230 49.82 7.22 10.66
N ALA A 1231 48.71 7.92 10.90
CA ALA A 1231 47.42 7.31 11.24
C ALA A 1231 46.34 7.48 10.14
N PHE A 1232 46.58 8.30 9.10
CA PHE A 1232 45.62 8.60 8.04
C PHE A 1232 45.64 7.63 6.83
N PHE A 1233 46.27 6.46 6.98
CA PHE A 1233 46.36 5.43 5.92
C PHE A 1233 45.85 4.05 6.30
N GLN A 1234 44.95 3.98 7.29
CA GLN A 1234 44.03 2.86 7.39
C GLN A 1234 42.61 3.40 7.42
N ASP A 1235 41.98 3.27 6.26
CA ASP A 1235 40.60 2.84 6.16
C ASP A 1235 39.46 3.86 6.40
N LEU A 1236 39.32 4.80 5.45
CA LEU A 1236 38.09 5.55 5.11
C LEU A 1236 38.20 5.93 3.62
N GLY A 1237 37.22 5.72 2.75
CA GLY A 1237 35.92 6.41 2.73
C GLY A 1237 35.28 6.23 1.34
N CYS A 1238 34.37 7.13 0.94
CA CYS A 1238 33.45 7.05 -0.20
C CYS A 1238 33.76 8.04 -1.37
N THR A 1239 33.17 7.76 -2.54
CA THR A 1239 32.62 8.69 -3.57
C THR A 1239 33.40 9.94 -4.06
N THR A 1240 33.85 9.89 -5.33
CA THR A 1240 33.58 10.77 -6.51
C THR A 1240 34.23 12.13 -6.79
N LEU A 1241 34.15 12.54 -8.09
CA LEU A 1241 34.31 13.88 -8.73
C LEU A 1241 35.63 14.23 -9.49
N ILE A 1242 35.46 15.05 -10.57
CA ILE A 1242 36.41 16.00 -11.24
C ILE A 1242 37.19 15.42 -12.46
N THR A 1243 37.09 15.89 -13.72
CA THR A 1243 36.74 17.22 -14.26
C THR A 1243 36.30 17.15 -15.73
N ARG A 1244 35.17 17.77 -16.04
CA ARG A 1244 34.89 18.42 -17.33
C ARG A 1244 35.62 19.77 -17.33
N ALA A 1245 36.94 19.73 -17.48
CA ALA A 1245 37.77 20.91 -17.72
C ALA A 1245 37.93 21.20 -19.23
N ILE A 1246 37.26 20.47 -20.13
CA ILE A 1246 37.49 20.63 -21.57
C ILE A 1246 36.16 20.62 -22.32
N SER A 1247 35.47 21.76 -22.32
CA SER A 1247 34.51 22.11 -23.39
C SER A 1247 34.59 23.59 -23.79
N ILE A 1248 35.73 24.24 -23.51
CA ILE A 1248 36.13 25.51 -24.16
C ILE A 1248 36.33 25.34 -25.68
N VAL A 1249 36.22 24.13 -26.25
CA VAL A 1249 36.57 23.88 -27.66
C VAL A 1249 35.36 23.62 -28.58
N PHE A 1250 34.19 23.20 -28.08
CA PHE A 1250 33.11 22.76 -28.99
C PHE A 1250 32.10 23.84 -29.40
N LEU A 1251 32.14 25.02 -28.79
CA LEU A 1251 31.22 26.14 -29.07
C LEU A 1251 31.70 27.07 -30.20
N LYS A 1252 32.77 26.71 -30.93
CA LYS A 1252 33.33 27.53 -32.02
C LYS A 1252 33.05 27.01 -33.45
N SER A 1253 32.33 25.90 -33.64
CA SER A 1253 32.24 25.24 -34.97
C SER A 1253 30.84 25.04 -35.57
N LEU A 1254 29.75 25.53 -34.97
CA LEU A 1254 28.40 25.41 -35.58
C LEU A 1254 27.72 26.78 -35.73
N LEU A 1255 28.48 27.72 -36.31
CA LEU A 1255 28.04 29.03 -36.77
C LEU A 1255 27.97 29.17 -38.31
N ASN A 1256 28.20 28.10 -39.10
CA ASN A 1256 28.31 28.21 -40.57
C ASN A 1256 27.42 27.19 -41.32
N GLY A 1257 26.14 27.51 -41.51
CA GLY A 1257 25.09 26.57 -41.97
C GLY A 1257 25.00 26.19 -43.46
N SER A 1258 23.84 25.61 -43.79
CA SER A 1258 23.22 25.30 -45.11
C SER A 1258 23.20 23.82 -45.51
N ILE A 1259 22.01 23.27 -45.79
CA ILE A 1259 21.70 22.36 -46.91
C ILE A 1259 20.19 22.41 -47.17
N GLY A 1260 19.81 23.27 -48.11
CA GLY A 1260 18.49 23.32 -48.72
C GLY A 1260 18.38 22.40 -49.95
N TYR A 1261 18.75 21.11 -49.82
CA TYR A 1261 18.81 20.22 -51.00
C TYR A 1261 18.09 18.87 -50.88
N CYS A 1262 17.48 18.53 -49.73
CA CYS A 1262 16.71 17.27 -49.60
C CYS A 1262 15.17 17.47 -49.65
N LEU A 1263 14.72 18.73 -49.73
CA LEU A 1263 13.31 19.15 -49.80
C LEU A 1263 12.62 18.88 -51.16
N GLN A 1264 13.30 18.25 -52.14
CA GLN A 1264 12.78 18.16 -53.52
C GLN A 1264 12.51 16.74 -54.05
N MET A 1265 12.74 15.66 -53.29
CA MET A 1265 12.49 14.30 -53.80
C MET A 1265 11.34 13.52 -53.14
N PHE A 1266 10.82 13.97 -52.00
CA PHE A 1266 9.81 13.19 -51.27
C PHE A 1266 8.36 13.44 -51.72
N PHE A 1267 8.10 14.48 -52.53
CA PHE A 1267 6.74 14.84 -52.95
C PHE A 1267 6.21 14.14 -54.21
N ALA A 1268 6.98 13.27 -54.88
CA ALA A 1268 6.57 12.72 -56.19
C ALA A 1268 6.08 11.26 -56.21
N HIS A 1269 6.06 10.53 -55.08
CA HIS A 1269 5.68 9.11 -55.09
C HIS A 1269 4.44 8.74 -54.25
N PHE A 1270 3.72 9.73 -53.72
CA PHE A 1270 2.52 9.52 -52.88
C PHE A 1270 1.20 9.60 -53.66
N LYS A 1271 1.19 9.34 -54.98
CA LYS A 1271 -0.02 9.47 -55.79
C LYS A 1271 -0.18 8.39 -56.85
N LYS A 1272 -0.25 7.12 -56.44
CA LYS A 1272 -1.02 6.06 -57.12
C LYS A 1272 -0.86 4.74 -56.39
N HIS A 1273 -1.94 4.31 -55.75
CA HIS A 1273 -2.37 2.92 -55.45
C HIS A 1273 -2.97 2.81 -54.05
N ILE A 1274 -4.21 3.32 -53.98
CA ILE A 1274 -5.31 2.67 -53.29
C ILE A 1274 -5.61 1.35 -54.05
N THR A 1275 -5.94 0.30 -53.30
CA THR A 1275 -7.08 -0.63 -53.49
C THR A 1275 -6.69 -2.12 -53.36
N LEU A 1276 -7.44 -2.84 -52.50
CA LEU A 1276 -7.53 -4.29 -52.25
C LEU A 1276 -6.62 -4.91 -51.16
N PHE A 1277 -6.93 -4.68 -49.87
CA PHE A 1277 -7.65 -5.63 -48.98
C PHE A 1277 -8.03 -4.96 -47.65
#